data_AF-W6QRI4-F1
#
_entry.id   AF-W6QRI4-F1
#
_cell.length_a   1.000
_cell.length_b   1.000
_cell.length_c   1.000
_cell.angle_alpha   90.00
_cell.angle_beta   90.00
_cell.angle_gamma   90.00
#
_symmetry.space_group_name_H-M   'P 1'
#
loop_
_entity.id
_entity.type
_entity.pdbx_description
1 polymer ?
#
loop_
_entity_poly.entity_id
_entity_poly.type
_entity_poly.pdbx_seq_one_letter_code
_entity_poly.pdbx_strand_id
1 'polypeptide(L)'
;MEALINDHQSQDLDVLLIQEPSITTYQTHVNHSAWRLYRPITETDAGRFRSLIYINRKVSTSSHRQIACDHPDVTAIKIWTADSQFLIFSVYLSCVPLFTPNEASAELALTAIQNTITSNIQEDQRITTVILSGDFNRHHPAWSTNHIQPQFIEDASELINFFQTHGLHGCLPRGTATFWPLNDPGKSTTIDQTVTNRPELLIKCHLYHENYGSDHRATYSEWNLSPRRQPAAKAKKAYDRADWAKIAEDVLRQIGPWKEVKTRPALDEVVERLTEATATAVDRYTPDLRPSPYSKRWFTPDLKIQQTEVNYLRRKWQESCAELGRHDARSTTLFQEMQQKRRIWTRTIEKVKASHWKQFLDEAGEGKLWKAAIYTKPREAWGCIPALHVATNELTENKEKAQAFLDAFFPKMDEPDEDSLIRAPLELPWQPITELEIQRSLKSAKGSTAPGEDGVPTLVWKQLWGYLKHYITGIFTASISLGYHQKGWRSAKSVVLQKPKKPDYSVPGAYRPISLLNTLGKLLEAVMARRLSYLAEKHGLLPDTQFGGRPGRTTEQALLVLSNAIDRAWYKHKVVTLVAFDLKGAFNGVNKVSLDACLRARRIPTVARKWIASFMSDRHASIGFDDFRTEVTPLANAGLAQGSPLSPILFAFFNSDLVDQPVTFHGGASAFIDDYFRWRVGRSAEDNLAKIQSEDSPRIKAWARQTGSCFAAEKTELIHITRKRSQQLQGQVVMNGKTVEASPTAKLLGVVFDQELRWKEHVQQAIKRAIKVSIALGGLRHLRPEQMRQLYQACVTPVVDYASTIWYDPLRDKTHLRHLNTVQRTTLIRILSAFRTVATTTLEVEAHVLPTHLRLRHRAQNTIASLHTLPRDHPIWDTLRRAQKRRNNIGSYARFPLAEALKTMDLVRLDELETIDPRPLPPWRAEPFTEIEIGSDRESATERAGTVRSMSTIVVYSDASGREDHLGAAAVALGNNLEVIESQQVQVGPMDRWSVHVAELIGIFYAVSIVFKISNQRPRTEHKGKTTATILCDSRSALQAIQNPGNKSGQCIIHAILQAATEVQAKGIALRLQWIPGHCDNPGNDAVDRLAKDAASPGKTHPFRPLLTRTKALIRDNIRAQWEREWESSTKGGHLRKIDSTLPAAYTRKLYGNLPRGRAYLLTQLRTGHNWLSTFRNAIGFRDDDHCACGAQETVTHVLVDCPKLQELRRELRMKVGDAFNSISSLLGGSKEGERGKPDTVSRTKTVNAVLDFAEASQRFQSRAP
;
A
#
# COMPACT_ATOMS: atom_id res chain seq x y z
N MET A 1 31.58 -7.33 -0.91
CA MET A 1 30.69 -6.15 -1.01
C MET A 1 29.75 -5.94 0.19
N GLU A 2 28.85 -6.88 0.51
CA GLU A 2 27.87 -6.66 1.59
C GLU A 2 28.52 -6.52 2.97
N ALA A 3 29.61 -7.23 3.25
CA ALA A 3 30.37 -7.04 4.49
C ALA A 3 30.93 -5.60 4.59
N LEU A 4 31.55 -5.09 3.52
CA LEU A 4 32.07 -3.71 3.42
C LEU A 4 30.99 -2.67 3.74
N ILE A 5 29.89 -2.66 2.98
CA ILE A 5 28.81 -1.67 3.17
C ILE A 5 28.12 -1.79 4.54
N ASN A 6 28.16 -2.98 5.15
CA ASN A 6 27.51 -3.20 6.44
C ASN A 6 28.41 -2.92 7.65
N ASP A 7 29.71 -2.75 7.42
CA ASP A 7 30.62 -2.34 8.48
C ASP A 7 30.38 -0.88 8.84
N HIS A 8 30.25 -0.61 10.13
CA HIS A 8 30.14 0.75 10.64
C HIS A 8 31.35 1.62 10.30
N GLN A 9 32.57 1.06 10.25
CA GLN A 9 33.79 1.80 9.90
C GLN A 9 33.76 2.31 8.46
N SER A 10 33.10 1.59 7.55
CA SER A 10 32.94 2.07 6.17
C SER A 10 32.15 3.37 6.11
N GLN A 11 31.25 3.63 7.07
CA GLN A 11 30.42 4.84 7.11
C GLN A 11 31.20 6.12 7.44
N ASP A 12 32.48 6.00 7.76
CA ASP A 12 33.40 7.13 7.95
C ASP A 12 34.04 7.58 6.63
N LEU A 13 33.94 6.76 5.58
CA LEU A 13 34.39 7.10 4.22
C LEU A 13 33.34 7.98 3.51
N ASP A 14 33.80 8.95 2.72
CA ASP A 14 32.93 9.84 1.94
C ASP A 14 32.53 9.24 0.59
N VAL A 15 33.42 8.49 -0.06
CA VAL A 15 33.21 7.87 -1.37
C VAL A 15 33.76 6.43 -1.37
N LEU A 16 33.04 5.50 -1.99
CA LEU A 16 33.51 4.16 -2.32
C LEU A 16 33.42 3.95 -3.83
N LEU A 17 34.55 3.60 -4.45
CA LEU A 17 34.62 3.19 -5.85
C LEU A 17 34.66 1.66 -5.87
N ILE A 18 33.75 1.02 -6.61
CA ILE A 18 33.59 -0.44 -6.60
C ILE A 18 33.60 -0.95 -8.03
N GLN A 19 34.62 -1.74 -8.35
CA GLN A 19 34.73 -2.49 -9.59
C GLN A 19 34.17 -3.92 -9.42
N GLU A 20 33.67 -4.46 -10.53
CA GLU A 20 33.05 -5.79 -10.62
C GLU A 20 32.05 -6.13 -9.49
N PRO A 21 31.11 -5.21 -9.15
CA PRO A 21 30.24 -5.38 -8.01
C PRO A 21 29.47 -6.70 -8.05
N SER A 22 29.37 -7.35 -6.88
CA SER A 22 28.54 -8.54 -6.72
C SER A 22 27.07 -8.23 -6.97
N ILE A 23 26.39 -9.07 -7.74
CA ILE A 23 24.94 -8.99 -7.97
C ILE A 23 24.20 -9.90 -6.96
N THR A 24 23.14 -9.37 -6.35
CA THR A 24 22.27 -10.15 -5.45
C THR A 24 21.43 -11.17 -6.23
N THR A 25 20.84 -12.15 -5.54
CA THR A 25 19.93 -13.16 -6.13
C THR A 25 18.75 -12.56 -6.93
N TYR A 26 18.42 -11.29 -6.72
CA TYR A 26 17.35 -10.56 -7.42
C TYR A 26 17.85 -9.70 -8.59
N GLN A 27 19.08 -9.92 -9.07
CA GLN A 27 19.71 -9.13 -10.13
C GLN A 27 19.80 -7.63 -9.77
N THR A 28 20.10 -7.32 -8.51
CA THR A 28 20.28 -5.93 -8.03
C THR A 28 21.58 -5.75 -7.27
N HIS A 29 22.12 -4.53 -7.24
CA HIS A 29 23.28 -4.18 -6.42
C HIS A 29 22.92 -3.95 -4.94
N VAL A 30 23.94 -3.95 -4.09
CA VAL A 30 23.80 -3.82 -2.64
C VAL A 30 23.37 -2.40 -2.27
N ASN A 31 22.13 -2.22 -1.83
CA ASN A 31 21.60 -0.92 -1.40
C ASN A 31 21.67 -0.72 0.12
N HIS A 32 22.08 0.47 0.55
CA HIS A 32 22.21 0.85 1.96
C HIS A 32 21.73 2.28 2.23
N SER A 33 21.21 2.52 3.43
CA SER A 33 20.60 3.81 3.80
C SER A 33 21.61 4.92 4.05
N ALA A 34 22.88 4.59 4.33
CA ALA A 34 23.95 5.58 4.51
C ALA A 34 24.58 6.02 3.18
N TRP A 35 24.31 5.32 2.07
CA TRP A 35 24.98 5.54 0.79
C TRP A 35 23.98 5.97 -0.29
N ARG A 36 24.46 6.76 -1.26
CA ARG A 36 23.84 7.02 -2.56
C ARG A 36 24.62 6.24 -3.60
N LEU A 37 23.94 5.53 -4.50
CA LEU A 37 24.58 4.69 -5.51
C LEU A 37 24.48 5.37 -6.89
N TYR A 38 25.62 5.54 -7.55
CA TYR A 38 25.75 5.97 -8.93
C TYR A 38 26.24 4.81 -9.80
N ARG A 39 25.71 4.74 -11.03
CA ARG A 39 25.92 3.65 -12.00
C ARG A 39 26.31 4.24 -13.35
N PRO A 40 26.97 3.50 -14.25
CA PRO A 40 27.21 3.92 -15.63
C PRO A 40 25.90 4.38 -16.29
N ILE A 41 25.95 5.46 -17.08
CA ILE A 41 24.76 6.00 -17.75
C ILE A 41 24.43 5.22 -19.03
N THR A 42 25.46 4.72 -19.72
CA THR A 42 25.32 3.87 -20.90
C THR A 42 24.89 2.47 -20.47
N GLU A 43 23.64 2.10 -20.78
CA GLU A 43 23.13 0.75 -20.55
C GLU A 43 23.57 -0.18 -21.70
N THR A 44 23.99 -1.40 -21.37
CA THR A 44 24.21 -2.50 -22.34
C THR A 44 23.19 -3.60 -22.08
N ASP A 45 22.97 -4.49 -23.05
CA ASP A 45 22.12 -5.69 -22.89
C ASP A 45 22.64 -6.64 -21.78
N ALA A 46 23.89 -6.46 -21.33
CA ALA A 46 24.46 -7.18 -20.21
C ALA A 46 23.91 -6.60 -18.89
N GLY A 47 23.06 -7.36 -18.18
CA GLY A 47 22.46 -6.96 -16.90
C GLY A 47 23.41 -6.78 -15.69
N ARG A 48 24.70 -6.47 -15.90
CA ARG A 48 25.73 -6.26 -14.88
C ARG A 48 26.58 -5.01 -15.17
N PHE A 49 26.48 -3.99 -14.31
CA PHE A 49 27.42 -2.87 -14.28
C PHE A 49 28.76 -3.32 -13.68
N ARG A 50 29.89 -2.98 -14.31
CA ARG A 50 31.25 -3.34 -13.82
C ARG A 50 31.94 -2.24 -13.02
N SER A 51 31.39 -1.04 -13.01
CA SER A 51 31.88 0.10 -12.21
C SER A 51 30.70 0.71 -11.46
N LEU A 52 30.88 1.07 -10.19
CA LEU A 52 29.88 1.75 -9.35
C LEU A 52 30.56 2.74 -8.41
N ILE A 53 29.85 3.81 -8.08
CA ILE A 53 30.27 4.77 -7.06
C ILE A 53 29.22 4.87 -5.96
N TYR A 54 29.63 4.72 -4.70
CA TYR A 54 28.79 5.03 -3.54
C TYR A 54 29.28 6.32 -2.88
N ILE A 55 28.40 7.30 -2.75
CA ILE A 55 28.69 8.53 -1.99
C ILE A 55 27.94 8.51 -0.67
N ASN A 56 28.64 8.80 0.42
CA ASN A 56 28.06 8.83 1.74
C ASN A 56 27.01 9.95 1.83
N ARG A 57 25.87 9.67 2.44
CA ARG A 57 24.79 10.65 2.61
C ARG A 57 25.16 11.83 3.50
N LYS A 58 26.27 11.73 4.25
CA LYS A 58 26.89 12.85 4.97
C LYS A 58 27.42 13.93 4.01
N VAL A 59 27.80 13.58 2.78
CA VAL A 59 28.18 14.55 1.74
C VAL A 59 26.90 15.13 1.12
N SER A 60 26.79 16.46 1.08
CA SER A 60 25.60 17.16 0.58
C SER A 60 25.44 16.96 -0.93
N THR A 61 24.22 16.73 -1.44
CA THR A 61 23.99 16.74 -2.91
C THR A 61 24.18 18.12 -3.54
N SER A 62 24.37 19.18 -2.74
CA SER A 62 24.77 20.49 -3.23
C SER A 62 26.26 20.62 -3.54
N SER A 63 27.06 19.59 -3.23
CA SER A 63 28.51 19.56 -3.47
C SER A 63 28.96 18.33 -4.25
N HIS A 64 28.04 17.53 -4.79
CA HIS A 64 28.39 16.43 -5.70
C HIS A 64 27.28 16.13 -6.71
N ARG A 65 27.66 15.57 -7.86
CA ARG A 65 26.73 15.09 -8.90
C ARG A 65 27.36 13.99 -9.75
N GLN A 66 26.52 13.19 -10.37
CA GLN A 66 26.96 12.26 -11.40
C GLN A 66 27.29 13.03 -12.68
N ILE A 67 28.33 12.60 -13.39
CA ILE A 67 28.71 13.10 -14.71
C ILE A 67 28.46 12.00 -15.74
N ALA A 68 27.95 12.39 -16.90
CA ALA A 68 27.79 11.47 -18.02
C ALA A 68 29.15 11.13 -18.61
N CYS A 69 29.44 9.84 -18.67
CA CYS A 69 30.60 9.29 -19.36
C CYS A 69 30.06 8.16 -20.24
N ASP A 70 30.29 8.25 -21.55
CA ASP A 70 29.70 7.33 -22.53
C ASP A 70 30.47 6.02 -22.62
N HIS A 71 30.50 5.27 -21.51
CA HIS A 71 31.09 3.94 -21.46
C HIS A 71 30.43 3.08 -20.37
N PRO A 72 30.06 1.81 -20.65
CA PRO A 72 29.33 0.96 -19.71
C PRO A 72 30.13 0.52 -18.48
N ASP A 73 31.47 0.59 -18.55
CA ASP A 73 32.36 0.18 -17.45
C ASP A 73 33.06 1.36 -16.76
N VAL A 74 32.60 2.60 -17.02
CA VAL A 74 33.09 3.82 -16.35
C VAL A 74 31.95 4.54 -15.67
N THR A 75 32.13 4.87 -14.40
CA THR A 75 31.21 5.75 -13.66
C THR A 75 31.96 7.01 -13.25
N ALA A 76 31.42 8.18 -13.55
CA ALA A 76 32.03 9.45 -13.21
C ALA A 76 31.15 10.26 -12.26
N ILE A 77 31.78 10.91 -11.27
CA ILE A 77 31.14 11.91 -10.42
C ILE A 77 32.02 13.15 -10.36
N LYS A 78 31.40 14.27 -9.99
CA LYS A 78 32.10 15.49 -9.64
C LYS A 78 31.77 15.83 -8.18
N ILE A 79 32.77 16.21 -7.40
CA ILE A 79 32.62 16.72 -6.02
C ILE A 79 33.31 18.08 -5.97
N TRP A 80 32.71 19.10 -5.37
CA TRP A 80 33.24 20.46 -5.42
C TRP A 80 33.07 21.27 -4.13
N THR A 81 33.86 22.33 -4.04
CA THR A 81 33.74 23.46 -3.10
C THR A 81 33.44 24.75 -3.89
N ALA A 82 33.57 25.92 -3.26
CA ALA A 82 33.43 27.20 -3.96
C ALA A 82 34.48 27.34 -5.08
N ASP A 83 35.74 27.05 -4.78
CA ASP A 83 36.88 27.39 -5.65
C ASP A 83 37.49 26.19 -6.41
N SER A 84 37.24 24.96 -5.94
CA SER A 84 37.87 23.74 -6.46
C SER A 84 36.84 22.66 -6.77
N GLN A 85 37.14 21.82 -7.75
CA GLN A 85 36.32 20.66 -8.10
C GLN A 85 37.17 19.43 -8.41
N PHE A 86 36.65 18.26 -8.06
CA PHE A 86 37.27 16.96 -8.25
C PHE A 86 36.38 16.15 -9.18
N LEU A 87 36.90 15.82 -10.36
CA LEU A 87 36.28 14.91 -11.32
C LEU A 87 36.83 13.51 -11.08
N ILE A 88 36.01 12.63 -10.51
CA ILE A 88 36.41 11.30 -10.03
C ILE A 88 35.80 10.25 -10.94
N PHE A 89 36.65 9.40 -11.52
CA PHE A 89 36.28 8.27 -12.35
C PHE A 89 36.53 6.96 -11.61
N SER A 90 35.51 6.11 -11.56
CA SER A 90 35.62 4.69 -11.22
C SER A 90 35.72 3.92 -12.53
N VAL A 91 36.88 3.33 -12.80
CA VAL A 91 37.19 2.67 -14.08
C VAL A 91 37.32 1.17 -13.88
N TYR A 92 36.75 0.40 -14.81
CA TYR A 92 37.07 -1.01 -15.00
C TYR A 92 37.47 -1.23 -16.46
N LEU A 93 38.65 -1.79 -16.68
CA LEU A 93 39.08 -2.26 -18.01
C LEU A 93 39.12 -3.79 -18.01
N SER A 94 38.66 -4.41 -19.10
CA SER A 94 38.68 -5.87 -19.21
C SER A 94 40.12 -6.39 -19.35
N CYS A 95 40.39 -7.58 -18.82
CA CYS A 95 41.64 -8.30 -19.06
C CYS A 95 41.85 -8.54 -20.55
N VAL A 96 43.09 -8.49 -21.02
CA VAL A 96 43.45 -8.83 -22.40
C VAL A 96 43.42 -10.35 -22.58
N PRO A 97 42.57 -10.92 -23.46
CA PRO A 97 42.55 -12.35 -23.73
C PRO A 97 43.84 -12.78 -24.43
N LEU A 98 44.43 -13.88 -23.99
CA LEU A 98 45.69 -14.43 -24.53
C LEU A 98 45.63 -14.77 -26.03
N PHE A 99 44.44 -15.00 -26.59
CA PHE A 99 44.25 -15.48 -27.97
C PHE A 99 43.51 -14.49 -28.88
N THR A 100 42.98 -13.38 -28.35
CA THR A 100 42.24 -12.35 -29.11
C THR A 100 42.53 -10.94 -28.57
N PRO A 101 43.78 -10.45 -28.64
CA PRO A 101 44.19 -9.17 -28.03
C PRO A 101 43.43 -7.96 -28.59
N ASN A 102 43.03 -7.99 -29.87
CA ASN A 102 42.31 -6.89 -30.53
C ASN A 102 40.90 -6.62 -29.97
N GLU A 103 40.31 -7.54 -29.22
CA GLU A 103 38.96 -7.39 -28.65
C GLU A 103 38.93 -6.66 -27.29
N ALA A 104 40.09 -6.31 -26.71
CA ALA A 104 40.21 -5.78 -25.35
C ALA A 104 40.93 -4.43 -25.23
N SER A 105 40.97 -3.63 -26.31
CA SER A 105 41.53 -2.27 -26.30
C SER A 105 40.87 -1.39 -25.23
N ALA A 106 41.67 -0.55 -24.57
CA ALA A 106 41.20 0.44 -23.60
C ALA A 106 40.76 1.75 -24.28
N GLU A 107 41.03 1.92 -25.59
CA GLU A 107 40.83 3.15 -26.34
C GLU A 107 39.41 3.70 -26.18
N LEU A 108 38.36 2.88 -26.36
CA LEU A 108 36.97 3.34 -26.22
C LEU A 108 36.67 3.94 -24.84
N ALA A 109 37.16 3.31 -23.77
CA ALA A 109 36.97 3.81 -22.41
C ALA A 109 37.78 5.09 -22.17
N LEU A 110 39.02 5.14 -22.66
CA LEU A 110 39.90 6.29 -22.54
C LEU A 110 39.37 7.49 -23.35
N THR A 111 38.84 7.29 -24.56
CA THR A 111 38.18 8.32 -25.37
C THR A 111 36.92 8.85 -24.68
N ALA A 112 36.11 7.97 -24.06
CA ALA A 112 34.96 8.42 -23.29
C ALA A 112 35.37 9.29 -22.08
N ILE A 113 36.41 8.88 -21.36
CA ILE A 113 37.00 9.67 -20.27
C ILE A 113 37.56 11.00 -20.79
N GLN A 114 38.28 10.98 -21.93
CA GLN A 114 38.81 12.17 -22.60
C GLN A 114 37.73 13.21 -22.84
N ASN A 115 36.68 12.80 -23.54
CA ASN A 115 35.57 13.68 -23.90
C ASN A 115 34.88 14.24 -22.65
N THR A 116 34.80 13.43 -21.59
CA THR A 116 34.24 13.85 -20.30
C THR A 116 35.15 14.88 -19.59
N ILE A 117 36.47 14.69 -19.62
CA ILE A 117 37.45 15.64 -19.07
C ILE A 117 37.37 16.96 -19.84
N THR A 118 37.44 16.93 -21.18
CA THR A 118 37.44 18.13 -22.03
C THR A 118 36.18 18.97 -21.84
N SER A 119 35.00 18.34 -21.82
CA SER A 119 33.72 19.03 -21.60
C SER A 119 33.62 19.69 -20.22
N ASN A 120 34.15 19.06 -19.17
CA ASN A 120 33.98 19.57 -17.80
C ASN A 120 35.07 20.56 -17.36
N ILE A 121 36.20 20.62 -18.06
CA ILE A 121 37.25 21.61 -17.81
C ILE A 121 36.89 22.96 -18.46
N GLN A 122 36.21 22.97 -19.61
CA GLN A 122 35.89 24.20 -20.35
C GLN A 122 34.68 24.97 -19.80
N GLU A 123 33.77 24.29 -19.07
CA GLU A 123 32.49 24.87 -18.63
C GLU A 123 32.50 25.53 -17.24
N ASP A 124 33.54 25.37 -16.42
CA ASP A 124 33.50 25.76 -15.00
C ASP A 124 34.64 26.72 -14.61
N GLN A 125 34.33 27.74 -13.81
CA GLN A 125 35.30 28.69 -13.24
C GLN A 125 36.17 28.06 -12.14
N ARG A 126 35.82 26.85 -11.67
CA ARG A 126 36.55 26.12 -10.62
C ARG A 126 37.77 25.39 -11.16
N ILE A 127 38.83 25.36 -10.36
CA ILE A 127 40.03 24.58 -10.69
C ILE A 127 39.69 23.09 -10.64
N THR A 128 39.94 22.38 -11.74
CA THR A 128 39.58 20.96 -11.91
C THR A 128 40.74 20.02 -11.61
N THR A 129 40.56 19.18 -10.59
CA THR A 129 41.42 18.03 -10.32
C THR A 129 40.77 16.77 -10.88
N VAL A 130 41.52 16.01 -11.67
CA VAL A 130 41.07 14.75 -12.26
C VAL A 130 41.63 13.60 -11.44
N ILE A 131 40.78 12.68 -11.00
CA ILE A 131 41.16 11.44 -10.31
C ILE A 131 40.60 10.26 -11.09
N LEU A 132 41.48 9.40 -11.59
CA LEU A 132 41.09 8.11 -12.16
C LEU A 132 41.49 7.02 -11.17
N SER A 133 40.53 6.17 -10.79
CA SER A 133 40.79 5.08 -9.87
C SER A 133 39.99 3.84 -10.23
N GLY A 134 40.63 2.68 -10.14
CA GLY A 134 39.95 1.41 -10.36
C GLY A 134 40.88 0.30 -10.83
N ASP A 135 40.26 -0.72 -11.40
CA ASP A 135 40.93 -1.92 -11.88
C ASP A 135 41.21 -1.78 -13.38
N PHE A 136 42.47 -1.57 -13.72
CA PHE A 136 42.89 -1.35 -15.09
C PHE A 136 43.28 -2.65 -15.80
N ASN A 137 43.45 -3.78 -15.09
CA ASN A 137 43.87 -5.06 -15.68
C ASN A 137 45.04 -4.93 -16.68
N ARG A 138 46.01 -4.05 -16.40
CA ARG A 138 47.23 -3.80 -17.19
C ARG A 138 48.49 -3.87 -16.33
N HIS A 139 49.60 -4.33 -16.90
CA HIS A 139 50.86 -4.50 -16.20
C HIS A 139 51.95 -3.62 -16.84
N HIS A 140 52.53 -2.70 -16.07
CA HIS A 140 53.61 -1.85 -16.59
C HIS A 140 54.69 -1.61 -15.53
N PRO A 141 55.98 -1.48 -15.91
CA PRO A 141 57.07 -1.16 -14.99
C PRO A 141 56.88 0.15 -14.23
N ALA A 142 56.04 1.08 -14.72
CA ALA A 142 55.77 2.36 -14.05
C ALA A 142 55.15 2.20 -12.65
N TRP A 143 54.36 1.15 -12.42
CA TRP A 143 53.68 0.89 -11.14
C TRP A 143 53.99 -0.48 -10.54
N SER A 144 54.63 -1.38 -11.29
CA SER A 144 55.08 -2.69 -10.82
C SER A 144 56.60 -2.74 -10.61
N THR A 145 57.05 -3.59 -9.70
CA THR A 145 58.46 -3.93 -9.47
C THR A 145 58.83 -5.34 -9.99
N ASN A 146 57.83 -6.17 -10.30
CA ASN A 146 58.03 -7.52 -10.82
C ASN A 146 58.46 -7.50 -12.30
N HIS A 147 59.13 -8.58 -12.75
CA HIS A 147 59.40 -8.79 -14.18
C HIS A 147 58.08 -8.95 -14.96
N ILE A 148 57.89 -8.11 -15.97
CA ILE A 148 56.69 -8.09 -16.82
C ILE A 148 57.11 -8.48 -18.23
N GLN A 149 56.38 -9.41 -18.86
CA GLN A 149 56.64 -9.80 -20.24
C GLN A 149 56.40 -8.63 -21.21
N PRO A 150 57.19 -8.48 -22.29
CA PRO A 150 57.06 -7.36 -23.23
C PRO A 150 55.64 -7.13 -23.76
N GLN A 151 54.90 -8.19 -24.07
CA GLN A 151 53.52 -8.10 -24.56
C GLN A 151 52.59 -7.36 -23.59
N PHE A 152 52.69 -7.61 -22.28
CA PHE A 152 51.85 -6.91 -21.30
C PHE A 152 52.23 -5.43 -21.13
N ILE A 153 53.48 -5.08 -21.43
CA ILE A 153 53.94 -3.67 -21.47
C ILE A 153 53.29 -2.99 -22.67
N GLU A 154 53.29 -3.64 -23.84
CA GLU A 154 52.61 -3.14 -25.05
C GLU A 154 51.11 -2.95 -24.81
N ASP A 155 50.43 -3.91 -24.18
CA ASP A 155 49.01 -3.84 -23.83
C ASP A 155 48.67 -2.64 -22.92
N ALA A 156 49.65 -2.10 -22.18
CA ALA A 156 49.49 -0.95 -21.30
C ALA A 156 49.82 0.39 -21.99
N SER A 157 50.30 0.38 -23.24
CA SER A 157 50.78 1.58 -23.95
C SER A 157 49.71 2.65 -24.11
N GLU A 158 48.49 2.27 -24.49
CA GLU A 158 47.34 3.19 -24.59
C GLU A 158 47.12 3.95 -23.27
N LEU A 159 47.20 3.23 -22.14
CA LEU A 159 46.98 3.78 -20.81
C LEU A 159 48.13 4.70 -20.37
N ILE A 160 49.38 4.31 -20.67
CA ILE A 160 50.57 5.12 -20.36
C ILE A 160 50.56 6.42 -21.17
N ASN A 161 50.28 6.35 -22.47
CA ASN A 161 50.16 7.52 -23.34
C ASN A 161 49.06 8.46 -22.83
N PHE A 162 47.92 7.90 -22.41
CA PHE A 162 46.82 8.68 -21.83
C PHE A 162 47.24 9.37 -20.52
N PHE A 163 47.93 8.66 -19.61
CA PHE A 163 48.43 9.24 -18.36
C PHE A 163 49.42 10.37 -18.61
N GLN A 164 50.37 10.19 -19.53
CA GLN A 164 51.34 11.23 -19.88
C GLN A 164 50.66 12.46 -20.49
N THR A 165 49.72 12.25 -21.43
CA THR A 165 48.97 13.33 -22.11
C THR A 165 48.20 14.21 -21.11
N HIS A 166 47.68 13.62 -20.03
CA HIS A 166 46.87 14.32 -19.03
C HIS A 166 47.65 14.71 -17.76
N GLY A 167 48.96 14.47 -17.72
CA GLY A 167 49.78 14.69 -16.53
C GLY A 167 49.33 13.88 -15.32
N LEU A 168 48.79 12.66 -15.51
CA LEU A 168 48.29 11.82 -14.43
C LEU A 168 49.44 11.04 -13.77
N HIS A 169 49.65 11.28 -12.48
CA HIS A 169 50.67 10.66 -11.66
C HIS A 169 50.09 9.59 -10.72
N GLY A 170 50.81 8.47 -10.56
CA GLY A 170 50.45 7.41 -9.62
C GLY A 170 50.47 7.88 -8.16
N CYS A 171 49.38 7.62 -7.44
CA CYS A 171 49.23 8.00 -6.03
C CYS A 171 49.78 6.94 -5.06
N LEU A 172 49.87 5.67 -5.49
CA LEU A 172 50.39 4.57 -4.69
C LEU A 172 51.90 4.42 -4.90
N PRO A 173 52.66 4.01 -3.86
CA PRO A 173 54.05 3.64 -4.03
C PRO A 173 54.22 2.54 -5.09
N ARG A 174 55.20 2.68 -5.97
CA ARG A 174 55.53 1.69 -7.00
C ARG A 174 55.81 0.33 -6.38
N GLY A 175 55.25 -0.75 -6.95
CA GLY A 175 55.39 -2.11 -6.44
C GLY A 175 54.38 -2.48 -5.33
N THR A 176 53.45 -1.60 -4.99
CA THR A 176 52.38 -1.91 -4.03
C THR A 176 51.47 -3.01 -4.60
N ALA A 177 51.52 -4.21 -4.04
CA ALA A 177 50.70 -5.34 -4.48
C ALA A 177 49.21 -5.13 -4.16
N THR A 178 48.40 -4.88 -5.18
CA THR A 178 46.94 -4.63 -5.06
C THR A 178 46.11 -5.86 -5.39
N PHE A 179 46.57 -6.77 -6.25
CA PHE A 179 45.87 -8.02 -6.58
C PHE A 179 46.66 -9.27 -6.16
N TRP A 180 45.98 -10.19 -5.48
CA TRP A 180 46.53 -11.48 -5.04
C TRP A 180 45.64 -12.63 -5.51
N PRO A 181 45.93 -13.26 -6.67
CA PRO A 181 45.11 -14.32 -7.22
C PRO A 181 44.95 -15.50 -6.26
N LEU A 182 43.71 -15.96 -6.08
CA LEU A 182 43.42 -17.15 -5.25
C LEU A 182 43.71 -18.46 -6.00
N ASN A 183 43.77 -18.43 -7.33
CA ASN A 183 44.06 -19.58 -8.19
C ASN A 183 45.56 -19.78 -8.45
N ASP A 184 46.41 -18.78 -8.20
CA ASP A 184 47.88 -18.86 -8.29
C ASP A 184 48.52 -18.25 -7.02
N PRO A 185 48.48 -18.98 -5.88
CA PRO A 185 48.78 -18.42 -4.57
C PRO A 185 50.19 -17.84 -4.46
N GLY A 186 50.29 -16.66 -3.86
CA GLY A 186 51.56 -15.98 -3.59
C GLY A 186 52.14 -15.22 -4.77
N LYS A 187 51.56 -15.32 -5.98
CA LYS A 187 51.75 -14.27 -6.99
C LYS A 187 51.01 -13.02 -6.56
N SER A 188 51.54 -11.87 -6.92
CA SER A 188 50.86 -10.59 -6.74
C SER A 188 51.16 -9.65 -7.88
N THR A 189 50.22 -8.75 -8.16
CA THR A 189 50.37 -7.74 -9.20
C THR A 189 49.79 -6.41 -8.73
N THR A 190 50.19 -5.33 -9.42
CA THR A 190 49.72 -3.97 -9.16
C THR A 190 48.86 -3.54 -10.34
N ILE A 191 47.58 -3.90 -10.33
CA ILE A 191 46.63 -3.63 -11.42
C ILE A 191 45.56 -2.60 -11.03
N ASP A 192 45.27 -2.47 -9.74
CA ASP A 192 44.44 -1.39 -9.21
C ASP A 192 45.28 -0.11 -9.07
N GLN A 193 44.94 0.93 -9.84
CA GLN A 193 45.67 2.21 -9.82
C GLN A 193 44.77 3.33 -9.30
N THR A 194 45.39 4.34 -8.72
CA THR A 194 44.78 5.65 -8.48
C THR A 194 45.75 6.70 -8.99
N VAL A 195 45.32 7.51 -9.95
CA VAL A 195 46.16 8.50 -10.62
C VAL A 195 45.48 9.87 -10.61
N THR A 196 46.26 10.94 -10.56
CA THR A 196 45.77 12.32 -10.50
C THR A 196 46.67 13.29 -11.24
N ASN A 197 46.11 14.38 -11.75
CA ASN A 197 46.87 15.49 -12.32
C ASN A 197 47.37 16.49 -11.26
N ARG A 198 46.92 16.37 -10.00
CA ARG A 198 47.28 17.28 -8.90
C ARG A 198 47.71 16.50 -7.65
N PRO A 199 48.90 15.87 -7.66
CA PRO A 199 49.38 15.08 -6.52
C PRO A 199 49.56 15.90 -5.24
N GLU A 200 49.73 17.22 -5.33
CA GLU A 200 49.86 18.13 -4.18
C GLU A 200 48.59 18.23 -3.32
N LEU A 201 47.44 17.80 -3.84
CA LEU A 201 46.18 17.74 -3.09
C LEU A 201 45.98 16.39 -2.37
N LEU A 202 46.84 15.41 -2.62
CA LEU A 202 46.79 14.11 -1.96
C LEU A 202 47.47 14.19 -0.59
N ILE A 203 46.73 13.88 0.47
CA ILE A 203 47.27 13.85 1.84
C ILE A 203 47.99 12.52 2.09
N LYS A 204 47.37 11.41 1.71
CA LYS A 204 47.98 10.07 1.74
C LYS A 204 47.24 9.10 0.83
N CYS A 205 47.96 8.14 0.26
CA CYS A 205 47.38 7.00 -0.42
C CYS A 205 48.09 5.71 -0.01
N HIS A 206 47.34 4.71 0.42
CA HIS A 206 47.86 3.42 0.89
C HIS A 206 46.79 2.33 0.75
N LEU A 207 47.13 1.08 1.10
CA LEU A 207 46.17 -0.02 1.09
C LEU A 207 45.23 0.08 2.31
N TYR A 208 43.93 -0.05 2.08
CA TYR A 208 42.92 -0.09 3.14
C TYR A 208 43.11 -1.36 4.00
N HIS A 209 42.87 -1.25 5.31
CA HIS A 209 43.26 -2.26 6.31
C HIS A 209 42.42 -3.55 6.26
N GLU A 210 41.22 -3.52 5.65
CA GLU A 210 40.31 -4.66 5.58
C GLU A 210 40.06 -5.14 4.14
N ASN A 211 40.16 -6.46 3.92
CA ASN A 211 40.09 -7.05 2.58
C ASN A 211 38.71 -7.65 2.24
N TYR A 212 37.73 -7.62 3.15
CA TYR A 212 36.32 -8.06 2.99
C TYR A 212 36.08 -9.35 2.16
N GLY A 213 37.07 -10.26 2.12
CA GLY A 213 37.05 -11.50 1.33
C GLY A 213 37.34 -11.36 -0.18
N SER A 214 37.72 -10.19 -0.69
CA SER A 214 38.10 -9.91 -2.09
C SER A 214 39.53 -10.34 -2.39
N ASP A 215 39.85 -10.92 -3.53
CA ASP A 215 41.24 -11.18 -3.99
C ASP A 215 42.05 -9.90 -4.26
N HIS A 216 41.37 -8.79 -4.54
CA HIS A 216 41.96 -7.44 -4.54
C HIS A 216 42.08 -6.86 -3.12
N ARG A 217 43.09 -6.01 -2.92
CA ARG A 217 43.26 -5.14 -1.74
C ARG A 217 42.73 -3.76 -2.10
N ALA A 218 41.74 -3.30 -1.34
CA ALA A 218 41.20 -1.96 -1.53
C ALA A 218 42.28 -0.90 -1.30
N THR A 219 42.23 0.16 -2.08
CA THR A 219 43.10 1.33 -1.94
C THR A 219 42.33 2.42 -1.18
N TYR A 220 43.03 3.16 -0.33
CA TYR A 220 42.52 4.30 0.40
C TYR A 220 43.31 5.53 -0.03
N SER A 221 42.60 6.60 -0.37
CA SER A 221 43.19 7.91 -0.63
C SER A 221 42.45 8.97 0.16
N GLU A 222 43.21 9.86 0.79
CA GLU A 222 42.68 11.03 1.50
C GLU A 222 43.16 12.28 0.78
N TRP A 223 42.23 13.18 0.51
CA TRP A 223 42.44 14.35 -0.34
C TRP A 223 42.10 15.62 0.42
N ASN A 224 42.82 16.70 0.13
CA ASN A 224 42.57 18.01 0.69
C ASN A 224 41.36 18.68 0.01
N LEU A 225 40.16 18.15 0.28
CA LEU A 225 38.88 18.70 -0.15
C LEU A 225 37.86 18.54 0.97
N SER A 226 37.26 19.65 1.40
CA SER A 226 36.20 19.65 2.41
C SER A 226 34.85 20.00 1.77
N PRO A 227 34.15 19.04 1.14
CA PRO A 227 32.86 19.30 0.54
C PRO A 227 31.82 19.62 1.62
N ARG A 228 30.77 20.35 1.23
CA ARG A 228 29.65 20.64 2.13
C ARG A 228 29.07 19.35 2.72
N ARG A 229 29.01 19.27 4.05
CA ARG A 229 28.43 18.12 4.77
C ARG A 229 27.00 18.42 5.24
N GLN A 230 26.22 17.36 5.39
CA GLN A 230 24.88 17.40 5.96
C GLN A 230 24.95 17.40 7.50
N PRO A 231 24.03 18.13 8.18
CA PRO A 231 23.86 17.99 9.61
C PRO A 231 23.50 16.55 9.98
N ALA A 232 23.92 16.10 11.16
CA ALA A 232 23.51 14.79 11.68
C ALA A 232 21.97 14.72 11.74
N ALA A 233 21.39 13.64 11.20
CA ALA A 233 19.95 13.45 11.24
C ALA A 233 19.47 13.34 12.71
N LYS A 234 18.42 14.09 13.07
CA LYS A 234 17.80 13.97 14.41
C LYS A 234 17.38 12.53 14.67
N ALA A 235 17.67 12.04 15.88
CA ALA A 235 17.24 10.72 16.31
C ALA A 235 15.71 10.63 16.30
N LYS A 236 15.18 9.45 15.96
CA LYS A 236 13.73 9.24 15.96
C LYS A 236 13.23 9.02 17.38
N LYS A 237 12.12 9.65 17.75
CA LYS A 237 11.45 9.45 19.05
C LYS A 237 10.76 8.09 19.14
N ALA A 238 10.86 7.46 20.31
CA ALA A 238 10.18 6.22 20.67
C ALA A 238 8.86 6.52 21.40
N TYR A 239 7.85 6.95 20.64
CA TYR A 239 6.53 7.36 21.17
C TYR A 239 5.78 6.28 21.96
N ASP A 240 6.13 5.01 21.76
CA ASP A 240 5.64 3.87 22.53
C ASP A 240 6.10 3.89 24.00
N ARG A 241 7.15 4.65 24.31
CA ARG A 241 7.74 4.81 25.64
C ARG A 241 7.61 6.24 26.18
N ALA A 242 6.70 7.04 25.63
CA ALA A 242 6.45 8.41 26.06
C ALA A 242 5.59 8.47 27.34
N ASP A 243 5.93 9.37 28.27
CA ASP A 243 5.14 9.66 29.47
C ASP A 243 4.08 10.73 29.17
N TRP A 244 2.93 10.29 28.65
CA TRP A 244 1.88 11.21 28.17
C TRP A 244 1.26 12.07 29.28
N ALA A 245 1.22 11.60 30.52
CA ALA A 245 0.69 12.35 31.66
C ALA A 245 1.59 13.54 31.98
N LYS A 246 2.91 13.33 32.10
CA LYS A 246 3.86 14.42 32.32
C LYS A 246 3.93 15.41 31.17
N ILE A 247 3.82 14.91 29.92
CA ILE A 247 3.73 15.79 28.75
C ILE A 247 2.51 16.70 28.87
N ALA A 248 1.34 16.16 29.22
CA ALA A 248 0.12 16.94 29.37
C ALA A 248 0.23 18.00 30.48
N GLU A 249 0.74 17.62 31.65
CA GLU A 249 0.95 18.54 32.79
C GLU A 249 1.90 19.69 32.43
N ASP A 250 3.03 19.38 31.78
CA ASP A 250 4.02 20.40 31.39
C ASP A 250 3.44 21.36 30.35
N VAL A 251 2.71 20.85 29.35
CA VAL A 251 2.04 21.67 28.33
C VAL A 251 1.01 22.58 28.97
N LEU A 252 0.12 22.05 29.83
CA LEU A 252 -0.92 22.84 30.50
C LEU A 252 -0.32 23.94 31.39
N ARG A 253 0.77 23.63 32.11
CA ARG A 253 1.49 24.60 32.93
C ARG A 253 2.07 25.76 32.11
N GLN A 254 2.56 25.48 30.90
CA GLN A 254 3.17 26.50 30.02
C GLN A 254 2.13 27.36 29.30
N ILE A 255 1.01 26.79 28.86
CA ILE A 255 0.00 27.53 28.08
C ILE A 255 -0.99 28.31 28.95
N GLY A 256 -1.22 27.87 30.19
CA GLY A 256 -2.19 28.48 31.10
C GLY A 256 -3.67 28.20 30.75
N PRO A 257 -4.62 28.82 31.47
CA PRO A 257 -6.05 28.64 31.18
C PRO A 257 -6.47 29.31 29.88
N TRP A 258 -7.46 28.74 29.19
CA TRP A 258 -8.02 29.31 27.97
C TRP A 258 -8.60 30.71 28.22
N LYS A 259 -8.25 31.65 27.34
CA LYS A 259 -8.83 33.00 27.28
C LYS A 259 -9.44 33.21 25.90
N GLU A 260 -10.59 33.90 25.85
CA GLU A 260 -11.27 34.16 24.59
C GLU A 260 -10.40 34.98 23.62
N VAL A 261 -10.25 34.49 22.39
CA VAL A 261 -9.44 35.12 21.36
C VAL A 261 -10.34 35.87 20.36
N LYS A 262 -10.16 37.18 20.25
CA LYS A 262 -10.99 38.08 19.42
C LYS A 262 -10.26 38.70 18.24
N THR A 263 -8.95 38.49 18.10
CA THR A 263 -8.13 39.08 17.03
C THR A 263 -7.26 38.03 16.36
N ARG A 264 -6.89 38.26 15.09
CA ARG A 264 -6.03 37.35 14.32
C ARG A 264 -4.63 37.19 14.92
N PRO A 265 -3.92 38.28 15.35
CA PRO A 265 -2.60 38.14 15.95
C PRO A 265 -2.62 37.34 17.26
N ALA A 266 -3.64 37.54 18.10
CA ALA A 266 -3.77 36.77 19.34
C ALA A 266 -4.01 35.28 19.07
N LEU A 267 -4.74 34.93 17.98
CA LEU A 267 -4.90 33.53 17.57
C LEU A 267 -3.57 32.91 17.14
N ASP A 268 -2.76 33.64 16.37
CA ASP A 268 -1.45 33.18 15.93
C ASP A 268 -0.55 32.89 17.14
N GLU A 269 -0.46 33.82 18.10
CA GLU A 269 0.35 33.68 19.32
C GLU A 269 -0.08 32.47 20.18
N VAL A 270 -1.39 32.28 20.37
CA VAL A 270 -1.92 31.18 21.19
C VAL A 270 -1.63 29.82 20.55
N VAL A 271 -1.71 29.70 19.22
CA VAL A 271 -1.40 28.46 18.50
C VAL A 271 0.09 28.17 18.50
N GLU A 272 0.92 29.20 18.32
CA GLU A 272 2.39 29.08 18.38
C GLU A 272 2.82 28.58 19.76
N ARG A 273 2.37 29.24 20.83
CA ARG A 273 2.66 28.84 22.22
C ARG A 273 2.24 27.40 22.51
N LEU A 274 1.04 26.99 22.08
CA LEU A 274 0.58 25.60 22.25
C LEU A 274 1.48 24.61 21.52
N THR A 275 1.88 24.93 20.29
CA THR A 275 2.69 24.05 19.45
C THR A 275 4.11 23.90 20.01
N GLU A 276 4.74 25.00 20.41
CA GLU A 276 6.08 25.02 21.01
C GLU A 276 6.12 24.31 22.36
N ALA A 277 5.16 24.57 23.25
CA ALA A 277 5.05 23.89 24.54
C ALA A 277 4.89 22.38 24.33
N THR A 278 4.05 21.97 23.37
CA THR A 278 3.84 20.56 23.03
C THR A 278 5.11 19.90 22.48
N ALA A 279 5.78 20.54 21.52
CA ALA A 279 7.01 20.02 20.94
C ALA A 279 8.11 19.85 22.00
N THR A 280 8.29 20.86 22.85
CA THR A 280 9.29 20.87 23.93
C THR A 280 9.02 19.77 24.96
N ALA A 281 7.77 19.62 25.40
CA ALA A 281 7.39 18.57 26.34
C ALA A 281 7.58 17.17 25.74
N VAL A 282 7.20 16.97 24.47
CA VAL A 282 7.43 15.69 23.77
C VAL A 282 8.91 15.36 23.69
N ASP A 283 9.75 16.34 23.33
CA ASP A 283 11.20 16.11 23.21
C ASP A 283 11.84 15.75 24.56
N ARG A 284 11.36 16.37 25.66
CA ARG A 284 11.84 16.15 27.03
C ARG A 284 11.43 14.79 27.59
N TYR A 285 10.18 14.38 27.39
CA TYR A 285 9.59 13.19 28.04
C TYR A 285 9.43 11.98 27.10
N THR A 286 9.99 12.04 25.89
CA THR A 286 10.02 10.90 24.95
C THR A 286 11.46 10.50 24.62
N PRO A 287 11.88 9.27 24.95
CA PRO A 287 13.25 8.83 24.67
C PRO A 287 13.49 8.60 23.18
N ASP A 288 14.75 8.75 22.77
CA ASP A 288 15.18 8.46 21.40
C ASP A 288 15.28 6.94 21.15
N LEU A 289 15.07 6.54 19.90
CA LEU A 289 15.20 5.17 19.43
C LEU A 289 16.69 4.85 19.23
N ARG A 290 17.21 3.81 19.91
CA ARG A 290 18.61 3.38 19.76
C ARG A 290 18.79 2.56 18.48
N PRO A 291 19.56 3.03 17.48
CA PRO A 291 19.85 2.23 16.30
C PRO A 291 20.81 1.08 16.63
N SER A 292 20.82 0.06 15.79
CA SER A 292 21.85 -1.01 15.83
C SER A 292 23.23 -0.40 15.57
N PRO A 293 24.31 -0.89 16.23
CA PRO A 293 25.68 -0.46 15.92
C PRO A 293 26.10 -0.86 14.49
N TYR A 294 25.46 -1.89 13.94
CA TYR A 294 25.67 -2.34 12.56
C TYR A 294 24.60 -1.81 11.60
N SER A 295 25.04 -1.49 10.38
CA SER A 295 24.24 -1.07 9.22
C SER A 295 23.02 -1.97 8.92
N LYS A 296 23.14 -3.28 9.14
CA LYS A 296 22.06 -4.26 8.95
C LYS A 296 21.91 -5.12 10.20
N ARG A 297 20.66 -5.39 10.56
CA ARG A 297 20.30 -6.17 11.76
C ARG A 297 20.75 -7.64 11.75
N TRP A 298 21.04 -8.20 10.57
CA TRP A 298 21.55 -9.57 10.47
C TRP A 298 23.07 -9.67 10.66
N PHE A 299 23.80 -8.55 10.62
CA PHE A 299 25.24 -8.57 10.88
C PHE A 299 25.47 -8.62 12.39
N THR A 300 26.12 -9.67 12.87
CA THR A 300 26.30 -9.96 14.30
C THR A 300 27.76 -9.73 14.73
N PRO A 301 28.02 -9.55 16.04
CA PRO A 301 29.39 -9.49 16.55
C PRO A 301 30.25 -10.69 16.14
N ASP A 302 29.69 -11.91 16.14
CA ASP A 302 30.39 -13.13 15.72
C ASP A 302 30.88 -13.07 14.26
N LEU A 303 30.10 -12.48 13.35
CA LEU A 303 30.51 -12.29 11.96
C LEU A 303 31.68 -11.30 11.84
N LYS A 304 31.75 -10.29 12.72
CA LYS A 304 32.89 -9.36 12.78
C LYS A 304 34.14 -10.06 13.33
N ILE A 305 34.01 -10.93 14.33
CA ILE A 305 35.13 -11.73 14.86
C ILE A 305 35.72 -12.61 13.75
N GLN A 306 34.87 -13.36 13.03
CA GLN A 306 35.31 -14.21 11.92
C GLN A 306 35.94 -13.41 10.76
N GLN A 307 35.40 -12.22 10.45
CA GLN A 307 35.97 -11.31 9.47
C GLN A 307 37.40 -10.89 9.87
N THR A 308 37.59 -10.49 11.13
CA THR A 308 38.89 -10.07 11.66
C THR A 308 39.90 -11.22 11.60
N GLU A 309 39.49 -12.45 11.93
CA GLU A 309 40.33 -13.65 11.87
C GLU A 309 40.80 -13.95 10.43
N VAL A 310 39.87 -13.92 9.45
CA VAL A 310 40.19 -14.13 8.03
C VAL A 310 41.16 -13.06 7.52
N ASN A 311 40.92 -11.80 7.88
CA ASN A 311 41.80 -10.69 7.51
C ASN A 311 43.20 -10.84 8.12
N TYR A 312 43.29 -11.27 9.38
CA TYR A 312 44.55 -11.51 10.07
C TYR A 312 45.37 -12.62 9.43
N LEU A 313 44.77 -13.80 9.17
CA LEU A 313 45.45 -14.92 8.52
C LEU A 313 45.91 -14.56 7.10
N ARG A 314 45.10 -13.77 6.39
CA ARG A 314 45.49 -13.28 5.08
C ARG A 314 46.72 -12.38 5.11
N ARG A 315 46.79 -11.44 6.06
CA ARG A 315 47.97 -10.58 6.21
C ARG A 315 49.23 -11.42 6.48
N LYS A 316 49.14 -12.36 7.42
CA LYS A 316 50.24 -13.30 7.70
C LYS A 316 50.65 -14.11 6.48
N TRP A 317 49.69 -14.61 5.69
CA TRP A 317 49.98 -15.32 4.46
C TRP A 317 50.74 -14.45 3.46
N GLN A 318 50.29 -13.21 3.26
CA GLN A 318 50.93 -12.26 2.34
C GLN A 318 52.33 -11.85 2.80
N GLU A 319 52.50 -11.56 4.09
CA GLU A 319 53.81 -11.29 4.72
C GLU A 319 54.75 -12.49 4.55
N SER A 320 54.28 -13.70 4.85
CA SER A 320 55.05 -14.95 4.65
C SER A 320 55.44 -15.17 3.19
N CYS A 321 54.55 -14.90 2.23
CA CYS A 321 54.88 -15.00 0.81
C CYS A 321 55.94 -13.97 0.38
N ALA A 322 55.92 -12.77 0.96
CA ALA A 322 56.91 -11.73 0.68
C ALA A 322 58.28 -12.05 1.32
N GLU A 323 58.30 -12.61 2.53
CA GLU A 323 59.53 -12.91 3.28
C GLU A 323 60.18 -14.25 2.86
N LEU A 324 59.39 -15.32 2.74
CA LEU A 324 59.87 -16.70 2.60
C LEU A 324 59.63 -17.27 1.20
N GLY A 325 58.88 -16.55 0.36
CA GLY A 325 58.46 -17.02 -0.95
C GLY A 325 57.17 -17.84 -0.94
N ARG A 326 56.55 -17.95 -2.11
CA ARG A 326 55.22 -18.58 -2.29
C ARG A 326 55.21 -20.10 -2.14
N HIS A 327 56.35 -20.75 -2.36
CA HIS A 327 56.48 -22.21 -2.28
C HIS A 327 56.90 -22.70 -0.89
N ASP A 328 57.09 -21.78 0.07
CA ASP A 328 57.42 -22.14 1.45
C ASP A 328 56.25 -22.86 2.15
N ALA A 329 56.59 -23.79 3.04
CA ALA A 329 55.62 -24.61 3.76
C ALA A 329 54.71 -23.77 4.68
N ARG A 330 55.25 -22.71 5.31
CA ARG A 330 54.52 -21.80 6.19
C ARG A 330 53.55 -20.93 5.39
N SER A 331 54.01 -20.40 4.24
CA SER A 331 53.16 -19.67 3.29
C SER A 331 51.98 -20.51 2.82
N THR A 332 52.24 -21.78 2.47
CA THR A 332 51.21 -22.73 2.03
C THR A 332 50.20 -23.03 3.14
N THR A 333 50.67 -23.25 4.37
CA THR A 333 49.82 -23.53 5.53
C THR A 333 48.91 -22.35 5.85
N LEU A 334 49.46 -21.12 5.93
CA LEU A 334 48.68 -19.91 6.20
C LEU A 334 47.61 -19.65 5.13
N PHE A 335 47.91 -19.96 3.86
CA PHE A 335 46.94 -19.88 2.77
C PHE A 335 45.77 -20.85 2.96
N GLN A 336 46.05 -22.12 3.29
CA GLN A 336 45.03 -23.14 3.53
C GLN A 336 44.13 -22.79 4.72
N GLU A 337 44.72 -22.33 5.82
CA GLU A 337 43.99 -21.86 7.00
C GLU A 337 43.09 -20.67 6.67
N MET A 338 43.63 -19.67 5.95
CA MET A 338 42.88 -18.50 5.50
C MET A 338 41.70 -18.90 4.61
N GLN A 339 41.90 -19.82 3.65
CA GLN A 339 40.82 -20.34 2.80
C GLN A 339 39.74 -21.05 3.61
N GLN A 340 40.14 -21.90 4.57
CA GLN A 340 39.20 -22.62 5.43
C GLN A 340 38.35 -21.63 6.25
N LYS A 341 38.97 -20.65 6.91
CA LYS A 341 38.27 -19.62 7.68
C LYS A 341 37.40 -18.74 6.81
N ARG A 342 37.85 -18.37 5.59
CA ARG A 342 37.03 -17.62 4.61
C ARG A 342 35.79 -18.40 4.18
N ARG A 343 35.91 -19.72 3.95
CA ARG A 343 34.78 -20.60 3.62
C ARG A 343 33.79 -20.67 4.78
N ILE A 344 34.27 -20.83 6.02
CA ILE A 344 33.43 -20.83 7.22
C ILE A 344 32.69 -19.49 7.39
N TRP A 345 33.40 -18.37 7.25
CA TRP A 345 32.83 -17.04 7.35
C TRP A 345 31.74 -16.80 6.29
N THR A 346 32.01 -17.14 5.03
CA THR A 346 31.03 -17.00 3.93
C THR A 346 29.78 -17.85 4.18
N ARG A 347 29.95 -19.12 4.58
CA ARG A 347 28.82 -19.99 4.95
C ARG A 347 28.04 -19.45 6.15
N THR A 348 28.73 -18.87 7.14
CA THR A 348 28.09 -18.27 8.31
C THR A 348 27.27 -17.04 7.92
N ILE A 349 27.77 -16.18 7.03
CA ILE A 349 27.01 -15.04 6.48
C ILE A 349 25.72 -15.53 5.80
N GLU A 350 25.81 -16.53 4.93
CA GLU A 350 24.65 -17.10 4.24
C GLU A 350 23.63 -17.68 5.23
N LYS A 351 24.11 -18.46 6.21
CA LYS A 351 23.29 -19.05 7.27
C LYS A 351 22.60 -17.98 8.11
N VAL A 352 23.32 -16.98 8.59
CA VAL A 352 22.77 -15.91 9.45
C VAL A 352 21.77 -15.05 8.67
N LYS A 353 22.03 -14.72 7.40
CA LYS A 353 21.06 -14.01 6.55
C LYS A 353 19.79 -14.82 6.35
N ALA A 354 19.93 -16.11 6.00
CA ALA A 354 18.79 -16.98 5.79
C ALA A 354 17.98 -17.13 7.09
N SER A 355 18.65 -17.33 8.23
CA SER A 355 18.03 -17.42 9.55
C SER A 355 17.36 -16.12 9.98
N HIS A 356 18.02 -14.96 9.82
CA HIS A 356 17.43 -13.67 10.14
C HIS A 356 16.21 -13.36 9.27
N TRP A 357 16.30 -13.65 7.97
CA TRP A 357 15.17 -13.49 7.05
C TRP A 357 14.02 -14.43 7.40
N LYS A 358 14.33 -15.69 7.72
CA LYS A 358 13.35 -16.67 8.19
C LYS A 358 12.69 -16.22 9.49
N GLN A 359 13.45 -15.84 10.50
CA GLN A 359 12.95 -15.33 11.78
C GLN A 359 12.11 -14.07 11.59
N PHE A 360 12.56 -13.11 10.78
CA PHE A 360 11.81 -11.91 10.45
C PHE A 360 10.43 -12.23 9.85
N LEU A 361 10.36 -13.25 8.99
CA LEU A 361 9.11 -13.71 8.36
C LEU A 361 8.25 -14.58 9.31
N ASP A 362 8.87 -15.39 10.16
CA ASP A 362 8.19 -16.21 11.17
C ASP A 362 7.55 -15.35 12.27
N GLU A 363 8.22 -14.27 12.70
CA GLU A 363 7.72 -13.28 13.66
C GLU A 363 6.86 -12.18 13.02
N ALA A 364 6.61 -12.25 11.70
CA ALA A 364 5.84 -11.25 11.00
C ALA A 364 4.34 -11.43 11.28
N GLY A 365 3.79 -10.60 12.17
CA GLY A 365 2.35 -10.31 12.23
C GLY A 365 1.89 -9.40 11.09
N GLU A 366 0.59 -9.10 11.00
CA GLU A 366 -0.05 -8.41 9.86
C GLU A 366 0.65 -7.09 9.45
N GLY A 367 1.22 -6.33 10.40
CA GLY A 367 1.97 -5.09 10.10
C GLY A 367 3.37 -5.30 9.49
N LYS A 368 4.05 -6.41 9.83
CA LYS A 368 5.41 -6.73 9.33
C LYS A 368 5.38 -7.41 7.95
N LEU A 369 4.29 -8.11 7.59
CA LEU A 369 4.11 -8.72 6.27
C LEU A 369 4.19 -7.68 5.13
N TRP A 370 3.54 -6.53 5.30
CA TRP A 370 3.58 -5.44 4.31
C TRP A 370 4.99 -4.89 4.11
N LYS A 371 5.77 -4.81 5.20
CA LYS A 371 7.18 -4.40 5.15
C LYS A 371 8.03 -5.42 4.39
N ALA A 372 7.79 -6.72 4.59
CA ALA A 372 8.43 -7.80 3.84
C ALA A 372 8.12 -7.72 2.34
N ALA A 373 6.85 -7.51 1.97
CA ALA A 373 6.46 -7.34 0.58
C ALA A 373 7.15 -6.13 -0.09
N ILE A 374 7.35 -5.02 0.63
CA ILE A 374 8.12 -3.87 0.14
C ILE A 374 9.59 -4.25 -0.13
N TYR A 375 10.22 -5.08 0.71
CA TYR A 375 11.60 -5.53 0.51
C TYR A 375 11.80 -6.40 -0.74
N THR A 376 10.74 -7.02 -1.26
CA THR A 376 10.81 -7.80 -2.51
C THR A 376 10.65 -6.99 -3.79
N LYS A 377 10.26 -5.72 -3.68
CA LYS A 377 10.25 -4.83 -4.84
C LYS A 377 11.69 -4.41 -5.14
N PRO A 378 12.12 -4.41 -6.41
CA PRO A 378 13.37 -3.79 -6.80
C PRO A 378 13.39 -2.37 -6.22
N ARG A 379 14.38 -2.09 -5.37
CA ARG A 379 14.65 -0.71 -4.99
C ARG A 379 15.44 -0.13 -6.15
N GLU A 380 14.75 0.61 -6.98
CA GLU A 380 15.43 1.55 -7.87
C GLU A 380 16.13 2.55 -6.93
N ALA A 381 17.44 2.37 -6.76
CA ALA A 381 18.26 3.26 -5.96
C ALA A 381 18.65 4.41 -6.87
N TRP A 382 17.73 5.36 -7.02
CA TRP A 382 18.00 6.58 -7.76
C TRP A 382 18.92 7.46 -6.89
N GLY A 383 20.14 7.70 -7.39
CA GLY A 383 21.27 8.29 -6.68
C GLY A 383 21.04 9.73 -6.22
N CYS A 384 20.21 10.49 -6.90
CA CYS A 384 19.70 11.83 -6.57
C CYS A 384 18.71 12.25 -7.68
N ILE A 385 18.09 13.42 -7.57
CA ILE A 385 17.43 14.05 -8.72
C ILE A 385 18.51 14.40 -9.77
N PRO A 386 18.40 13.92 -11.03
CA PRO A 386 19.35 14.24 -12.09
C PRO A 386 19.34 15.75 -12.42
N ALA A 387 20.18 16.18 -13.35
CA ALA A 387 20.04 17.51 -13.93
C ALA A 387 18.63 17.68 -14.53
N LEU A 388 18.05 18.87 -14.39
CA LEU A 388 16.72 19.15 -14.91
C LEU A 388 16.80 19.96 -16.20
N HIS A 389 16.15 19.49 -17.26
CA HIS A 389 16.07 20.23 -18.53
C HIS A 389 14.79 21.05 -18.57
N VAL A 390 14.95 22.37 -18.67
CA VAL A 390 13.84 23.33 -18.84
C VAL A 390 14.13 24.15 -20.08
N ALA A 391 13.31 23.95 -21.13
CA ALA A 391 13.57 24.49 -22.46
C ALA A 391 14.96 24.08 -22.98
N THR A 392 15.86 25.03 -23.23
CA THR A 392 17.24 24.80 -23.69
C THR A 392 18.26 24.74 -22.55
N ASN A 393 17.85 25.00 -21.30
CA ASN A 393 18.77 25.12 -20.18
C ASN A 393 18.82 23.83 -19.35
N GLU A 394 20.03 23.39 -19.02
CA GLU A 394 20.29 22.31 -18.07
C GLU A 394 20.54 22.89 -16.68
N LEU A 395 19.66 22.57 -15.72
CA LEU A 395 19.75 23.03 -14.34
C LEU A 395 20.41 21.97 -13.48
N THR A 396 21.63 22.27 -13.04
CA THR A 396 22.45 21.32 -12.26
C THR A 396 22.45 21.64 -10.78
N GLU A 397 22.29 22.90 -10.38
CA GLU A 397 22.27 23.30 -8.98
C GLU A 397 20.94 23.01 -8.29
N ASN A 398 20.98 22.55 -7.04
CA ASN A 398 19.77 22.24 -6.29
C ASN A 398 18.87 23.48 -6.07
N LYS A 399 19.44 24.68 -5.97
CA LYS A 399 18.65 25.92 -5.84
C LYS A 399 17.85 26.20 -7.11
N GLU A 400 18.46 26.06 -8.27
CA GLU A 400 17.80 26.23 -9.57
C GLU A 400 16.78 25.13 -9.84
N LYS A 401 17.12 23.88 -9.53
CA LYS A 401 16.17 22.74 -9.60
C LYS A 401 14.95 22.97 -8.71
N ALA A 402 15.16 23.48 -7.49
CA ALA A 402 14.07 23.82 -6.59
C ALA A 402 13.14 24.87 -7.20
N GLN A 403 13.69 25.91 -7.83
CA GLN A 403 12.91 26.92 -8.53
C GLN A 403 12.14 26.32 -9.72
N ALA A 404 12.79 25.51 -10.55
CA ALA A 404 12.13 24.83 -11.66
C ALA A 404 10.98 23.91 -11.21
N PHE A 405 11.14 23.24 -10.08
CA PHE A 405 10.04 22.48 -9.47
C PHE A 405 8.91 23.37 -8.98
N LEU A 406 9.21 24.50 -8.32
CA LEU A 406 8.20 25.45 -7.88
C LEU A 406 7.41 25.99 -9.08
N ASP A 407 8.09 26.39 -10.14
CA ASP A 407 7.46 26.90 -11.37
C ASP A 407 6.61 25.83 -12.07
N ALA A 408 7.09 24.59 -12.11
CA ALA A 408 6.35 23.47 -12.70
C ALA A 408 5.16 23.01 -11.86
N PHE A 409 5.25 23.08 -10.53
CA PHE A 409 4.20 22.64 -9.61
C PHE A 409 3.16 23.72 -9.34
N PHE A 410 3.55 24.99 -9.39
CA PHE A 410 2.71 26.16 -9.16
C PHE A 410 2.78 27.11 -10.38
N PRO A 411 2.39 26.62 -11.57
CA PRO A 411 2.48 27.44 -12.78
C PRO A 411 1.59 28.67 -12.66
N LYS A 412 2.00 29.76 -13.32
CA LYS A 412 1.10 30.90 -13.51
C LYS A 412 -0.11 30.41 -14.32
N MET A 413 -1.29 30.55 -13.73
CA MET A 413 -2.56 30.22 -14.37
C MET A 413 -3.10 31.48 -15.06
N ASP A 414 -4.02 31.31 -16.00
CA ASP A 414 -4.68 32.42 -16.67
C ASP A 414 -5.53 33.20 -15.65
N GLU A 415 -5.63 34.51 -15.83
CA GLU A 415 -6.53 35.33 -15.01
C GLU A 415 -7.98 35.00 -15.38
N PRO A 416 -8.84 34.69 -14.40
CA PRO A 416 -10.25 34.43 -14.69
C PRO A 416 -10.91 35.70 -15.21
N ASP A 417 -11.82 35.57 -16.16
CA ASP A 417 -12.67 36.69 -16.59
C ASP A 417 -13.39 37.31 -15.38
N GLU A 418 -13.44 38.64 -15.28
CA GLU A 418 -14.23 39.34 -14.27
C GLU A 418 -15.72 39.09 -14.51
N ASP A 419 -16.27 38.02 -13.93
CA ASP A 419 -17.66 37.68 -14.21
C ASP A 419 -18.65 38.54 -13.40
N SER A 420 -19.73 38.89 -14.09
CA SER A 420 -20.78 39.81 -13.64
C SER A 420 -21.47 39.30 -12.38
N LEU A 421 -21.75 40.20 -11.43
CA LEU A 421 -22.39 39.91 -10.15
C LEU A 421 -23.74 39.19 -10.32
N ILE A 422 -23.74 37.85 -10.30
CA ILE A 422 -24.96 37.05 -10.12
C ILE A 422 -25.52 37.38 -8.72
N ARG A 423 -26.80 37.76 -8.65
CA ARG A 423 -27.51 38.02 -7.39
C ARG A 423 -27.34 36.82 -6.45
N ALA A 424 -26.72 37.03 -5.30
CA ALA A 424 -26.34 35.94 -4.40
C ALA A 424 -27.58 35.17 -3.91
N PRO A 425 -27.63 33.84 -4.06
CA PRO A 425 -28.72 33.04 -3.53
C PRO A 425 -28.66 32.99 -2.00
N LEU A 426 -29.79 32.73 -1.35
CA LEU A 426 -29.87 32.65 0.12
C LEU A 426 -28.91 31.60 0.67
N GLU A 427 -28.02 31.99 1.57
CA GLU A 427 -27.00 31.11 2.16
C GLU A 427 -27.64 29.99 3.01
N LEU A 428 -26.93 28.86 3.10
CA LEU A 428 -27.30 27.78 4.01
C LEU A 428 -26.98 28.16 5.48
N PRO A 429 -27.66 27.56 6.47
CA PRO A 429 -27.36 27.82 7.87
C PRO A 429 -25.97 27.26 8.26
N TRP A 430 -25.23 28.01 9.08
CA TRP A 430 -23.94 27.59 9.66
C TRP A 430 -24.05 27.36 11.16
N GLN A 431 -23.56 26.22 11.65
CA GLN A 431 -23.65 25.84 13.06
C GLN A 431 -22.33 26.11 13.79
N PRO A 432 -22.32 26.39 15.10
CA PRO A 432 -21.08 26.54 15.89
C PRO A 432 -20.22 25.28 15.89
N ILE A 433 -18.91 25.43 16.09
CA ILE A 433 -18.01 24.27 16.25
C ILE A 433 -18.21 23.61 17.61
N THR A 434 -18.13 22.28 17.66
CA THR A 434 -18.33 21.47 18.87
C THR A 434 -17.12 20.59 19.18
N GLU A 435 -16.84 20.34 20.46
CA GLU A 435 -15.75 19.42 20.87
C GLU A 435 -15.92 18.03 20.25
N LEU A 436 -17.16 17.58 20.15
CA LEU A 436 -17.52 16.24 19.72
C LEU A 436 -17.19 16.01 18.23
N GLU A 437 -17.41 17.00 17.38
CA GLU A 437 -17.07 16.87 15.96
C GLU A 437 -15.54 16.84 15.75
N ILE A 438 -14.79 17.57 16.58
CA ILE A 438 -13.31 17.56 16.57
C ILE A 438 -12.83 16.19 17.04
N GLN A 439 -13.38 15.67 18.14
CA GLN A 439 -13.04 14.35 18.66
C GLN A 439 -13.29 13.25 17.63
N ARG A 440 -14.43 13.28 16.93
CA ARG A 440 -14.76 12.33 15.85
C ARG A 440 -13.73 12.40 14.72
N SER A 441 -13.32 13.60 14.34
CA SER A 441 -12.31 13.82 13.29
C SER A 441 -10.92 13.33 13.73
N LEU A 442 -10.54 13.59 14.99
CA LEU A 442 -9.27 13.17 15.57
C LEU A 442 -9.18 11.64 15.73
N LYS A 443 -10.25 10.98 16.20
CA LYS A 443 -10.33 9.51 16.27
C LYS A 443 -10.12 8.89 14.89
N SER A 444 -10.74 9.44 13.84
CA SER A 444 -10.61 8.96 12.46
C SER A 444 -9.25 9.23 11.81
N ALA A 445 -8.48 10.21 12.28
CA ALA A 445 -7.18 10.57 11.68
C ALA A 445 -6.12 9.47 11.92
N LYS A 446 -5.17 9.30 11.00
CA LYS A 446 -4.06 8.34 11.19
C LYS A 446 -3.00 8.94 12.12
N GLY A 447 -2.58 8.20 13.15
CA GLY A 447 -1.58 8.69 14.12
C GLY A 447 -0.14 8.74 13.58
N SER A 448 0.19 7.90 12.60
CA SER A 448 1.56 7.71 12.08
C SER A 448 1.92 8.57 10.87
N THR A 449 1.16 9.62 10.57
CA THR A 449 1.45 10.54 9.46
C THR A 449 2.66 11.40 9.77
N ALA A 450 3.49 11.67 8.76
CA ALA A 450 4.62 12.60 8.90
C ALA A 450 4.10 14.02 9.23
N PRO A 451 4.70 14.70 10.22
CA PRO A 451 4.30 16.06 10.61
C PRO A 451 4.76 17.11 9.60
N GLY A 452 4.27 18.34 9.77
CA GLY A 452 4.70 19.52 9.03
C GLY A 452 6.00 20.10 9.58
N GLU A 453 6.15 21.42 9.49
CA GLU A 453 7.32 22.15 10.02
C GLU A 453 7.42 22.10 11.55
N ASP A 454 6.28 21.96 12.22
CA ASP A 454 6.13 21.92 13.68
C ASP A 454 6.69 20.63 14.32
N GLY A 455 6.89 19.57 13.53
CA GLY A 455 7.43 18.31 14.03
C GLY A 455 6.49 17.49 14.92
N VAL A 456 5.28 17.99 15.23
CA VAL A 456 4.29 17.33 16.10
C VAL A 456 3.38 16.40 15.30
N PRO A 457 3.43 15.07 15.49
CA PRO A 457 2.58 14.14 14.77
C PRO A 457 1.16 14.07 15.36
N THR A 458 0.18 13.68 14.53
CA THR A 458 -1.23 13.52 14.92
C THR A 458 -1.43 12.62 16.15
N LEU A 459 -0.56 11.63 16.35
CA LEU A 459 -0.58 10.77 17.54
C LEU A 459 -0.52 11.57 18.85
N VAL A 460 0.28 12.64 18.90
CA VAL A 460 0.43 13.48 20.11
C VAL A 460 -0.92 14.11 20.47
N TRP A 461 -1.61 14.71 19.49
CA TRP A 461 -2.94 15.30 19.72
C TRP A 461 -3.98 14.27 20.17
N LYS A 462 -3.91 13.03 19.67
CA LYS A 462 -4.79 11.95 20.14
C LYS A 462 -4.60 11.64 21.61
N GLN A 463 -3.35 11.57 22.07
CA GLN A 463 -3.03 11.25 23.46
C GLN A 463 -3.31 12.44 24.40
N LEU A 464 -3.08 13.67 23.93
CA LEU A 464 -3.33 14.88 24.71
C LEU A 464 -4.78 15.37 24.66
N TRP A 465 -5.66 14.76 23.84
CA TRP A 465 -7.05 15.21 23.67
C TRP A 465 -7.82 15.32 24.99
N GLY A 466 -7.65 14.35 25.90
CA GLY A 466 -8.32 14.35 27.20
C GLY A 466 -8.04 15.59 28.05
N TYR A 467 -6.85 16.18 27.87
CA TYR A 467 -6.36 17.34 28.62
C TYR A 467 -6.59 18.66 27.88
N LEU A 468 -6.48 18.65 26.54
CA LEU A 468 -6.45 19.87 25.72
C LEU A 468 -7.75 20.14 24.94
N LYS A 469 -8.79 19.31 25.06
CA LYS A 469 -10.04 19.41 24.27
C LYS A 469 -10.67 20.81 24.30
N HIS A 470 -10.78 21.44 25.47
CA HIS A 470 -11.38 22.76 25.64
C HIS A 470 -10.55 23.84 24.94
N TYR A 471 -9.23 23.75 25.08
CA TYR A 471 -8.28 24.70 24.49
C TYR A 471 -8.27 24.62 22.96
N ILE A 472 -8.17 23.41 22.40
CA ILE A 472 -8.20 23.18 20.94
C ILE A 472 -9.55 23.65 20.34
N THR A 473 -10.65 23.40 21.05
CA THR A 473 -11.98 23.80 20.58
C THR A 473 -12.14 25.33 20.59
N GLY A 474 -11.60 26.00 21.60
CA GLY A 474 -11.52 27.47 21.65
C GLY A 474 -10.75 28.04 20.45
N ILE A 475 -9.57 27.48 20.16
CA ILE A 475 -8.75 27.86 18.99
C ILE A 475 -9.53 27.70 17.69
N PHE A 476 -10.18 26.55 17.50
CA PHE A 476 -10.92 26.27 16.25
C PHE A 476 -12.13 27.18 16.09
N THR A 477 -12.84 27.44 17.19
CA THR A 477 -13.99 28.36 17.20
C THR A 477 -13.57 29.78 16.84
N ALA A 478 -12.49 30.29 17.46
CA ALA A 478 -11.91 31.59 17.15
C ALA A 478 -11.41 31.69 15.70
N SER A 479 -10.77 30.64 15.19
CA SER A 479 -10.31 30.57 13.80
C SER A 479 -11.47 30.74 12.81
N ILE A 480 -12.58 30.01 13.01
CA ILE A 480 -13.76 30.11 12.13
C ILE A 480 -14.48 31.44 12.29
N SER A 481 -14.69 31.93 13.51
CA SER A 481 -15.42 33.19 13.74
C SER A 481 -14.70 34.40 13.16
N LEU A 482 -13.37 34.42 13.23
CA LEU A 482 -12.52 35.44 12.61
C LEU A 482 -12.38 35.27 11.09
N GLY A 483 -12.86 34.16 10.54
CA GLY A 483 -12.65 33.77 9.14
C GLY A 483 -11.16 33.65 8.80
N TYR A 484 -10.33 33.22 9.75
CA TYR A 484 -8.88 33.29 9.67
C TYR A 484 -8.22 31.93 9.87
N HIS A 485 -7.46 31.50 8.87
CA HIS A 485 -6.59 30.34 8.94
C HIS A 485 -5.22 30.78 9.46
N GLN A 486 -4.85 30.27 10.64
CA GLN A 486 -3.63 30.64 11.36
C GLN A 486 -2.38 30.59 10.44
N LYS A 487 -1.47 31.56 10.59
CA LYS A 487 -0.33 31.77 9.69
C LYS A 487 0.58 30.55 9.59
N GLY A 488 0.94 29.94 10.72
CA GLY A 488 1.76 28.72 10.79
C GLY A 488 1.14 27.51 10.08
N TRP A 489 -0.18 27.40 10.04
CA TRP A 489 -0.88 26.34 9.30
C TRP A 489 -0.88 26.55 7.78
N ARG A 490 -0.54 27.75 7.29
CA ARG A 490 -0.44 28.09 5.86
C ARG A 490 0.95 27.83 5.28
N SER A 491 1.88 27.33 6.10
CA SER A 491 3.22 26.91 5.68
C SER A 491 3.27 25.40 5.46
N ALA A 492 3.82 24.98 4.32
CA ALA A 492 3.93 23.58 3.94
C ALA A 492 5.39 23.15 3.71
N LYS A 493 5.75 21.97 4.24
CA LYS A 493 6.94 21.26 3.80
C LYS A 493 6.60 20.44 2.56
N SER A 494 6.97 20.93 1.38
CA SER A 494 6.73 20.26 0.10
C SER A 494 7.84 19.26 -0.23
N VAL A 495 7.53 17.97 -0.17
CA VAL A 495 8.48 16.90 -0.51
C VAL A 495 8.29 16.49 -1.98
N VAL A 496 9.37 16.49 -2.76
CA VAL A 496 9.33 16.09 -4.17
C VAL A 496 9.42 14.57 -4.29
N LEU A 497 8.44 13.97 -4.96
CA LEU A 497 8.42 12.54 -5.22
C LEU A 497 8.31 12.26 -6.72
N GLN A 498 9.08 11.31 -7.21
CA GLN A 498 8.97 10.80 -8.58
C GLN A 498 7.58 10.22 -8.85
N LYS A 499 7.00 10.55 -10.00
CA LYS A 499 5.84 9.83 -10.55
C LYS A 499 6.34 8.51 -11.11
N PRO A 500 5.71 7.37 -10.78
CA PRO A 500 6.22 6.07 -11.19
C PRO A 500 6.22 5.89 -12.72
N LYS A 501 7.27 5.26 -13.25
CA LYS A 501 7.43 4.86 -14.67
C LYS A 501 7.39 6.01 -15.66
N LYS A 502 8.00 7.14 -15.32
CA LYS A 502 8.26 8.18 -16.32
C LYS A 502 9.45 7.78 -17.19
N PRO A 503 9.39 8.02 -18.51
CA PRO A 503 10.46 7.65 -19.43
C PRO A 503 11.72 8.48 -19.17
N ASP A 504 11.53 9.72 -18.72
CA ASP A 504 12.60 10.66 -18.42
C ASP A 504 12.29 11.37 -17.09
N TYR A 505 13.27 11.36 -16.19
CA TYR A 505 13.23 12.02 -14.88
C TYR A 505 14.09 13.30 -14.83
N SER A 506 14.62 13.74 -15.97
CA SER A 506 15.25 15.05 -16.14
C SER A 506 14.22 16.17 -16.36
N VAL A 507 12.93 15.84 -16.54
CA VAL A 507 11.88 16.85 -16.67
C VAL A 507 11.14 17.08 -15.34
N PRO A 508 10.93 18.34 -14.88
CA PRO A 508 10.21 18.62 -13.62
C PRO A 508 8.81 18.00 -13.55
N GLY A 509 8.12 17.91 -14.69
CA GLY A 509 6.79 17.29 -14.80
C GLY A 509 6.73 15.79 -14.46
N ALA A 510 7.88 15.11 -14.41
CA ALA A 510 8.00 13.72 -13.98
C ALA A 510 7.86 13.52 -12.45
N TYR A 511 7.76 14.61 -11.69
CA TYR A 511 7.65 14.61 -10.23
C TYR A 511 6.31 15.16 -9.77
N ARG A 512 5.99 14.94 -8.49
CA ARG A 512 4.84 15.52 -7.79
C ARG A 512 5.26 16.07 -6.43
N PRO A 513 4.72 17.21 -6.00
CA PRO A 513 4.88 17.69 -4.63
C PRO A 513 3.93 16.94 -3.69
N ILE A 514 4.37 16.69 -2.46
CA ILE A 514 3.48 16.35 -1.34
C ILE A 514 3.67 17.39 -0.24
N SER A 515 2.61 18.13 0.07
CA SER A 515 2.63 19.13 1.14
C SER A 515 2.40 18.46 2.50
N LEU A 516 3.42 18.45 3.34
CA LEU A 516 3.32 18.11 4.75
C LEU A 516 2.92 19.37 5.51
N LEU A 517 1.67 19.38 5.98
CA LEU A 517 1.05 20.50 6.71
C LEU A 517 1.05 20.24 8.21
N ASN A 518 0.91 21.31 9.00
CA ASN A 518 0.74 21.25 10.45
C ASN A 518 -0.43 20.32 10.83
N THR A 519 -0.20 19.41 11.78
CA THR A 519 -1.18 18.35 12.07
C THR A 519 -2.42 18.85 12.80
N LEU A 520 -2.33 19.93 13.58
CA LEU A 520 -3.46 20.59 14.22
C LEU A 520 -4.30 21.37 13.20
N GLY A 521 -3.66 22.09 12.27
CA GLY A 521 -4.34 22.74 11.14
C GLY A 521 -5.11 21.73 10.27
N LYS A 522 -4.47 20.61 9.94
CA LYS A 522 -5.14 19.50 9.21
C LYS A 522 -6.34 18.93 9.93
N LEU A 523 -6.35 18.95 11.26
CA LEU A 523 -7.51 18.50 12.04
C LEU A 523 -8.70 19.47 11.84
N LEU A 524 -8.47 20.79 11.86
CA LEU A 524 -9.51 21.76 11.54
C LEU A 524 -9.97 21.67 10.08
N GLU A 525 -9.03 21.51 9.14
CA GLU A 525 -9.34 21.26 7.73
C GLU A 525 -10.23 20.03 7.56
N ALA A 526 -10.00 18.96 8.33
CA ALA A 526 -10.83 17.75 8.30
C ALA A 526 -12.24 18.01 8.86
N VAL A 527 -12.37 18.81 9.92
CA VAL A 527 -13.68 19.24 10.45
C VAL A 527 -14.45 20.02 9.38
N MET A 528 -13.80 20.99 8.74
CA MET A 528 -14.40 21.79 7.67
C MET A 528 -14.79 20.92 6.46
N ALA A 529 -13.93 19.98 6.06
CA ALA A 529 -14.21 19.05 4.97
C ALA A 529 -15.46 18.21 5.23
N ARG A 530 -15.64 17.71 6.46
CA ARG A 530 -16.83 16.94 6.87
C ARG A 530 -18.10 17.78 6.85
N ARG A 531 -18.03 19.04 7.28
CA ARG A 531 -19.16 19.98 7.22
C ARG A 531 -19.58 20.28 5.78
N LEU A 532 -18.61 20.60 4.93
CA LEU A 532 -18.87 20.86 3.50
C LEU A 532 -19.39 19.62 2.78
N SER A 533 -18.84 18.44 3.08
CA SER A 533 -19.34 17.17 2.52
C SER A 533 -20.79 16.91 2.94
N TYR A 534 -21.15 17.18 4.20
CA TYR A 534 -22.53 17.10 4.66
C TYR A 534 -23.45 18.07 3.93
N LEU A 535 -23.07 19.34 3.79
CA LEU A 535 -23.86 20.33 3.06
C LEU A 535 -24.03 19.93 1.59
N ALA A 536 -22.96 19.48 0.94
CA ALA A 536 -22.97 19.06 -0.46
C ALA A 536 -23.96 17.93 -0.71
N GLU A 537 -23.91 16.87 0.10
CA GLU A 537 -24.76 15.69 -0.09
C GLU A 537 -26.19 15.89 0.42
N LYS A 538 -26.41 16.66 1.49
CA LYS A 538 -27.76 16.93 2.02
C LYS A 538 -28.57 17.83 1.10
N HIS A 539 -27.93 18.82 0.46
CA HIS A 539 -28.60 19.83 -0.35
C HIS A 539 -28.38 19.62 -1.86
N GLY A 540 -27.75 18.52 -2.28
CA GLY A 540 -27.53 18.21 -3.70
C GLY A 540 -26.68 19.25 -4.44
N LEU A 541 -25.63 19.78 -3.80
CA LEU A 541 -24.85 20.91 -4.34
C LEU A 541 -23.80 20.51 -5.39
N LEU A 542 -23.65 19.22 -5.66
CA LEU A 542 -22.68 18.67 -6.62
C LEU A 542 -23.39 17.81 -7.67
N PRO A 543 -22.99 17.86 -8.95
CA PRO A 543 -23.60 17.07 -10.01
C PRO A 543 -23.55 15.57 -9.72
N ASP A 544 -24.58 14.84 -10.13
CA ASP A 544 -24.65 13.39 -9.90
C ASP A 544 -23.55 12.60 -10.62
N THR A 545 -23.00 13.12 -11.71
CA THR A 545 -21.94 12.50 -12.49
C THR A 545 -20.53 12.85 -11.98
N GLN A 546 -20.40 13.66 -10.92
CA GLN A 546 -19.15 13.82 -10.18
C GLN A 546 -19.04 12.68 -9.16
N PHE A 547 -18.20 11.69 -9.43
CA PHE A 547 -17.98 10.54 -8.55
C PHE A 547 -16.75 10.69 -7.63
N GLY A 548 -15.83 11.60 -7.96
CA GLY A 548 -14.57 11.74 -7.24
C GLY A 548 -14.72 12.32 -5.83
N GLY A 549 -14.08 11.69 -4.85
CA GLY A 549 -13.94 12.25 -3.49
C GLY A 549 -15.24 12.31 -2.67
N ARG A 550 -16.33 11.69 -3.14
CA ARG A 550 -17.65 11.76 -2.51
C ARG A 550 -18.03 10.47 -1.77
N PRO A 551 -18.77 10.55 -0.66
CA PRO A 551 -19.29 9.37 0.05
C PRO A 551 -20.16 8.49 -0.86
N GLY A 552 -19.92 7.17 -0.86
CA GLY A 552 -20.74 6.20 -1.62
C GLY A 552 -20.53 6.21 -3.14
N ARG A 553 -19.67 7.07 -3.66
CA ARG A 553 -19.32 7.18 -5.08
C ARG A 553 -17.99 6.48 -5.36
N THR A 554 -17.93 5.62 -6.38
CA THR A 554 -16.71 4.85 -6.73
C THR A 554 -16.34 4.98 -8.21
N THR A 555 -15.07 4.70 -8.54
CA THR A 555 -14.61 4.64 -9.93
C THR A 555 -15.36 3.59 -10.75
N GLU A 556 -15.65 2.43 -10.15
CA GLU A 556 -16.39 1.35 -10.81
C GLU A 556 -17.82 1.78 -11.18
N GLN A 557 -18.50 2.57 -10.34
CA GLN A 557 -19.82 3.12 -10.66
C GLN A 557 -19.78 4.09 -11.85
N ALA A 558 -18.80 4.99 -11.90
CA ALA A 558 -18.62 5.91 -13.03
C ALA A 558 -18.43 5.14 -14.36
N LEU A 559 -17.59 4.08 -14.32
CA LEU A 559 -17.38 3.21 -15.48
C LEU A 559 -18.63 2.40 -15.86
N LEU A 560 -19.46 2.00 -14.89
CA LEU A 560 -20.74 1.32 -15.15
C LEU A 560 -21.76 2.25 -15.83
N VAL A 561 -21.83 3.53 -15.44
CA VAL A 561 -22.66 4.54 -16.12
C VAL A 561 -22.23 4.72 -17.58
N LEU A 562 -20.92 4.84 -17.83
CA LEU A 562 -20.39 4.91 -19.19
C LEU A 562 -20.67 3.62 -19.99
N SER A 563 -20.44 2.45 -19.39
CA SER A 563 -20.69 1.15 -20.03
C SER A 563 -22.17 0.96 -20.41
N ASN A 564 -23.09 1.44 -19.56
CA ASN A 564 -24.51 1.47 -19.86
C ASN A 564 -24.84 2.36 -21.07
N ALA A 565 -24.22 3.55 -21.16
CA ALA A 565 -24.39 4.43 -22.32
C ALA A 565 -23.89 3.77 -23.61
N ILE A 566 -22.76 3.05 -23.55
CA ILE A 566 -22.22 2.30 -24.69
C ILE A 566 -23.14 1.15 -25.11
N ASP A 567 -23.64 0.32 -24.18
CA ASP A 567 -24.60 -0.75 -24.51
C ASP A 567 -25.86 -0.19 -25.19
N ARG A 568 -26.39 0.93 -24.67
CA ARG A 568 -27.57 1.59 -25.25
C ARG A 568 -27.31 2.10 -26.67
N ALA A 569 -26.13 2.65 -26.93
CA ALA A 569 -25.73 3.13 -28.25
C ALA A 569 -25.60 1.96 -29.24
N TRP A 570 -24.90 0.89 -28.86
CA TRP A 570 -24.69 -0.27 -29.71
C TRP A 570 -25.97 -1.02 -30.02
N TYR A 571 -26.91 -1.09 -29.08
CA TYR A 571 -28.24 -1.66 -29.33
C TYR A 571 -29.00 -0.92 -30.45
N LYS A 572 -28.67 0.35 -30.71
CA LYS A 572 -29.22 1.17 -31.80
C LYS A 572 -28.25 1.34 -32.97
N HIS A 573 -27.21 0.49 -33.06
CA HIS A 573 -26.17 0.55 -34.10
C HIS A 573 -25.46 1.91 -34.24
N LYS A 574 -25.34 2.64 -33.12
CA LYS A 574 -24.69 3.96 -33.02
C LYS A 574 -23.22 3.87 -32.59
N VAL A 575 -22.49 4.95 -32.84
CA VAL A 575 -21.09 5.17 -32.45
C VAL A 575 -21.04 6.00 -31.18
N VAL A 576 -20.19 5.59 -30.22
CA VAL A 576 -19.83 6.42 -29.07
C VAL A 576 -18.45 7.01 -29.30
N THR A 577 -18.32 8.33 -29.24
CA THR A 577 -17.02 9.01 -29.26
C THR A 577 -16.75 9.54 -27.86
N LEU A 578 -15.63 9.16 -27.27
CA LEU A 578 -15.22 9.58 -25.94
C LEU A 578 -13.92 10.39 -26.01
N VAL A 579 -13.90 11.49 -25.26
CA VAL A 579 -12.72 12.33 -25.05
C VAL A 579 -12.44 12.40 -23.54
N ALA A 580 -11.24 12.01 -23.15
CA ALA A 580 -10.75 12.11 -21.78
C ALA A 580 -9.79 13.30 -21.67
N PHE A 581 -10.03 14.20 -20.73
CA PHE A 581 -9.26 15.41 -20.53
C PHE A 581 -8.48 15.35 -19.21
N ASP A 582 -7.26 15.88 -19.21
CA ASP A 582 -6.39 16.03 -18.03
C ASP A 582 -6.21 17.53 -17.72
N LEU A 583 -6.48 17.94 -16.48
CA LEU A 583 -6.30 19.31 -16.02
C LEU A 583 -4.83 19.57 -15.64
N LYS A 584 -4.21 20.59 -16.23
CA LYS A 584 -2.84 20.99 -15.89
C LYS A 584 -2.82 21.55 -14.48
N GLY A 585 -2.06 20.91 -13.59
CA GLY A 585 -1.89 21.39 -12.22
C GLY A 585 -3.16 21.36 -11.38
N ALA A 586 -4.16 20.52 -11.69
CA ALA A 586 -5.50 20.45 -11.07
C ALA A 586 -5.67 21.15 -9.71
N PHE A 587 -5.12 20.59 -8.62
CA PHE A 587 -5.25 21.20 -7.27
C PHE A 587 -4.52 22.55 -7.15
N ASN A 588 -3.27 22.62 -7.61
CA ASN A 588 -2.42 23.80 -7.46
C ASN A 588 -2.86 24.96 -8.36
N GLY A 589 -3.58 24.68 -9.45
CA GLY A 589 -4.09 25.67 -10.40
C GLY A 589 -5.47 26.23 -10.05
N VAL A 590 -6.09 25.81 -8.94
CA VAL A 590 -7.38 26.36 -8.51
C VAL A 590 -7.23 27.82 -8.10
N ASN A 591 -7.90 28.72 -8.81
CA ASN A 591 -7.95 30.14 -8.48
C ASN A 591 -8.92 30.41 -7.32
N LYS A 592 -8.49 31.27 -6.38
CA LYS A 592 -9.25 31.63 -5.17
C LYS A 592 -10.56 32.37 -5.48
N VAL A 593 -10.53 33.30 -6.43
CA VAL A 593 -11.67 34.16 -6.78
C VAL A 593 -12.76 33.33 -7.44
N SER A 594 -12.39 32.52 -8.44
CA SER A 594 -13.36 31.64 -9.12
C SER A 594 -13.89 30.55 -8.19
N LEU A 595 -13.07 29.98 -7.29
CA LEU A 595 -13.58 29.07 -6.25
C LEU A 595 -14.60 29.74 -5.33
N ASP A 596 -14.35 30.96 -4.84
CA ASP A 596 -15.31 31.68 -4.00
C ASP A 596 -16.62 31.95 -4.75
N ALA A 597 -16.55 32.32 -6.03
CA ALA A 597 -17.73 32.48 -6.88
C ALA A 597 -18.53 31.17 -7.00
N CYS A 598 -17.87 30.03 -7.24
CA CYS A 598 -18.51 28.71 -7.29
C CYS A 598 -19.16 28.32 -5.94
N LEU A 599 -18.49 28.60 -4.82
CA LEU A 599 -19.01 28.33 -3.47
C LEU A 599 -20.23 29.22 -3.17
N ARG A 600 -20.17 30.49 -3.54
CA ARG A 600 -21.28 31.46 -3.39
C ARG A 600 -22.50 31.05 -4.21
N ALA A 601 -22.30 30.66 -5.47
CA ALA A 601 -23.37 30.17 -6.34
C ALA A 601 -24.08 28.93 -5.76
N ARG A 602 -23.33 28.12 -4.99
CA ARG A 602 -23.82 26.90 -4.31
C ARG A 602 -24.28 27.14 -2.88
N ARG A 603 -24.55 28.40 -2.50
CA ARG A 603 -25.13 28.79 -1.21
C ARG A 603 -24.25 28.47 0.00
N ILE A 604 -22.94 28.29 -0.19
CA ILE A 604 -22.02 28.02 0.91
C ILE A 604 -21.91 29.27 1.79
N PRO A 605 -22.02 29.13 3.13
CA PRO A 605 -22.13 30.29 4.02
C PRO A 605 -20.89 31.17 4.01
N THR A 606 -21.08 32.49 4.12
CA THR A 606 -19.99 33.48 4.12
C THR A 606 -18.94 33.20 5.20
N VAL A 607 -19.32 32.68 6.37
CA VAL A 607 -18.38 32.31 7.43
C VAL A 607 -17.37 31.27 6.94
N ALA A 608 -17.85 30.20 6.28
CA ALA A 608 -16.99 29.17 5.72
C ALA A 608 -16.15 29.71 4.54
N ARG A 609 -16.76 30.51 3.66
CA ARG A 609 -16.08 31.12 2.51
C ARG A 609 -14.93 32.05 2.93
N LYS A 610 -15.13 32.91 3.92
CA LYS A 610 -14.08 33.77 4.49
C LYS A 610 -12.90 32.95 5.03
N TRP A 611 -13.18 31.89 5.78
CA TRP A 611 -12.14 31.01 6.29
C TRP A 611 -11.41 30.25 5.16
N ILE A 612 -12.12 29.73 4.16
CA ILE A 612 -11.53 29.08 2.97
C ILE A 612 -10.65 30.07 2.19
N ALA A 613 -11.11 31.31 2.03
CA ALA A 613 -10.33 32.38 1.40
C ALA A 613 -9.03 32.62 2.17
N SER A 614 -9.05 32.61 3.51
CA SER A 614 -7.84 32.70 4.34
C SER A 614 -6.95 31.46 4.20
N PHE A 615 -7.51 30.25 4.13
CA PHE A 615 -6.77 29.00 3.91
C PHE A 615 -5.98 29.02 2.58
N MET A 616 -6.51 29.67 1.55
CA MET A 616 -5.84 29.78 0.24
C MET A 616 -4.88 30.98 0.12
N SER A 617 -4.87 31.92 1.07
CA SER A 617 -4.07 33.16 0.97
C SER A 617 -2.75 33.10 1.72
N ASP A 618 -1.76 33.86 1.28
CA ASP A 618 -0.41 33.98 1.89
C ASP A 618 0.23 32.63 2.22
N ARG A 619 0.13 31.68 1.28
CA ARG A 619 0.73 30.38 1.48
C ARG A 619 2.23 30.45 1.32
N HIS A 620 2.90 29.68 2.16
CA HIS A 620 4.33 29.53 2.11
C HIS A 620 4.70 28.06 1.96
N ALA A 621 5.82 27.78 1.32
CA ALA A 621 6.36 26.44 1.32
C ALA A 621 7.88 26.46 1.31
N SER A 622 8.46 25.44 1.92
CA SER A 622 9.81 25.00 1.60
C SER A 622 9.71 23.78 0.69
N ILE A 623 10.53 23.73 -0.36
CA ILE A 623 10.63 22.53 -1.20
C ILE A 623 11.85 21.71 -0.79
N GLY A 624 11.65 20.41 -0.64
CA GLY A 624 12.67 19.46 -0.19
C GLY A 624 12.76 18.26 -1.11
N PHE A 625 13.98 17.95 -1.55
CA PHE A 625 14.33 16.76 -2.32
C PHE A 625 15.75 16.34 -2.00
N ASP A 626 16.05 15.06 -2.19
CA ASP A 626 17.31 14.46 -1.77
C ASP A 626 17.66 14.78 -0.30
N ASP A 627 18.65 15.65 -0.09
CA ASP A 627 19.02 16.24 1.19
C ASP A 627 19.04 17.78 1.17
N PHE A 628 18.55 18.38 0.08
CA PHE A 628 18.42 19.81 -0.07
C PHE A 628 17.02 20.27 0.33
N ARG A 629 16.97 21.46 0.92
CA ARG A 629 15.74 22.13 1.29
C ARG A 629 15.91 23.62 1.10
N THR A 630 14.94 24.26 0.46
CA THR A 630 14.89 25.72 0.42
C THR A 630 14.48 26.29 1.76
N GLU A 631 14.73 27.58 1.94
CA GLU A 631 14.02 28.37 2.94
C GLU A 631 12.51 28.38 2.63
N VAL A 632 11.73 28.79 3.64
CA VAL A 632 10.28 28.95 3.49
C VAL A 632 10.04 30.21 2.67
N THR A 633 9.49 30.05 1.47
CA THR A 633 9.22 31.16 0.55
C THR A 633 7.72 31.29 0.28
N PRO A 634 7.23 32.50 -0.05
CA PRO A 634 5.84 32.69 -0.45
C PRO A 634 5.55 32.00 -1.79
N LEU A 635 4.37 31.39 -1.91
CA LEU A 635 3.89 30.78 -3.13
C LEU A 635 2.92 31.74 -3.83
N ALA A 636 3.41 32.45 -4.85
CA ALA A 636 2.60 33.43 -5.60
C ALA A 636 1.33 32.80 -6.22
N ASN A 637 1.45 31.60 -6.80
CA ASN A 637 0.37 30.90 -7.51
C ASN A 637 -0.15 29.68 -6.73
N ALA A 638 -0.45 29.87 -5.45
CA ALA A 638 -0.90 28.79 -4.58
C ALA A 638 -2.41 28.49 -4.73
N GLY A 639 -2.75 27.39 -5.40
CA GLY A 639 -4.08 26.79 -5.33
C GLY A 639 -4.30 25.94 -4.08
N LEU A 640 -5.10 24.87 -4.18
CA LEU A 640 -5.42 23.95 -3.09
C LEU A 640 -4.20 23.11 -2.66
N ALA A 641 -4.04 22.87 -1.36
CA ALA A 641 -2.88 22.13 -0.83
C ALA A 641 -3.01 20.62 -1.08
N GLN A 642 -2.02 20.00 -1.74
CA GLN A 642 -2.01 18.55 -1.96
C GLN A 642 -1.66 17.80 -0.66
N GLY A 643 -2.64 17.07 -0.11
CA GLY A 643 -2.51 16.35 1.16
C GLY A 643 -3.36 16.91 2.29
N SER A 644 -4.02 18.06 2.07
CA SER A 644 -5.10 18.56 2.92
C SER A 644 -6.36 17.70 2.75
N PRO A 645 -7.08 17.33 3.84
CA PRO A 645 -8.38 16.67 3.76
C PRO A 645 -9.49 17.56 3.20
N LEU A 646 -9.30 18.88 3.15
CA LEU A 646 -10.28 19.84 2.65
C LEU A 646 -10.22 20.01 1.12
N SER A 647 -9.02 19.92 0.53
CA SER A 647 -8.80 20.15 -0.90
C SER A 647 -9.72 19.32 -1.82
N PRO A 648 -9.99 18.02 -1.59
CA PRO A 648 -10.83 17.23 -2.49
C PRO A 648 -12.27 17.76 -2.64
N ILE A 649 -12.91 18.16 -1.54
CA ILE A 649 -14.29 18.68 -1.59
C ILE A 649 -14.34 20.08 -2.22
N LEU A 650 -13.32 20.91 -1.98
CA LEU A 650 -13.20 22.22 -2.64
C LEU A 650 -12.98 22.07 -4.15
N PHE A 651 -12.16 21.11 -4.56
CA PHE A 651 -11.95 20.81 -5.98
C PHE A 651 -13.23 20.29 -6.66
N ALA A 652 -14.03 19.48 -5.95
CA ALA A 652 -15.32 19.03 -6.47
C ALA A 652 -16.29 20.20 -6.71
N PHE A 653 -16.30 21.22 -5.82
CA PHE A 653 -17.07 22.46 -6.00
C PHE A 653 -16.52 23.36 -7.10
N PHE A 654 -15.21 23.33 -7.35
CA PHE A 654 -14.59 24.09 -8.43
C PHE A 654 -14.94 23.50 -9.81
N ASN A 655 -14.81 22.17 -9.95
CA ASN A 655 -15.06 21.49 -11.23
C ASN A 655 -16.54 21.21 -11.51
N SER A 656 -17.47 21.53 -10.61
CA SER A 656 -18.86 21.12 -10.77
C SER A 656 -19.52 21.71 -12.02
N ASP A 657 -19.28 22.97 -12.38
CA ASP A 657 -19.89 23.58 -13.58
C ASP A 657 -19.39 22.95 -14.89
N LEU A 658 -18.16 22.40 -14.90
CA LEU A 658 -17.65 21.63 -16.03
C LEU A 658 -18.41 20.31 -16.22
N VAL A 659 -18.71 19.65 -15.10
CA VAL A 659 -19.25 18.29 -15.03
C VAL A 659 -20.78 18.27 -15.09
N ASP A 660 -21.43 19.37 -14.73
CA ASP A 660 -22.89 19.49 -14.62
C ASP A 660 -23.58 19.38 -16.00
N GLN A 661 -23.73 18.15 -16.45
CA GLN A 661 -24.33 17.79 -17.71
C GLN A 661 -25.18 16.53 -17.53
N PRO A 662 -26.44 16.55 -17.98
CA PRO A 662 -27.28 15.37 -17.90
C PRO A 662 -26.74 14.25 -18.79
N VAL A 663 -26.78 13.02 -18.27
CA VAL A 663 -26.54 11.82 -19.09
C VAL A 663 -27.79 11.54 -19.89
N THR A 664 -27.73 11.77 -21.20
CA THR A 664 -28.84 11.59 -22.13
C THR A 664 -28.56 10.49 -23.15
N PHE A 665 -29.51 10.23 -24.04
CA PHE A 665 -29.33 9.31 -25.16
C PHE A 665 -28.38 9.84 -26.26
N HIS A 666 -27.97 11.11 -26.17
CA HIS A 666 -27.02 11.75 -27.07
C HIS A 666 -25.59 11.82 -26.50
N GLY A 667 -25.40 11.43 -25.25
CA GLY A 667 -24.11 11.49 -24.57
C GLY A 667 -24.23 11.92 -23.11
N GLY A 668 -23.10 11.97 -22.42
CA GLY A 668 -22.97 12.49 -21.06
C GLY A 668 -21.55 12.89 -20.73
N ALA A 669 -21.33 13.37 -19.52
CA ALA A 669 -20.01 13.64 -18.97
C ALA A 669 -19.93 13.07 -17.56
N SER A 670 -18.71 12.78 -17.11
CA SER A 670 -18.45 12.31 -15.76
C SER A 670 -17.05 12.73 -15.34
N ALA A 671 -16.85 12.87 -14.04
CA ALA A 671 -15.54 13.15 -13.48
C ALA A 671 -15.23 12.30 -12.26
N PHE A 672 -13.94 12.08 -12.04
CA PHE A 672 -13.40 11.57 -10.80
C PHE A 672 -12.22 12.43 -10.38
N ILE A 673 -12.47 13.41 -9.50
CA ILE A 673 -11.47 14.44 -9.17
C ILE A 673 -11.06 15.15 -10.46
N ASP A 674 -9.80 15.04 -10.88
CA ASP A 674 -9.21 15.70 -12.04
C ASP A 674 -9.46 14.97 -13.36
N ASP A 675 -9.77 13.67 -13.32
CA ASP A 675 -10.11 12.88 -14.51
C ASP A 675 -11.52 13.24 -14.99
N TYR A 676 -11.62 14.14 -15.98
CA TYR A 676 -12.89 14.50 -16.64
C TYR A 676 -12.99 13.83 -18.00
N PHE A 677 -14.13 13.20 -18.31
CA PHE A 677 -14.37 12.62 -19.63
C PHE A 677 -15.78 12.93 -20.13
N ARG A 678 -15.86 13.21 -21.43
CA ARG A 678 -17.07 13.55 -22.18
C ARG A 678 -17.28 12.49 -23.25
N TRP A 679 -18.52 12.05 -23.46
CA TRP A 679 -18.84 11.20 -24.60
C TRP A 679 -20.09 11.68 -25.33
N ARG A 680 -20.09 11.53 -26.65
CA ARG A 680 -21.22 11.77 -27.56
C ARG A 680 -21.66 10.47 -28.24
N VAL A 681 -22.95 10.39 -28.54
CA VAL A 681 -23.58 9.23 -29.18
C VAL A 681 -24.29 9.66 -30.46
N GLY A 682 -23.89 9.08 -31.59
CA GLY A 682 -24.29 9.51 -32.93
C GLY A 682 -24.32 8.37 -33.95
N ARG A 683 -24.67 8.67 -35.21
CA ARG A 683 -24.75 7.65 -36.27
C ARG A 683 -23.36 7.29 -36.83
N SER A 684 -22.45 8.27 -36.83
CA SER A 684 -21.06 8.18 -37.29
C SER A 684 -20.09 8.79 -36.25
N ALA A 685 -18.80 8.50 -36.39
CA ALA A 685 -17.72 9.15 -35.66
C ALA A 685 -17.62 10.64 -36.03
N GLU A 686 -17.77 10.96 -37.32
CA GLU A 686 -17.74 12.31 -37.86
C GLU A 686 -18.81 13.23 -37.25
N ASP A 687 -20.07 12.78 -37.18
CA ASP A 687 -21.16 13.55 -36.54
C ASP A 687 -20.84 13.89 -35.08
N ASN A 688 -20.24 12.92 -34.37
CA ASN A 688 -19.88 13.09 -32.97
C ASN A 688 -18.71 14.07 -32.84
N LEU A 689 -17.69 13.97 -33.70
CA LEU A 689 -16.53 14.86 -33.72
C LEU A 689 -16.95 16.29 -34.03
N ALA A 690 -17.81 16.49 -35.03
CA ALA A 690 -18.37 17.79 -35.36
C ALA A 690 -19.03 18.44 -34.15
N LYS A 691 -19.87 17.71 -33.41
CA LYS A 691 -20.53 18.20 -32.18
C LYS A 691 -19.56 18.45 -31.03
N ILE A 692 -18.55 17.61 -30.87
CA ILE A 692 -17.50 17.85 -29.88
C ILE A 692 -16.81 19.17 -30.20
N GLN A 693 -16.46 19.41 -31.46
CA GLN A 693 -15.75 20.61 -31.89
C GLN A 693 -16.63 21.88 -31.86
N SER A 694 -17.92 21.77 -32.22
CA SER A 694 -18.84 22.91 -32.33
C SER A 694 -19.58 23.25 -31.02
N GLU A 695 -19.82 22.28 -30.14
CA GLU A 695 -20.60 22.48 -28.91
C GLU A 695 -19.74 22.27 -27.65
N ASP A 696 -19.07 21.12 -27.52
CA ASP A 696 -18.39 20.76 -26.26
C ASP A 696 -17.08 21.55 -26.07
N SER A 697 -16.27 21.71 -27.11
CA SER A 697 -14.99 22.44 -27.08
C SER A 697 -15.16 23.92 -26.71
N PRO A 698 -16.10 24.69 -27.30
CA PRO A 698 -16.35 26.07 -26.89
C PRO A 698 -16.79 26.19 -25.43
N ARG A 699 -17.67 25.29 -24.96
CA ARG A 699 -18.12 25.28 -23.56
C ARG A 699 -16.98 24.98 -22.59
N ILE A 700 -16.15 23.99 -22.92
CA ILE A 700 -14.97 23.64 -22.11
C ILE A 700 -13.98 24.81 -22.07
N LYS A 701 -13.75 25.48 -23.21
CA LYS A 701 -12.91 26.70 -23.28
C LYS A 701 -13.49 27.86 -22.47
N ALA A 702 -14.81 28.08 -22.52
CA ALA A 702 -15.48 29.12 -21.74
C ALA A 702 -15.33 28.87 -20.23
N TRP A 703 -15.57 27.64 -19.77
CA TRP A 703 -15.33 27.26 -18.38
C TRP A 703 -13.86 27.42 -17.97
N ALA A 704 -12.92 27.06 -18.86
CA ALA A 704 -11.49 27.22 -18.62
C ALA A 704 -11.12 28.69 -18.42
N ARG A 705 -11.63 29.60 -19.28
CA ARG A 705 -11.43 31.05 -19.18
C ARG A 705 -12.02 31.63 -17.90
N GLN A 706 -13.28 31.29 -17.59
CA GLN A 706 -13.94 31.76 -16.37
C GLN A 706 -13.24 31.32 -15.08
N THR A 707 -12.58 30.16 -15.09
CA THR A 707 -11.93 29.63 -13.89
C THR A 707 -10.43 29.92 -13.81
N GLY A 708 -9.81 30.34 -14.92
CA GLY A 708 -8.35 30.41 -15.08
C GLY A 708 -7.68 29.04 -15.29
N SER A 709 -8.45 27.99 -15.59
CA SER A 709 -7.94 26.62 -15.72
C SER A 709 -7.35 26.33 -17.10
N CYS A 710 -6.41 25.38 -17.18
CA CYS A 710 -5.84 24.92 -18.45
C CYS A 710 -5.90 23.39 -18.59
N PHE A 711 -6.20 22.89 -19.79
CA PHE A 711 -6.17 21.45 -20.11
C PHE A 711 -4.85 21.07 -20.79
N ALA A 712 -4.31 19.90 -20.42
CA ALA A 712 -3.13 19.30 -21.04
C ALA A 712 -3.53 18.57 -22.32
N ALA A 713 -3.47 19.27 -23.46
CA ALA A 713 -3.87 18.71 -24.76
C ALA A 713 -3.05 17.46 -25.13
N GLU A 714 -1.76 17.40 -24.80
CA GLU A 714 -0.90 16.22 -25.04
C GLU A 714 -1.27 14.97 -24.23
N LYS A 715 -2.11 15.10 -23.20
CA LYS A 715 -2.63 13.96 -22.43
C LYS A 715 -4.09 13.67 -22.70
N THR A 716 -4.72 14.45 -23.58
CA THR A 716 -6.12 14.24 -23.95
C THR A 716 -6.19 13.01 -24.84
N GLU A 717 -7.06 12.05 -24.48
CA GLU A 717 -7.24 10.81 -25.24
C GLU A 717 -8.59 10.84 -25.96
N LEU A 718 -8.60 10.55 -27.26
CA LEU A 718 -9.80 10.40 -28.09
C LEU A 718 -9.97 8.93 -28.51
N ILE A 719 -11.17 8.38 -28.37
CA ILE A 719 -11.50 7.02 -28.82
C ILE A 719 -12.92 6.92 -29.37
N HIS A 720 -13.09 6.15 -30.45
CA HIS A 720 -14.40 5.74 -30.97
C HIS A 720 -14.72 4.31 -30.53
N ILE A 721 -15.72 4.16 -29.67
CA ILE A 721 -16.18 2.86 -29.16
C ILE A 721 -17.33 2.39 -30.07
N THR A 722 -16.99 1.54 -31.04
CA THR A 722 -17.87 1.07 -32.10
C THR A 722 -17.43 -0.27 -32.70
N ARG A 723 -18.42 -1.03 -33.19
CA ARG A 723 -18.21 -2.25 -33.96
C ARG A 723 -18.07 -2.02 -35.46
N LYS A 724 -18.30 -0.79 -35.92
CA LYS A 724 -18.12 -0.40 -37.33
C LYS A 724 -16.64 -0.09 -37.56
N ARG A 725 -15.89 -1.04 -38.15
CA ARG A 725 -14.44 -0.90 -38.37
C ARG A 725 -14.05 0.36 -39.14
N SER A 726 -14.85 0.77 -40.13
CA SER A 726 -14.64 2.00 -40.91
C SER A 726 -14.71 3.30 -40.09
N GLN A 727 -15.15 3.25 -38.84
CA GLN A 727 -15.35 4.42 -37.97
C GLN A 727 -14.35 4.49 -36.79
N GLN A 728 -13.50 3.46 -36.63
CA GLN A 728 -12.73 3.24 -35.41
C GLN A 728 -11.58 4.24 -35.19
N LEU A 729 -10.94 4.69 -36.27
CA LEU A 729 -9.80 5.61 -36.26
C LEU A 729 -10.06 6.86 -37.12
N GLN A 730 -11.33 7.18 -37.37
CA GLN A 730 -11.70 8.27 -38.26
C GLN A 730 -11.60 9.62 -37.56
N GLY A 731 -10.88 10.57 -38.16
CA GLY A 731 -10.93 11.98 -37.78
C GLY A 731 -10.12 12.34 -36.53
N GLN A 732 -10.25 13.60 -36.14
CA GLN A 732 -9.47 14.24 -35.08
C GLN A 732 -10.26 15.38 -34.44
N VAL A 733 -9.87 15.80 -33.24
CA VAL A 733 -10.37 17.04 -32.61
C VAL A 733 -9.23 18.01 -32.37
N VAL A 734 -9.49 19.31 -32.47
CA VAL A 734 -8.50 20.36 -32.20
C VAL A 734 -8.79 21.01 -30.86
N MET A 735 -7.86 20.83 -29.91
CA MET A 735 -7.93 21.35 -28.55
C MET A 735 -6.70 22.22 -28.28
N ASN A 736 -6.93 23.49 -27.90
CA ASN A 736 -5.86 24.46 -27.62
C ASN A 736 -4.77 24.53 -28.70
N GLY A 737 -5.16 24.47 -29.98
CA GLY A 737 -4.25 24.51 -31.12
C GLY A 737 -3.50 23.21 -31.41
N LYS A 738 -3.65 22.17 -30.58
CA LYS A 738 -3.11 20.82 -30.84
C LYS A 738 -4.19 19.89 -31.37
N THR A 739 -3.79 19.05 -32.32
CA THR A 739 -4.64 17.99 -32.87
C THR A 739 -4.55 16.74 -32.00
N VAL A 740 -5.72 16.18 -31.66
CA VAL A 740 -5.85 14.91 -30.93
C VAL A 740 -6.51 13.90 -31.86
N GLU A 741 -5.74 12.89 -32.26
CA GLU A 741 -6.19 11.81 -33.15
C GLU A 741 -6.87 10.68 -32.38
N ALA A 742 -7.75 9.95 -33.07
CA ALA A 742 -8.44 8.81 -32.50
C ALA A 742 -7.48 7.63 -32.27
N SER A 743 -7.46 7.11 -31.04
CA SER A 743 -6.62 5.98 -30.64
C SER A 743 -7.39 4.65 -30.61
N PRO A 744 -6.73 3.49 -30.84
CA PRO A 744 -7.35 2.17 -30.66
C PRO A 744 -7.71 1.84 -29.20
N THR A 745 -7.05 2.49 -28.24
CA THR A 745 -7.30 2.27 -26.81
C THR A 745 -7.23 3.57 -26.02
N ALA A 746 -8.04 3.67 -24.96
CA ALA A 746 -8.00 4.77 -24.01
C ALA A 746 -8.05 4.23 -22.57
N LYS A 747 -7.31 4.86 -21.67
CA LYS A 747 -7.22 4.43 -20.27
C LYS A 747 -8.05 5.35 -19.37
N LEU A 748 -9.11 4.81 -18.79
CA LEU A 748 -10.03 5.54 -17.92
C LEU A 748 -10.09 4.89 -16.54
N LEU A 749 -9.81 5.67 -15.49
CA LEU A 749 -9.95 5.24 -14.09
C LEU A 749 -9.31 3.87 -13.78
N GLY A 750 -8.20 3.55 -14.45
CA GLY A 750 -7.46 2.30 -14.30
C GLY A 750 -7.93 1.12 -15.16
N VAL A 751 -8.88 1.32 -16.07
CA VAL A 751 -9.35 0.32 -17.06
C VAL A 751 -8.98 0.78 -18.46
N VAL A 752 -8.46 -0.13 -19.29
CA VAL A 752 -8.14 0.16 -20.70
C VAL A 752 -9.32 -0.25 -21.57
N PHE A 753 -9.96 0.73 -22.19
CA PHE A 753 -11.05 0.54 -23.15
C PHE A 753 -10.46 0.35 -24.55
N ASP A 754 -10.88 -0.70 -25.25
CA ASP A 754 -10.66 -0.85 -26.69
C ASP A 754 -11.94 -0.57 -27.47
N GLN A 755 -11.80 -0.26 -28.76
CA GLN A 755 -12.90 0.17 -29.64
C GLN A 755 -14.10 -0.79 -29.66
N GLU A 756 -13.89 -2.09 -29.45
CA GLU A 756 -14.93 -3.13 -29.51
C GLU A 756 -15.25 -3.75 -28.14
N LEU A 757 -14.71 -3.20 -27.06
CA LEU A 757 -14.83 -3.72 -25.68
C LEU A 757 -14.53 -5.23 -25.60
N ARG A 758 -13.45 -5.67 -26.25
CA ARG A 758 -12.94 -7.04 -26.17
C ARG A 758 -12.05 -7.26 -24.95
N TRP A 759 -11.53 -6.20 -24.34
CA TRP A 759 -10.75 -6.16 -23.10
C TRP A 759 -9.42 -6.92 -23.11
N LYS A 760 -8.93 -7.29 -24.30
CA LYS A 760 -7.67 -8.05 -24.47
C LYS A 760 -6.49 -7.31 -23.83
N GLU A 761 -6.29 -6.05 -24.19
CA GLU A 761 -5.17 -5.22 -23.72
C GLU A 761 -5.25 -5.00 -22.20
N HIS A 762 -6.44 -4.68 -21.69
CA HIS A 762 -6.68 -4.51 -20.25
C HIS A 762 -6.29 -5.76 -19.45
N VAL A 763 -6.78 -6.93 -19.87
CA VAL A 763 -6.50 -8.20 -19.20
C VAL A 763 -5.01 -8.56 -19.28
N GLN A 764 -4.36 -8.35 -20.44
CA GLN A 764 -2.93 -8.59 -20.60
C GLN A 764 -2.08 -7.69 -19.67
N GLN A 765 -2.42 -6.39 -19.56
CA GLN A 765 -1.75 -5.48 -18.64
C GLN A 765 -1.98 -5.87 -17.17
N ALA A 766 -3.19 -6.28 -16.80
CA ALA A 766 -3.50 -6.77 -15.46
C ALA A 766 -2.68 -8.02 -15.12
N ILE A 767 -2.58 -8.98 -16.05
CA ILE A 767 -1.77 -10.19 -15.90
C ILE A 767 -0.28 -9.85 -15.74
N LYS A 768 0.28 -8.99 -16.61
CA LYS A 768 1.70 -8.60 -16.53
C LYS A 768 2.03 -7.99 -15.17
N ARG A 769 1.14 -7.13 -14.65
CA ARG A 769 1.27 -6.55 -13.31
C ARG A 769 1.14 -7.60 -12.21
N ALA A 770 0.17 -8.50 -12.31
CA ALA A 770 -0.07 -9.55 -11.32
C ALA A 770 1.06 -10.59 -11.27
N ILE A 771 1.63 -10.97 -12.41
CA ILE A 771 2.81 -11.84 -12.50
C ILE A 771 4.02 -11.18 -11.83
N LYS A 772 4.29 -9.89 -12.11
CA LYS A 772 5.39 -9.16 -11.45
C LYS A 772 5.24 -9.17 -9.93
N VAL A 773 4.02 -8.95 -9.42
CA VAL A 773 3.74 -9.05 -7.98
C VAL A 773 3.92 -10.48 -7.48
N SER A 774 3.42 -11.48 -8.21
CA SER A 774 3.55 -12.89 -7.81
C SER A 774 4.99 -13.40 -7.83
N ILE A 775 5.85 -12.90 -8.72
CA ILE A 775 7.29 -13.20 -8.74
C ILE A 775 7.97 -12.59 -7.52
N ALA A 776 7.65 -11.34 -7.17
CA ALA A 776 8.17 -10.69 -5.97
C ALA A 776 7.81 -11.47 -4.70
N LEU A 777 6.59 -12.01 -4.61
CA LEU A 777 6.20 -12.92 -3.52
C LEU A 777 7.04 -14.20 -3.47
N GLY A 778 7.64 -14.63 -4.59
CA GLY A 778 8.60 -15.74 -4.63
C GLY A 778 9.87 -15.52 -3.79
N GLY A 779 10.25 -14.26 -3.54
CA GLY A 779 11.35 -13.92 -2.61
C GLY A 779 10.98 -14.09 -1.13
N LEU A 780 9.68 -14.18 -0.81
CA LEU A 780 9.14 -14.42 0.54
C LEU A 780 8.99 -15.91 0.84
N ARG A 781 9.91 -16.69 0.31
CA ARG A 781 9.84 -18.15 0.21
C ARG A 781 9.79 -18.89 1.55
N HIS A 782 10.02 -18.21 2.67
CA HIS A 782 9.96 -18.79 4.02
C HIS A 782 8.65 -18.46 4.75
N LEU A 783 7.77 -17.66 4.15
CA LEU A 783 6.45 -17.40 4.73
C LEU A 783 5.63 -18.70 4.79
N ARG A 784 4.82 -18.79 5.83
CA ARG A 784 3.85 -19.87 6.00
C ARG A 784 2.77 -19.79 4.91
N PRO A 785 2.14 -20.91 4.53
CA PRO A 785 1.08 -20.91 3.52
C PRO A 785 -0.04 -19.91 3.79
N GLU A 786 -0.41 -19.68 5.07
CA GLU A 786 -1.40 -18.67 5.43
C GLU A 786 -0.96 -17.25 5.10
N GLN A 787 0.27 -16.87 5.47
CA GLN A 787 0.84 -15.56 5.18
C GLN A 787 0.95 -15.33 3.67
N MET A 788 1.41 -16.34 2.92
CA MET A 788 1.50 -16.27 1.45
C MET A 788 0.13 -16.12 0.79
N ARG A 789 -0.88 -16.85 1.27
CA ARG A 789 -2.27 -16.73 0.82
C ARG A 789 -2.85 -15.34 1.13
N GLN A 790 -2.57 -14.79 2.32
CA GLN A 790 -2.98 -13.43 2.68
C GLN A 790 -2.36 -12.40 1.73
N LEU A 791 -1.06 -12.52 1.42
CA LEU A 791 -0.40 -11.63 0.44
C LEU A 791 -0.94 -11.80 -0.98
N TYR A 792 -1.27 -13.02 -1.41
CA TYR A 792 -1.94 -13.24 -2.70
C TYR A 792 -3.30 -12.54 -2.75
N GLN A 793 -4.12 -12.68 -1.71
CA GLN A 793 -5.44 -12.04 -1.61
C GLN A 793 -5.33 -10.51 -1.52
N ALA A 794 -4.27 -9.97 -0.91
CA ALA A 794 -4.11 -8.54 -0.69
C ALA A 794 -3.35 -7.81 -1.80
N CYS A 795 -2.45 -8.49 -2.52
CA CYS A 795 -1.54 -7.86 -3.50
C CYS A 795 -1.79 -8.28 -4.95
N VAL A 796 -2.24 -9.52 -5.19
CA VAL A 796 -2.41 -10.07 -6.55
C VAL A 796 -3.88 -10.01 -6.98
N THR A 797 -4.78 -10.52 -6.14
CA THR A 797 -6.23 -10.56 -6.43
C THR A 797 -6.82 -9.18 -6.77
N PRO A 798 -6.52 -8.09 -6.03
CA PRO A 798 -7.08 -6.78 -6.35
C PRO A 798 -6.60 -6.20 -7.68
N VAL A 799 -5.42 -6.61 -8.17
CA VAL A 799 -4.89 -6.19 -9.47
C VAL A 799 -5.64 -6.89 -10.61
N VAL A 800 -5.93 -8.18 -10.43
CA VAL A 800 -6.60 -9.01 -11.44
C VAL A 800 -8.09 -8.72 -11.51
N ASP A 801 -8.73 -8.44 -10.38
CA ASP A 801 -10.19 -8.37 -10.28
C ASP A 801 -10.76 -6.95 -10.38
N TYR A 802 -9.90 -5.95 -10.46
CA TYR A 802 -10.32 -4.55 -10.50
C TYR A 802 -11.32 -4.32 -11.64
N ALA A 803 -12.46 -3.71 -11.29
CA ALA A 803 -13.52 -3.36 -12.24
C ALA A 803 -14.08 -4.54 -13.05
N SER A 804 -13.99 -5.79 -12.57
CA SER A 804 -14.44 -6.97 -13.31
C SER A 804 -15.92 -6.95 -13.72
N THR A 805 -16.77 -6.19 -13.05
CA THR A 805 -18.18 -6.03 -13.44
C THR A 805 -18.38 -5.30 -14.77
N ILE A 806 -17.35 -4.61 -15.26
CA ILE A 806 -17.35 -3.91 -16.55
C ILE A 806 -16.89 -4.82 -17.69
N TRP A 807 -15.84 -5.62 -17.48
CA TRP A 807 -15.14 -6.31 -18.57
C TRP A 807 -15.27 -7.84 -18.58
N TYR A 808 -15.64 -8.47 -17.47
CA TYR A 808 -15.72 -9.94 -17.36
C TYR A 808 -17.16 -10.46 -17.41
N ASP A 809 -17.46 -11.29 -18.41
CA ASP A 809 -18.75 -11.99 -18.53
C ASP A 809 -18.69 -13.35 -17.79
N PRO A 810 -19.45 -13.54 -16.70
CA PRO A 810 -19.37 -14.76 -15.89
C PRO A 810 -19.94 -16.02 -16.57
N LEU A 811 -20.66 -15.88 -17.68
CA LEU A 811 -21.32 -17.00 -18.37
C LEU A 811 -20.60 -17.41 -19.65
N ARG A 812 -19.87 -16.49 -20.30
CA ARG A 812 -19.35 -16.71 -21.67
C ARG A 812 -17.84 -16.52 -21.83
N ASP A 813 -17.15 -15.86 -20.89
CA ASP A 813 -15.76 -15.43 -21.10
C ASP A 813 -14.72 -16.50 -20.73
N LYS A 814 -14.54 -17.49 -21.61
CA LYS A 814 -13.53 -18.55 -21.42
C LYS A 814 -12.10 -18.11 -21.71
N THR A 815 -11.91 -17.13 -22.61
CA THR A 815 -10.59 -16.73 -23.10
C THR A 815 -9.79 -15.97 -22.05
N HIS A 816 -10.39 -14.98 -21.40
CA HIS A 816 -9.69 -14.26 -20.33
C HIS A 816 -9.44 -15.16 -19.12
N LEU A 817 -10.40 -16.00 -18.75
CA LEU A 817 -10.25 -16.97 -17.65
C LEU A 817 -9.03 -17.87 -17.81
N ARG A 818 -8.75 -18.38 -19.01
CA ARG A 818 -7.57 -19.22 -19.26
C ARG A 818 -6.28 -18.52 -18.84
N HIS A 819 -6.14 -17.23 -19.15
CA HIS A 819 -4.94 -16.47 -18.82
C HIS A 819 -4.87 -16.10 -17.35
N LEU A 820 -6.00 -15.71 -16.74
CA LEU A 820 -6.06 -15.39 -15.31
C LEU A 820 -5.78 -16.61 -14.43
N ASN A 821 -6.23 -17.80 -14.85
CA ASN A 821 -5.96 -19.07 -14.17
C ASN A 821 -4.46 -19.40 -14.13
N THR A 822 -3.68 -19.02 -15.14
CA THR A 822 -2.23 -19.19 -15.11
C THR A 822 -1.61 -18.42 -13.95
N VAL A 823 -2.03 -17.17 -13.73
CA VAL A 823 -1.54 -16.34 -12.62
C VAL A 823 -1.87 -16.98 -11.27
N GLN A 824 -3.14 -17.37 -11.07
CA GLN A 824 -3.58 -18.05 -9.85
C GLN A 824 -2.78 -19.33 -9.62
N ARG A 825 -2.69 -20.21 -10.63
CA ARG A 825 -1.93 -21.47 -10.56
C ARG A 825 -0.49 -21.25 -10.13
N THR A 826 0.23 -20.31 -10.74
CA THR A 826 1.64 -20.06 -10.38
C THR A 826 1.77 -19.59 -8.92
N THR A 827 0.81 -18.82 -8.40
CA THR A 827 0.84 -18.42 -6.98
C THR A 827 0.45 -19.57 -6.05
N LEU A 828 -0.54 -20.40 -6.38
CA LEU A 828 -0.96 -21.53 -5.56
C LEU A 828 0.15 -22.59 -5.41
N ILE A 829 0.87 -22.87 -6.50
CA ILE A 829 2.08 -23.72 -6.47
C ILE A 829 3.07 -23.20 -5.43
N ARG A 830 3.26 -21.88 -5.32
CA ARG A 830 4.18 -21.28 -4.32
C ARG A 830 3.63 -21.33 -2.90
N ILE A 831 2.33 -21.10 -2.72
CA ILE A 831 1.66 -21.16 -1.40
C ILE A 831 1.83 -22.55 -0.78
N LEU A 832 1.58 -23.60 -1.57
CA LEU A 832 1.66 -24.99 -1.10
C LEU A 832 3.04 -25.62 -1.30
N SER A 833 3.94 -24.94 -2.03
CA SER A 833 5.20 -25.49 -2.52
C SER A 833 5.02 -26.77 -3.36
N ALA A 834 3.89 -26.89 -4.05
CA ALA A 834 3.48 -28.10 -4.77
C ALA A 834 4.34 -28.40 -6.01
N PHE A 835 4.30 -29.65 -6.48
CA PHE A 835 4.85 -30.03 -7.78
C PHE A 835 4.10 -29.34 -8.93
N ARG A 836 4.80 -29.03 -10.02
CA ARG A 836 4.20 -28.41 -11.22
C ARG A 836 3.17 -29.31 -11.92
N THR A 837 3.19 -30.61 -11.66
CA THR A 837 2.27 -31.62 -12.20
C THR A 837 0.94 -31.68 -11.45
N VAL A 838 0.83 -31.10 -10.24
CA VAL A 838 -0.43 -31.09 -9.48
C VAL A 838 -1.50 -30.27 -10.22
N ALA A 839 -2.71 -30.81 -10.35
CA ALA A 839 -3.82 -30.14 -11.05
C ALA A 839 -4.23 -28.82 -10.35
N THR A 840 -4.67 -27.82 -11.12
CA THR A 840 -5.04 -26.50 -10.55
C THR A 840 -6.21 -26.62 -9.58
N THR A 841 -7.20 -27.44 -9.89
CA THR A 841 -8.36 -27.70 -9.01
C THR A 841 -7.92 -28.27 -7.66
N THR A 842 -6.97 -29.22 -7.65
CA THR A 842 -6.35 -29.75 -6.43
C THR A 842 -5.66 -28.64 -5.61
N LEU A 843 -4.89 -27.76 -6.28
CA LEU A 843 -4.21 -26.65 -5.61
C LEU A 843 -5.18 -25.64 -4.99
N GLU A 844 -6.29 -25.34 -5.69
CA GLU A 844 -7.34 -24.43 -5.23
C GLU A 844 -7.99 -24.94 -3.94
N VAL A 845 -8.31 -26.23 -3.92
CA VAL A 845 -8.93 -26.92 -2.79
C VAL A 845 -7.99 -26.99 -1.58
N GLU A 846 -6.75 -27.43 -1.78
CA GLU A 846 -5.75 -27.54 -0.69
C GLU A 846 -5.36 -26.17 -0.12
N ALA A 847 -5.20 -25.17 -0.97
CA ALA A 847 -4.93 -23.81 -0.52
C ALA A 847 -6.17 -23.09 0.02
N HIS A 848 -7.36 -23.69 -0.06
CA HIS A 848 -8.64 -23.04 0.24
C HIS A 848 -8.80 -21.68 -0.47
N VAL A 849 -8.53 -21.66 -1.78
CA VAL A 849 -8.66 -20.49 -2.66
C VAL A 849 -9.68 -20.79 -3.74
N LEU A 850 -10.70 -19.93 -3.86
CA LEU A 850 -11.74 -20.09 -4.88
C LEU A 850 -11.14 -20.12 -6.30
N PRO A 851 -11.65 -20.99 -7.18
CA PRO A 851 -11.39 -20.92 -8.62
C PRO A 851 -11.63 -19.51 -9.16
N THR A 852 -10.83 -19.07 -10.13
CA THR A 852 -10.86 -17.68 -10.64
C THR A 852 -12.26 -17.27 -11.11
N HIS A 853 -12.99 -18.12 -11.82
CA HIS A 853 -14.34 -17.81 -12.32
C HIS A 853 -15.35 -17.64 -11.18
N LEU A 854 -15.30 -18.49 -10.15
CA LEU A 854 -16.13 -18.37 -8.96
C LEU A 854 -15.78 -17.12 -8.15
N ARG A 855 -14.49 -16.78 -8.05
CA ARG A 855 -14.02 -15.57 -7.38
C ARG A 855 -14.50 -14.30 -8.07
N LEU A 856 -14.41 -14.23 -9.41
CA LEU A 856 -14.91 -13.09 -10.19
C LEU A 856 -16.44 -12.99 -10.13
N ARG A 857 -17.16 -14.12 -10.20
CA ARG A 857 -18.62 -14.17 -10.01
C ARG A 857 -19.03 -13.70 -8.62
N HIS A 858 -18.36 -14.21 -7.58
CA HIS A 858 -18.59 -13.79 -6.19
C HIS A 858 -18.36 -12.29 -6.00
N ARG A 859 -17.29 -11.73 -6.58
CA ARG A 859 -17.07 -10.28 -6.59
C ARG A 859 -18.20 -9.54 -7.28
N ALA A 860 -18.59 -9.95 -8.49
CA ALA A 860 -19.64 -9.29 -9.26
C ALA A 860 -20.97 -9.29 -8.50
N GLN A 861 -21.39 -10.43 -7.96
CA GLN A 861 -22.62 -10.55 -7.17
C GLN A 861 -22.58 -9.68 -5.90
N ASN A 862 -21.45 -9.64 -5.19
CA ASN A 862 -21.27 -8.76 -4.03
C ASN A 862 -21.32 -7.27 -4.38
N THR A 863 -20.71 -6.87 -5.50
CA THR A 863 -20.77 -5.50 -6.02
C THR A 863 -22.22 -5.15 -6.34
N ILE A 864 -22.92 -5.98 -7.12
CA ILE A 864 -24.33 -5.76 -7.50
C ILE A 864 -25.22 -5.65 -6.27
N ALA A 865 -25.11 -6.57 -5.30
CA ALA A 865 -25.88 -6.49 -4.06
C ALA A 865 -25.63 -5.18 -3.32
N SER A 866 -24.37 -4.72 -3.27
CA SER A 866 -24.03 -3.42 -2.66
C SER A 866 -24.63 -2.24 -3.42
N LEU A 867 -24.66 -2.28 -4.76
CA LEU A 867 -25.27 -1.23 -5.57
C LEU A 867 -26.80 -1.12 -5.35
N HIS A 868 -27.49 -2.24 -5.08
CA HIS A 868 -28.93 -2.25 -4.79
C HIS A 868 -29.28 -1.66 -3.42
N THR A 869 -28.30 -1.49 -2.53
CA THR A 869 -28.51 -0.80 -1.25
C THR A 869 -28.42 0.72 -1.34
N LEU A 870 -28.01 1.28 -2.47
CA LEU A 870 -27.87 2.74 -2.59
C LEU A 870 -29.25 3.42 -2.71
N PRO A 871 -29.38 4.66 -2.21
CA PRO A 871 -30.61 5.45 -2.35
C PRO A 871 -31.15 5.50 -3.78
N ARG A 872 -32.48 5.54 -3.95
CA ARG A 872 -33.16 5.42 -5.26
C ARG A 872 -32.89 6.59 -6.22
N ASP A 873 -32.51 7.74 -5.67
CA ASP A 873 -32.04 8.94 -6.36
C ASP A 873 -30.59 8.83 -6.85
N HIS A 874 -29.83 7.81 -6.43
CA HIS A 874 -28.46 7.60 -6.90
C HIS A 874 -28.40 7.27 -8.42
N PRO A 875 -27.48 7.86 -9.21
CA PRO A 875 -27.46 7.71 -10.68
C PRO A 875 -27.20 6.29 -11.19
N ILE A 876 -26.70 5.39 -10.33
CA ILE A 876 -26.51 3.98 -10.68
C ILE A 876 -27.83 3.25 -11.00
N TRP A 877 -28.97 3.74 -10.48
CA TRP A 877 -30.25 3.05 -10.66
C TRP A 877 -30.72 3.02 -12.12
N ASP A 878 -30.37 3.99 -12.96
CA ASP A 878 -30.64 3.90 -14.40
C ASP A 878 -29.91 2.70 -15.04
N THR A 879 -28.63 2.55 -14.70
CA THR A 879 -27.79 1.43 -15.13
C THR A 879 -28.32 0.09 -14.63
N LEU A 880 -28.71 -0.01 -13.36
CA LEU A 880 -29.27 -1.25 -12.78
C LEU A 880 -30.60 -1.64 -13.44
N ARG A 881 -31.54 -0.70 -13.59
CA ARG A 881 -32.83 -0.96 -14.27
C ARG A 881 -32.64 -1.41 -15.70
N ARG A 882 -31.69 -0.81 -16.43
CA ARG A 882 -31.37 -1.23 -17.79
C ARG A 882 -30.76 -2.62 -17.82
N ALA A 883 -29.83 -2.94 -16.92
CA ALA A 883 -29.24 -4.26 -16.81
C ALA A 883 -30.29 -5.34 -16.49
N GLN A 884 -31.24 -5.06 -15.59
CA GLN A 884 -32.38 -5.92 -15.31
C GLN A 884 -33.25 -6.15 -16.55
N LYS A 885 -33.59 -5.09 -17.32
CA LYS A 885 -34.32 -5.24 -18.59
C LYS A 885 -33.55 -6.09 -19.60
N ARG A 886 -32.23 -5.89 -19.70
CA ARG A 886 -31.35 -6.63 -20.62
C ARG A 886 -31.17 -8.09 -20.26
N ARG A 887 -31.30 -8.45 -18.98
CA ARG A 887 -31.22 -9.83 -18.47
C ARG A 887 -32.11 -10.78 -19.25
N ASN A 888 -33.33 -10.36 -19.58
CA ASN A 888 -34.35 -11.23 -20.20
C ASN A 888 -34.25 -11.26 -21.74
N ASN A 889 -33.37 -10.46 -22.34
CA ASN A 889 -33.22 -10.42 -23.79
C ASN A 889 -32.37 -11.61 -24.26
N ILE A 890 -33.02 -12.59 -24.90
CA ILE A 890 -32.36 -13.69 -25.61
C ILE A 890 -31.96 -13.19 -27.01
N GLY A 891 -30.72 -13.42 -27.44
CA GLY A 891 -30.29 -13.20 -28.84
C GLY A 891 -29.49 -11.93 -29.18
N SER A 892 -29.18 -11.05 -28.23
CA SER A 892 -28.31 -9.88 -28.52
C SER A 892 -26.83 -10.24 -28.58
N TYR A 893 -26.16 -9.94 -29.70
CA TYR A 893 -24.70 -10.09 -29.88
C TYR A 893 -23.84 -9.12 -29.03
N ALA A 894 -24.43 -8.08 -28.43
CA ALA A 894 -23.72 -7.16 -27.53
C ALA A 894 -23.64 -7.71 -26.10
N ARG A 895 -22.40 -7.89 -25.59
CA ARG A 895 -22.12 -8.35 -24.23
C ARG A 895 -22.29 -7.19 -23.27
N PHE A 896 -23.16 -7.33 -22.28
CA PHE A 896 -23.26 -6.39 -21.17
C PHE A 896 -23.00 -7.14 -19.85
N PRO A 897 -21.74 -7.21 -19.39
CA PRO A 897 -21.34 -8.06 -18.26
C PRO A 897 -22.17 -7.89 -16.98
N LEU A 898 -22.60 -6.67 -16.67
CA LEU A 898 -23.50 -6.41 -15.54
C LEU A 898 -24.84 -7.17 -15.66
N ALA A 899 -25.44 -7.21 -16.85
CA ALA A 899 -26.69 -7.94 -17.08
C ALA A 899 -26.48 -9.45 -17.03
N GLU A 900 -25.35 -9.96 -17.53
CA GLU A 900 -25.00 -11.38 -17.44
C GLU A 900 -24.74 -11.81 -15.99
N ALA A 901 -24.09 -10.96 -15.19
CA ALA A 901 -23.94 -11.19 -13.76
C ALA A 901 -25.29 -11.21 -13.02
N LEU A 902 -26.24 -10.34 -13.38
CA LEU A 902 -27.60 -10.35 -12.81
C LEU A 902 -28.38 -11.63 -13.10
N LYS A 903 -28.14 -12.33 -14.22
CA LYS A 903 -28.77 -13.64 -14.51
C LYS A 903 -28.43 -14.69 -13.45
N THR A 904 -27.32 -14.50 -12.74
CA THR A 904 -26.85 -15.41 -11.70
C THR A 904 -27.38 -15.11 -10.31
N MET A 905 -28.31 -14.15 -10.18
CA MET A 905 -28.82 -13.64 -8.91
C MET A 905 -30.36 -13.69 -8.84
N ASP A 906 -30.86 -13.78 -7.61
CA ASP A 906 -32.26 -13.63 -7.26
C ASP A 906 -32.62 -12.14 -7.16
N LEU A 907 -33.54 -11.67 -8.01
CA LEU A 907 -33.96 -10.26 -8.05
C LEU A 907 -34.89 -9.90 -6.90
N VAL A 908 -35.76 -10.82 -6.48
CA VAL A 908 -36.71 -10.57 -5.39
C VAL A 908 -35.93 -10.22 -4.13
N ARG A 909 -34.91 -11.02 -3.83
CA ARG A 909 -34.03 -10.80 -2.68
C ARG A 909 -33.18 -9.52 -2.79
N LEU A 910 -32.90 -9.04 -4.00
CA LEU A 910 -32.19 -7.77 -4.21
C LEU A 910 -33.10 -6.55 -4.01
N ASP A 911 -34.36 -6.62 -4.44
CA ASP A 911 -35.32 -5.51 -4.34
C ASP A 911 -35.81 -5.29 -2.90
N GLU A 912 -35.77 -6.33 -2.07
CA GLU A 912 -36.10 -6.30 -0.65
C GLU A 912 -34.98 -5.71 0.23
N LEU A 913 -33.76 -5.52 -0.30
CA LEU A 913 -32.62 -5.06 0.49
C LEU A 913 -32.87 -3.71 1.17
N GLU A 914 -32.25 -3.57 2.35
CA GLU A 914 -32.11 -2.29 3.05
C GLU A 914 -31.45 -1.21 2.18
N THR A 915 -31.72 0.05 2.53
CA THR A 915 -31.03 1.20 1.94
C THR A 915 -29.88 1.65 2.85
N ILE A 916 -28.65 1.52 2.37
CA ILE A 916 -27.45 2.05 3.03
C ILE A 916 -27.17 3.42 2.40
N ASP A 917 -27.54 4.45 3.14
CA ASP A 917 -27.38 5.83 2.71
C ASP A 917 -25.94 6.31 2.96
N PRO A 918 -25.17 6.63 1.90
CA PRO A 918 -23.80 7.08 2.08
C PRO A 918 -23.70 8.52 2.60
N ARG A 919 -24.80 9.29 2.60
CA ARG A 919 -24.82 10.67 3.05
C ARG A 919 -24.36 10.76 4.52
N PRO A 920 -23.37 11.61 4.82
CA PRO A 920 -22.84 11.69 6.18
C PRO A 920 -23.90 12.24 7.14
N LEU A 921 -23.86 11.81 8.41
CA LEU A 921 -24.66 12.42 9.47
C LEU A 921 -24.17 13.85 9.78
N PRO A 922 -25.04 14.73 10.32
CA PRO A 922 -24.64 16.09 10.71
C PRO A 922 -23.42 16.06 11.66
N PRO A 923 -22.29 16.70 11.33
CA PRO A 923 -21.07 16.60 12.13
C PRO A 923 -21.24 17.11 13.58
N TRP A 924 -22.01 18.19 13.75
CA TRP A 924 -22.33 18.86 15.01
C TRP A 924 -23.47 18.21 15.80
N ARG A 925 -23.98 17.03 15.38
CA ARG A 925 -25.03 16.33 16.13
C ARG A 925 -24.56 16.03 17.56
N ALA A 926 -25.43 16.29 18.53
CA ALA A 926 -25.24 15.88 19.93
C ALA A 926 -25.10 14.36 20.05
N GLU A 927 -24.59 13.88 21.18
CA GLU A 927 -24.66 12.45 21.51
C GLU A 927 -26.09 12.11 21.94
N PRO A 928 -26.78 11.19 21.26
CA PRO A 928 -28.13 10.78 21.64
C PRO A 928 -28.19 10.02 22.96
N PHE A 929 -27.04 9.50 23.42
CA PHE A 929 -26.88 8.79 24.68
C PHE A 929 -25.90 9.56 25.55
N THR A 930 -26.25 9.76 26.83
CA THR A 930 -25.34 10.42 27.79
C THR A 930 -24.09 9.58 28.05
N GLU A 931 -24.25 8.26 27.99
CA GLU A 931 -23.15 7.31 28.14
C GLU A 931 -23.49 6.00 27.41
N ILE A 932 -22.49 5.40 26.77
CA ILE A 932 -22.54 4.04 26.23
C ILE A 932 -21.40 3.28 26.87
N GLU A 933 -21.72 2.47 27.87
CA GLU A 933 -20.73 1.70 28.64
C GLU A 933 -20.63 0.28 28.09
N ILE A 934 -19.42 -0.09 27.71
CA ILE A 934 -19.08 -1.45 27.28
C ILE A 934 -18.00 -1.94 28.24
N GLY A 935 -18.40 -2.66 29.29
CA GLY A 935 -17.49 -3.14 30.33
C GLY A 935 -16.35 -4.01 29.79
N SER A 936 -15.16 -3.91 30.39
CA SER A 936 -13.99 -4.74 30.07
C SER A 936 -14.20 -6.20 30.46
N ASP A 937 -14.76 -6.43 31.64
CA ASP A 937 -14.91 -7.72 32.32
C ASP A 937 -16.35 -7.90 32.85
N ARG A 938 -16.73 -9.15 33.17
CA ARG A 938 -18.11 -9.53 33.52
C ARG A 938 -18.52 -9.01 34.91
N GLU A 939 -17.64 -9.17 35.90
CA GLU A 939 -17.93 -8.85 37.31
C GLU A 939 -18.16 -7.35 37.50
N SER A 940 -17.27 -6.50 36.97
CA SER A 940 -17.43 -5.04 37.04
C SER A 940 -18.71 -4.54 36.36
N ALA A 941 -19.16 -5.21 35.29
CA ALA A 941 -20.37 -4.84 34.58
C ALA A 941 -21.64 -5.20 35.36
N THR A 942 -21.65 -6.35 36.04
CA THR A 942 -22.77 -6.79 36.89
C THR A 942 -22.91 -5.92 38.14
N GLU A 943 -21.81 -5.65 38.84
CA GLU A 943 -21.81 -4.80 40.04
C GLU A 943 -22.34 -3.40 39.73
N ARG A 944 -21.84 -2.78 38.65
CA ARG A 944 -22.33 -1.47 38.19
C ARG A 944 -23.77 -1.50 37.70
N ALA A 945 -24.24 -2.59 37.09
CA ALA A 945 -25.65 -2.70 36.69
C ALA A 945 -26.56 -2.66 37.93
N GLY A 946 -26.15 -3.27 39.04
CA GLY A 946 -26.82 -3.14 40.34
C GLY A 946 -26.86 -1.70 40.84
N THR A 947 -25.71 -1.01 40.85
CA THR A 947 -25.59 0.40 41.28
C THR A 947 -26.37 1.36 40.38
N VAL A 948 -26.35 1.15 39.05
CA VAL A 948 -27.07 2.02 38.10
C VAL A 948 -28.57 1.78 38.17
N ARG A 949 -29.02 0.56 38.52
CA ARG A 949 -30.44 0.26 38.76
C ARG A 949 -31.00 1.05 39.94
N SER A 950 -30.22 1.23 41.02
CA SER A 950 -30.67 2.04 42.18
C SER A 950 -30.62 3.55 41.91
N MET A 951 -29.86 4.00 40.90
CA MET A 951 -29.73 5.42 40.53
C MET A 951 -30.62 5.85 39.35
N SER A 952 -31.14 4.90 38.56
CA SER A 952 -31.93 5.20 37.35
C SER A 952 -33.42 5.24 37.65
N THR A 953 -34.13 6.22 37.11
CA THR A 953 -35.59 6.31 37.26
C THR A 953 -36.35 5.27 36.44
N ILE A 954 -35.77 4.85 35.30
CA ILE A 954 -36.34 3.83 34.40
C ILE A 954 -35.22 2.87 34.01
N VAL A 955 -35.46 1.57 34.12
CA VAL A 955 -34.54 0.53 33.66
C VAL A 955 -35.27 -0.38 32.69
N VAL A 956 -34.71 -0.51 31.49
CA VAL A 956 -35.25 -1.36 30.42
C VAL A 956 -34.20 -2.37 30.02
N TYR A 957 -34.60 -3.63 29.94
CA TYR A 957 -33.77 -4.72 29.44
C TYR A 957 -34.14 -4.97 27.97
N SER A 958 -33.16 -5.22 27.13
CA SER A 958 -33.37 -5.60 25.72
C SER A 958 -32.53 -6.83 25.38
N ASP A 959 -33.12 -7.75 24.63
CA ASP A 959 -32.44 -8.96 24.16
C ASP A 959 -33.06 -9.42 22.83
N ALA A 960 -32.33 -10.29 22.12
CA ALA A 960 -32.83 -11.01 20.97
C ALA A 960 -32.37 -12.46 20.95
N SER A 961 -33.30 -13.35 20.65
CA SER A 961 -33.08 -14.78 20.69
C SER A 961 -33.60 -15.46 19.43
N GLY A 962 -33.14 -16.69 19.22
CA GLY A 962 -33.48 -17.49 18.06
C GLY A 962 -34.12 -18.81 18.43
N ARG A 963 -35.20 -19.19 17.73
CA ARG A 963 -35.90 -20.46 17.88
C ARG A 963 -36.42 -20.90 16.50
N GLU A 964 -36.30 -22.19 16.18
CA GLU A 964 -36.88 -22.79 14.96
C GLU A 964 -36.58 -21.96 13.66
N ASP A 965 -35.30 -21.64 13.44
CA ASP A 965 -34.77 -20.82 12.32
C ASP A 965 -35.32 -19.39 12.20
N HIS A 966 -36.03 -18.91 13.22
CA HIS A 966 -36.53 -17.54 13.32
C HIS A 966 -35.85 -16.78 14.46
N LEU A 967 -35.86 -15.46 14.33
CA LEU A 967 -35.36 -14.52 15.33
C LEU A 967 -36.52 -13.70 15.89
N GLY A 968 -36.50 -13.53 17.21
CA GLY A 968 -37.36 -12.62 17.95
C GLY A 968 -36.51 -11.61 18.72
N ALA A 969 -37.06 -10.43 18.97
CA ALA A 969 -36.46 -9.42 19.82
C ALA A 969 -37.50 -8.96 20.85
N ALA A 970 -37.03 -8.62 22.05
CA ALA A 970 -37.89 -8.14 23.11
C ALA A 970 -37.24 -7.00 23.90
N ALA A 971 -38.09 -6.22 24.56
CA ALA A 971 -37.70 -5.24 25.54
C ALA A 971 -38.68 -5.25 26.72
N VAL A 972 -38.17 -5.12 27.94
CA VAL A 972 -38.95 -5.18 29.19
C VAL A 972 -38.50 -4.08 30.14
N ALA A 973 -39.44 -3.25 30.60
CA ALA A 973 -39.23 -2.33 31.70
C ALA A 973 -39.72 -2.96 33.01
N LEU A 974 -38.87 -2.96 34.04
CA LEU A 974 -39.22 -3.48 35.36
C LEU A 974 -39.34 -2.36 36.39
N GLY A 975 -40.29 -2.51 37.32
CA GLY A 975 -40.41 -1.66 38.51
C GLY A 975 -39.45 -2.06 39.62
N ASN A 976 -39.44 -1.30 40.71
CA ASN A 976 -38.57 -1.53 41.86
C ASN A 976 -38.77 -2.92 42.49
N ASN A 977 -39.99 -3.45 42.41
CA ASN A 977 -40.38 -4.78 42.91
C ASN A 977 -40.19 -5.90 41.87
N LEU A 978 -39.47 -5.65 40.76
CA LEU A 978 -39.27 -6.58 39.64
C LEU A 978 -40.56 -6.97 38.87
N GLU A 979 -41.65 -6.25 39.08
CA GLU A 979 -42.86 -6.38 38.28
C GLU A 979 -42.67 -5.76 36.89
N VAL A 980 -43.27 -6.37 35.86
CA VAL A 980 -43.23 -5.86 34.49
C VAL A 980 -44.15 -4.64 34.39
N ILE A 981 -43.56 -3.46 34.23
CA ILE A 981 -44.31 -2.21 34.00
C ILE A 981 -44.82 -2.19 32.56
N GLU A 982 -43.94 -2.52 31.62
CA GLU A 982 -44.21 -2.45 30.19
C GLU A 982 -43.31 -3.47 29.49
N SER A 983 -43.82 -4.14 28.47
CA SER A 983 -43.02 -5.05 27.65
C SER A 983 -43.43 -4.99 26.19
N GLN A 984 -42.49 -5.30 25.31
CA GLN A 984 -42.73 -5.39 23.89
C GLN A 984 -41.95 -6.57 23.30
N GLN A 985 -42.64 -7.36 22.49
CA GLN A 985 -42.12 -8.51 21.77
C GLN A 985 -42.35 -8.31 20.28
N VAL A 986 -41.33 -8.59 19.48
CA VAL A 986 -41.41 -8.40 18.02
C VAL A 986 -40.72 -9.55 17.31
N GLN A 987 -41.42 -10.11 16.32
CA GLN A 987 -40.82 -11.05 15.40
C GLN A 987 -39.88 -10.28 14.45
N VAL A 988 -38.63 -10.73 14.37
CA VAL A 988 -37.62 -10.18 13.44
C VAL A 988 -37.68 -10.90 12.09
N GLY A 989 -37.83 -12.22 12.10
CA GLY A 989 -37.99 -13.04 10.90
C GLY A 989 -36.90 -14.11 10.77
N PRO A 990 -36.76 -14.73 9.59
CA PRO A 990 -35.91 -15.92 9.43
C PRO A 990 -34.41 -15.58 9.47
N MET A 991 -33.61 -16.49 10.03
CA MET A 991 -32.15 -16.35 10.23
C MET A 991 -31.33 -16.28 8.94
N ASP A 992 -31.92 -16.67 7.79
CA ASP A 992 -31.28 -16.51 6.49
C ASP A 992 -31.36 -15.06 5.96
N ARG A 993 -32.32 -14.27 6.45
CA ARG A 993 -32.52 -12.85 6.10
C ARG A 993 -32.08 -11.89 7.19
N TRP A 994 -32.03 -12.35 8.43
CA TRP A 994 -31.70 -11.54 9.62
C TRP A 994 -30.54 -12.13 10.42
N SER A 995 -29.91 -11.29 11.25
CA SER A 995 -28.83 -11.71 12.15
C SER A 995 -29.20 -11.44 13.59
N VAL A 996 -28.76 -12.29 14.53
CA VAL A 996 -28.88 -12.05 15.97
C VAL A 996 -28.41 -10.63 16.31
N HIS A 997 -27.22 -10.24 15.85
CA HIS A 997 -26.69 -8.88 16.02
C HIS A 997 -27.65 -7.74 15.60
N VAL A 998 -28.49 -7.96 14.60
CA VAL A 998 -29.48 -6.96 14.18
C VAL A 998 -30.78 -7.08 14.94
N ALA A 999 -31.19 -8.29 15.29
CA ALA A 999 -32.31 -8.51 16.19
C ALA A 999 -32.06 -7.81 17.54
N GLU A 1000 -30.83 -7.84 18.03
CA GLU A 1000 -30.34 -7.09 19.20
C GLU A 1000 -30.53 -5.57 19.05
N LEU A 1001 -30.13 -5.01 17.91
CA LEU A 1001 -30.36 -3.59 17.60
C LEU A 1001 -31.86 -3.26 17.56
N ILE A 1002 -32.68 -4.16 17.04
CA ILE A 1002 -34.14 -4.00 17.02
C ILE A 1002 -34.70 -4.04 18.45
N GLY A 1003 -34.18 -4.93 19.31
CA GLY A 1003 -34.50 -4.97 20.74
C GLY A 1003 -34.18 -3.63 21.42
N ILE A 1004 -33.00 -3.07 21.18
CA ILE A 1004 -32.62 -1.74 21.70
C ILE A 1004 -33.56 -0.65 21.16
N PHE A 1005 -33.92 -0.67 19.87
CA PHE A 1005 -34.86 0.29 19.30
C PHE A 1005 -36.22 0.28 20.02
N TYR A 1006 -36.74 -0.91 20.32
CA TYR A 1006 -37.98 -1.05 21.09
C TYR A 1006 -37.79 -0.68 22.56
N ALA A 1007 -36.63 -0.93 23.17
CA ALA A 1007 -36.33 -0.47 24.51
C ALA A 1007 -36.35 1.07 24.62
N VAL A 1008 -35.77 1.79 23.65
CA VAL A 1008 -35.88 3.26 23.58
C VAL A 1008 -37.34 3.70 23.42
N SER A 1009 -38.13 2.95 22.63
CA SER A 1009 -39.56 3.22 22.44
C SER A 1009 -40.38 3.02 23.73
N ILE A 1010 -40.05 2.01 24.54
CA ILE A 1010 -40.66 1.78 25.87
C ILE A 1010 -40.35 2.95 26.80
N VAL A 1011 -39.10 3.42 26.85
CA VAL A 1011 -38.73 4.61 27.65
C VAL A 1011 -39.57 5.82 27.23
N PHE A 1012 -39.72 6.04 25.92
CA PHE A 1012 -40.56 7.11 25.39
C PHE A 1012 -42.03 6.94 25.79
N LYS A 1013 -42.59 5.73 25.73
CA LYS A 1013 -43.98 5.43 26.12
C LYS A 1013 -44.22 5.70 27.61
N ILE A 1014 -43.38 5.16 28.48
CA ILE A 1014 -43.48 5.33 29.94
C ILE A 1014 -43.42 6.82 30.30
N SER A 1015 -42.54 7.58 29.65
CA SER A 1015 -42.43 9.02 29.91
C SER A 1015 -43.66 9.84 29.51
N ASN A 1016 -44.44 9.39 28.52
CA ASN A 1016 -45.68 10.06 28.10
C ASN A 1016 -46.86 9.79 29.04
N GLN A 1017 -46.83 8.67 29.76
CA GLN A 1017 -47.91 8.24 30.64
C GLN A 1017 -47.80 8.80 32.07
N ARG A 1018 -46.66 9.38 32.45
CA ARG A 1018 -46.46 9.98 33.78
C ARG A 1018 -47.00 11.43 33.82
N PRO A 1019 -47.77 11.83 34.86
CA PRO A 1019 -48.26 13.20 35.01
C PRO A 1019 -47.09 14.19 35.19
N ARG A 1020 -47.18 15.36 34.53
CA ARG A 1020 -46.16 16.44 34.56
C ARG A 1020 -45.91 17.06 35.95
N THR A 1021 -46.75 16.76 36.94
CA THR A 1021 -46.82 17.49 38.21
C THR A 1021 -45.90 16.99 39.31
N GLU A 1022 -45.24 15.83 39.18
CA GLU A 1022 -44.62 15.21 40.36
C GLU A 1022 -43.10 15.34 40.56
N HIS A 1023 -42.24 15.67 39.58
CA HIS A 1023 -40.79 15.66 39.84
C HIS A 1023 -40.03 16.90 39.33
N LYS A 1024 -39.41 17.63 40.28
CA LYS A 1024 -38.39 18.68 40.04
C LYS A 1024 -36.98 18.13 39.75
N GLY A 1025 -36.82 16.80 39.59
CA GLY A 1025 -35.54 16.12 39.37
C GLY A 1025 -35.31 15.66 37.92
N LYS A 1026 -34.05 15.51 37.52
CA LYS A 1026 -33.65 15.05 36.17
C LYS A 1026 -33.91 13.54 36.02
N THR A 1027 -34.88 13.15 35.18
CA THR A 1027 -35.21 11.74 34.93
C THR A 1027 -34.10 11.04 34.15
N THR A 1028 -33.66 9.88 34.62
CA THR A 1028 -32.63 9.05 33.99
C THR A 1028 -33.20 7.70 33.55
N ALA A 1029 -32.86 7.25 32.36
CA ALA A 1029 -33.26 5.96 31.82
C ALA A 1029 -32.03 5.16 31.37
N THR A 1030 -31.93 3.91 31.83
CA THR A 1030 -30.82 3.01 31.46
C THR A 1030 -31.36 1.81 30.71
N ILE A 1031 -30.81 1.56 29.52
CA ILE A 1031 -31.09 0.35 28.73
C ILE A 1031 -29.93 -0.61 28.94
N LEU A 1032 -30.25 -1.80 29.45
CA LEU A 1032 -29.34 -2.90 29.68
C LEU A 1032 -29.47 -3.90 28.53
N CYS A 1033 -28.34 -4.21 27.88
CA CYS A 1033 -28.26 -5.13 26.76
C CYS A 1033 -27.02 -6.00 26.91
N ASP A 1034 -27.11 -7.28 26.58
CA ASP A 1034 -25.99 -8.20 26.67
C ASP A 1034 -25.10 -8.25 25.42
N SER A 1035 -25.44 -7.46 24.40
CA SER A 1035 -24.73 -7.38 23.13
C SER A 1035 -23.67 -6.27 23.09
N ARG A 1036 -22.43 -6.62 23.43
CA ARG A 1036 -21.28 -5.70 23.20
C ARG A 1036 -21.22 -5.21 21.75
N SER A 1037 -21.54 -6.09 20.81
CA SER A 1037 -21.47 -5.80 19.37
C SER A 1037 -22.48 -4.75 18.93
N ALA A 1038 -23.73 -4.81 19.43
CA ALA A 1038 -24.77 -3.83 19.13
C ALA A 1038 -24.43 -2.45 19.70
N LEU A 1039 -23.97 -2.41 20.95
CA LEU A 1039 -23.54 -1.17 21.62
C LEU A 1039 -22.36 -0.50 20.89
N GLN A 1040 -21.37 -1.29 20.46
CA GLN A 1040 -20.26 -0.78 19.64
C GLN A 1040 -20.71 -0.21 18.30
N ALA A 1041 -21.71 -0.82 17.66
CA ALA A 1041 -22.27 -0.36 16.39
C ALA A 1041 -23.05 0.96 16.55
N ILE A 1042 -23.79 1.12 17.65
CA ILE A 1042 -24.49 2.37 17.98
C ILE A 1042 -23.50 3.49 18.33
N GLN A 1043 -22.43 3.17 19.08
CA GLN A 1043 -21.40 4.13 19.46
C GLN A 1043 -20.61 4.65 18.25
N ASN A 1044 -20.40 3.82 17.23
CA ASN A 1044 -19.62 4.16 16.04
C ASN A 1044 -20.43 3.91 14.76
N PRO A 1045 -21.46 4.73 14.49
CA PRO A 1045 -22.32 4.54 13.33
C PRO A 1045 -21.52 4.74 12.03
N GLY A 1046 -21.76 3.87 11.06
CA GLY A 1046 -21.12 3.94 9.75
C GLY A 1046 -22.00 3.38 8.64
N ASN A 1047 -21.55 3.58 7.40
CA ASN A 1047 -22.28 3.18 6.18
C ASN A 1047 -22.13 1.67 5.95
N LYS A 1048 -22.79 0.87 6.77
CA LYS A 1048 -22.74 -0.60 6.79
C LYS A 1048 -24.15 -1.20 6.86
N SER A 1049 -24.25 -2.51 6.69
CA SER A 1049 -25.51 -3.25 6.87
C SER A 1049 -26.07 -3.05 8.28
N GLY A 1050 -27.37 -2.82 8.41
CA GLY A 1050 -28.04 -2.44 9.66
C GLY A 1050 -28.08 -0.92 9.92
N GLN A 1051 -27.57 -0.08 9.00
CA GLN A 1051 -27.50 1.38 9.19
C GLN A 1051 -28.86 2.01 9.45
N CYS A 1052 -29.92 1.59 8.74
CA CYS A 1052 -31.27 2.13 8.97
C CYS A 1052 -31.73 1.97 10.41
N ILE A 1053 -31.41 0.83 11.03
CA ILE A 1053 -31.83 0.51 12.40
C ILE A 1053 -31.03 1.36 13.38
N ILE A 1054 -29.71 1.48 13.18
CA ILE A 1054 -28.86 2.35 14.00
C ILE A 1054 -29.32 3.80 13.91
N HIS A 1055 -29.65 4.30 12.72
CA HIS A 1055 -30.17 5.65 12.54
C HIS A 1055 -31.53 5.83 13.23
N ALA A 1056 -32.42 4.83 13.17
CA ALA A 1056 -33.69 4.85 13.88
C ALA A 1056 -33.50 4.88 15.41
N ILE A 1057 -32.56 4.10 15.95
CA ILE A 1057 -32.19 4.14 17.38
C ILE A 1057 -31.69 5.53 17.77
N LEU A 1058 -30.73 6.09 17.01
CA LEU A 1058 -30.15 7.39 17.32
C LEU A 1058 -31.19 8.52 17.24
N GLN A 1059 -32.13 8.42 16.30
CA GLN A 1059 -33.24 9.37 16.19
C GLN A 1059 -34.19 9.23 17.40
N ALA A 1060 -34.66 8.03 17.70
CA ALA A 1060 -35.55 7.79 18.84
C ALA A 1060 -34.91 8.22 20.18
N ALA A 1061 -33.61 7.95 20.36
CA ALA A 1061 -32.86 8.38 21.53
C ALA A 1061 -32.78 9.90 21.64
N THR A 1062 -32.60 10.60 20.52
CA THR A 1062 -32.61 12.08 20.46
C THR A 1062 -34.00 12.63 20.85
N GLU A 1063 -35.08 11.99 20.42
CA GLU A 1063 -36.46 12.37 20.78
C GLU A 1063 -36.74 12.16 22.28
N VAL A 1064 -36.22 11.08 22.88
CA VAL A 1064 -36.28 10.84 24.33
C VAL A 1064 -35.48 11.91 25.09
N GLN A 1065 -34.27 12.24 24.62
CA GLN A 1065 -33.44 13.27 25.22
C GLN A 1065 -34.09 14.66 25.16
N ALA A 1066 -34.79 14.97 24.07
CA ALA A 1066 -35.53 16.23 23.91
C ALA A 1066 -36.68 16.40 24.94
N LYS A 1067 -37.13 15.31 25.56
CA LYS A 1067 -38.10 15.35 26.69
C LYS A 1067 -37.45 15.52 28.06
N GLY A 1068 -36.14 15.74 28.12
CA GLY A 1068 -35.40 15.93 29.37
C GLY A 1068 -34.94 14.64 30.05
N ILE A 1069 -35.02 13.50 29.36
CA ILE A 1069 -34.63 12.19 29.89
C ILE A 1069 -33.19 11.88 29.47
N ALA A 1070 -32.30 11.70 30.45
CA ALA A 1070 -30.93 11.27 30.18
C ALA A 1070 -30.90 9.76 29.90
N LEU A 1071 -30.56 9.38 28.67
CA LEU A 1071 -30.57 7.99 28.21
C LEU A 1071 -29.17 7.37 28.20
N ARG A 1072 -28.98 6.26 28.92
CA ARG A 1072 -27.74 5.48 28.99
C ARG A 1072 -27.92 4.12 28.33
N LEU A 1073 -26.90 3.67 27.60
CA LEU A 1073 -26.75 2.26 27.22
C LEU A 1073 -25.65 1.63 28.07
N GLN A 1074 -25.90 0.44 28.59
CA GLN A 1074 -24.91 -0.28 29.36
C GLN A 1074 -24.92 -1.76 29.00
N TRP A 1075 -23.72 -2.30 28.79
CA TRP A 1075 -23.53 -3.72 28.57
C TRP A 1075 -23.67 -4.50 29.89
N ILE A 1076 -24.42 -5.59 29.86
CA ILE A 1076 -24.48 -6.58 30.95
C ILE A 1076 -24.06 -7.96 30.44
N PRO A 1077 -23.46 -8.81 31.28
CA PRO A 1077 -23.20 -10.18 30.87
C PRO A 1077 -24.51 -10.98 30.80
N GLY A 1078 -24.74 -11.68 29.69
CA GLY A 1078 -25.84 -12.64 29.57
C GLY A 1078 -25.64 -13.87 30.47
N HIS A 1079 -26.74 -14.51 30.84
CA HIS A 1079 -26.82 -15.70 31.72
C HIS A 1079 -26.13 -15.50 33.08
N CYS A 1080 -26.52 -14.44 33.79
CA CYS A 1080 -25.98 -14.07 35.11
C CYS A 1080 -27.08 -13.93 36.18
N ASP A 1081 -28.13 -14.75 36.09
CA ASP A 1081 -29.26 -14.79 37.04
C ASP A 1081 -29.85 -13.39 37.34
N ASN A 1082 -29.94 -12.55 36.30
CA ASN A 1082 -30.54 -11.23 36.40
C ASN A 1082 -32.02 -11.36 35.97
N PRO A 1083 -32.98 -11.18 36.88
CA PRO A 1083 -34.40 -11.42 36.58
C PRO A 1083 -34.93 -10.65 35.37
N GLY A 1084 -34.42 -9.43 35.13
CA GLY A 1084 -34.80 -8.63 33.97
C GLY A 1084 -34.21 -9.13 32.65
N ASN A 1085 -32.96 -9.58 32.67
CA ASN A 1085 -32.33 -10.19 31.50
C ASN A 1085 -32.99 -11.52 31.15
N ASP A 1086 -33.28 -12.35 32.16
CA ASP A 1086 -33.90 -13.66 31.97
C ASP A 1086 -35.38 -13.55 31.55
N ALA A 1087 -36.07 -12.48 31.97
CA ALA A 1087 -37.39 -12.17 31.46
C ALA A 1087 -37.36 -11.80 29.97
N VAL A 1088 -36.46 -10.90 29.56
CA VAL A 1088 -36.39 -10.45 28.15
C VAL A 1088 -35.87 -11.54 27.21
N ASP A 1089 -34.94 -12.41 27.63
CA ASP A 1089 -34.49 -13.57 26.85
C ASP A 1089 -35.65 -14.54 26.56
N ARG A 1090 -36.46 -14.86 27.59
CA ARG A 1090 -37.66 -15.68 27.41
C ARG A 1090 -38.65 -15.05 26.43
N LEU A 1091 -38.94 -13.76 26.60
CA LEU A 1091 -39.84 -13.05 25.69
C LEU A 1091 -39.30 -12.98 24.26
N ALA A 1092 -37.98 -12.86 24.08
CA ALA A 1092 -37.35 -12.88 22.77
C ALA A 1092 -37.43 -14.28 22.12
N LYS A 1093 -37.32 -15.35 22.90
CA LYS A 1093 -37.52 -16.74 22.44
C LYS A 1093 -38.96 -17.01 22.03
N ASP A 1094 -39.93 -16.50 22.77
CA ASP A 1094 -41.36 -16.64 22.45
C ASP A 1094 -41.71 -15.86 21.16
N ALA A 1095 -41.10 -14.68 20.99
CA ALA A 1095 -41.25 -13.85 19.79
C ALA A 1095 -40.55 -14.41 18.54
N ALA A 1096 -39.70 -15.44 18.67
CA ALA A 1096 -39.02 -16.10 17.56
C ALA A 1096 -39.93 -17.09 16.81
N SER A 1097 -41.15 -16.66 16.50
CA SER A 1097 -42.18 -17.43 15.78
C SER A 1097 -42.94 -16.52 14.80
N PRO A 1098 -43.61 -17.07 13.75
CA PRO A 1098 -44.41 -16.28 12.80
C PRO A 1098 -45.47 -15.40 13.49
N GLY A 1099 -45.46 -14.09 13.23
CA GLY A 1099 -46.28 -13.10 13.92
C GLY A 1099 -46.12 -11.68 13.36
N LYS A 1100 -46.39 -10.67 14.21
CA LYS A 1100 -46.31 -9.24 13.83
C LYS A 1100 -44.85 -8.81 13.72
N THR A 1101 -44.48 -8.29 12.54
CA THR A 1101 -43.10 -7.93 12.21
C THR A 1101 -42.82 -6.43 12.39
N HIS A 1102 -41.53 -6.08 12.33
CA HIS A 1102 -41.03 -4.70 12.34
C HIS A 1102 -40.99 -4.07 10.92
N PRO A 1103 -40.83 -2.74 10.78
CA PRO A 1103 -40.80 -2.07 9.47
C PRO A 1103 -39.46 -2.15 8.72
N PHE A 1104 -38.40 -2.71 9.32
CA PHE A 1104 -37.07 -2.75 8.71
C PHE A 1104 -36.94 -3.78 7.57
N ARG A 1105 -35.99 -3.54 6.67
CA ARG A 1105 -35.73 -4.38 5.49
C ARG A 1105 -34.55 -5.36 5.69
N PRO A 1106 -34.56 -6.52 5.01
CA PRO A 1106 -33.47 -7.49 5.04
C PRO A 1106 -32.07 -6.94 4.73
N LEU A 1107 -31.08 -7.62 5.30
CA LEU A 1107 -29.71 -7.11 5.42
C LEU A 1107 -28.80 -7.47 4.24
N LEU A 1108 -27.97 -6.52 3.82
CA LEU A 1108 -26.92 -6.77 2.82
C LEU A 1108 -25.96 -7.87 3.27
N THR A 1109 -25.60 -7.90 4.56
CA THR A 1109 -24.69 -8.92 5.12
C THR A 1109 -25.22 -10.34 4.94
N ARG A 1110 -26.54 -10.52 5.03
CA ARG A 1110 -27.22 -11.82 4.88
C ARG A 1110 -27.28 -12.24 3.43
N THR A 1111 -27.59 -11.32 2.53
CA THR A 1111 -27.50 -11.58 1.08
C THR A 1111 -26.06 -11.92 0.65
N LYS A 1112 -25.04 -11.23 1.18
CA LYS A 1112 -23.62 -11.57 0.93
C LYS A 1112 -23.24 -12.94 1.50
N ALA A 1113 -23.77 -13.32 2.66
CA ALA A 1113 -23.57 -14.65 3.22
C ALA A 1113 -24.18 -15.74 2.33
N LEU A 1114 -25.43 -15.57 1.89
CA LEU A 1114 -26.07 -16.48 0.94
C LEU A 1114 -25.29 -16.58 -0.37
N ILE A 1115 -24.86 -15.44 -0.94
CA ILE A 1115 -24.02 -15.42 -2.15
C ILE A 1115 -22.76 -16.27 -1.94
N ARG A 1116 -22.06 -16.10 -0.82
CA ARG A 1116 -20.88 -16.89 -0.48
C ARG A 1116 -21.21 -18.38 -0.34
N ASP A 1117 -22.31 -18.73 0.30
CA ASP A 1117 -22.68 -20.12 0.54
C ASP A 1117 -23.13 -20.80 -0.77
N ASN A 1118 -23.84 -20.10 -1.66
CA ASN A 1118 -24.15 -20.56 -3.01
C ASN A 1118 -22.89 -20.77 -3.85
N ILE A 1119 -21.90 -19.87 -3.76
CA ILE A 1119 -20.62 -20.01 -4.45
C ILE A 1119 -19.83 -21.21 -3.92
N ARG A 1120 -19.88 -21.47 -2.61
CA ARG A 1120 -19.26 -22.66 -1.98
C ARG A 1120 -19.95 -23.95 -2.43
N ALA A 1121 -21.28 -23.99 -2.40
CA ALA A 1121 -22.04 -25.14 -2.90
C ALA A 1121 -21.78 -25.39 -4.40
N GLN A 1122 -21.59 -24.33 -5.19
CA GLN A 1122 -21.15 -24.49 -6.58
C GLN A 1122 -19.72 -25.06 -6.67
N TRP A 1123 -18.79 -24.59 -5.84
CA TRP A 1123 -17.42 -25.10 -5.80
C TRP A 1123 -17.36 -26.58 -5.40
N GLU A 1124 -18.15 -26.98 -4.41
CA GLU A 1124 -18.31 -28.37 -3.97
C GLU A 1124 -18.76 -29.26 -5.13
N ARG A 1125 -19.86 -28.91 -5.80
CA ARG A 1125 -20.35 -29.64 -6.99
C ARG A 1125 -19.30 -29.72 -8.11
N GLU A 1126 -18.62 -28.60 -8.42
CA GLU A 1126 -17.57 -28.57 -9.45
C GLU A 1126 -16.38 -29.47 -9.09
N TRP A 1127 -16.06 -29.62 -7.80
CA TRP A 1127 -14.98 -30.49 -7.32
C TRP A 1127 -15.38 -31.97 -7.32
N GLU A 1128 -16.61 -32.28 -6.91
CA GLU A 1128 -17.18 -33.63 -6.94
C GLU A 1128 -17.24 -34.18 -8.37
N SER A 1129 -17.71 -33.37 -9.32
CA SER A 1129 -17.80 -33.76 -10.73
C SER A 1129 -16.48 -33.67 -11.50
N SER A 1130 -15.39 -33.18 -10.89
CA SER A 1130 -14.11 -32.97 -11.58
C SER A 1130 -13.41 -34.30 -11.88
N THR A 1131 -13.01 -34.51 -13.14
CA THR A 1131 -12.15 -35.65 -13.53
C THR A 1131 -10.72 -35.56 -12.96
N LYS A 1132 -10.32 -34.38 -12.48
CA LYS A 1132 -9.00 -34.12 -11.88
C LYS A 1132 -9.08 -34.16 -10.36
N GLY A 1133 -8.01 -34.60 -9.70
CA GLY A 1133 -7.89 -34.62 -8.24
C GLY A 1133 -8.45 -35.88 -7.55
N GLY A 1134 -8.70 -36.96 -8.31
CA GLY A 1134 -9.30 -38.20 -7.78
C GLY A 1134 -8.52 -38.84 -6.63
N HIS A 1135 -7.18 -38.79 -6.65
CA HIS A 1135 -6.35 -39.27 -5.54
C HIS A 1135 -6.64 -38.50 -4.24
N LEU A 1136 -6.66 -37.16 -4.31
CA LEU A 1136 -6.95 -36.33 -3.14
C LEU A 1136 -8.36 -36.56 -2.60
N ARG A 1137 -9.37 -36.75 -3.46
CA ARG A 1137 -10.73 -37.08 -3.02
C ARG A 1137 -10.83 -38.42 -2.28
N LYS A 1138 -10.00 -39.41 -2.64
CA LYS A 1138 -9.93 -40.69 -1.91
C LYS A 1138 -9.32 -40.52 -0.51
N ILE A 1139 -8.36 -39.59 -0.37
CA ILE A 1139 -7.75 -39.24 0.92
C ILE A 1139 -8.70 -38.41 1.77
N ASP A 1140 -9.45 -37.49 1.15
CA ASP A 1140 -10.30 -36.54 1.84
C ASP A 1140 -11.54 -36.22 1.00
N SER A 1141 -12.64 -36.91 1.31
CA SER A 1141 -13.91 -36.78 0.61
C SER A 1141 -14.68 -35.52 1.01
N THR A 1142 -14.29 -34.83 2.09
CA THR A 1142 -14.99 -33.63 2.59
C THR A 1142 -14.55 -32.33 1.92
N LEU A 1143 -13.61 -32.42 0.99
CA LEU A 1143 -13.10 -31.27 0.25
C LEU A 1143 -14.12 -30.74 -0.75
N PRO A 1144 -14.18 -29.41 -1.00
CA PRO A 1144 -13.34 -28.33 -0.47
C PRO A 1144 -13.71 -27.86 0.94
N ALA A 1145 -12.91 -28.24 1.94
CA ALA A 1145 -13.19 -27.93 3.34
C ALA A 1145 -12.42 -26.70 3.85
N ALA A 1146 -13.03 -25.93 4.76
CA ALA A 1146 -12.39 -24.75 5.34
C ALA A 1146 -11.21 -25.09 6.29
N TYR A 1147 -11.15 -26.30 6.86
CA TYR A 1147 -10.09 -26.67 7.79
C TYR A 1147 -8.73 -26.82 7.10
N THR A 1148 -8.66 -27.04 5.78
CA THR A 1148 -7.40 -27.11 5.04
C THR A 1148 -6.60 -25.81 5.21
N ARG A 1149 -7.30 -24.68 5.37
CA ARG A 1149 -6.67 -23.40 5.73
C ARG A 1149 -5.81 -23.49 6.98
N LYS A 1150 -6.33 -24.10 8.05
CA LYS A 1150 -5.63 -24.27 9.33
C LYS A 1150 -4.60 -25.39 9.26
N LEU A 1151 -4.92 -26.45 8.51
CA LEU A 1151 -4.03 -27.60 8.31
C LEU A 1151 -2.66 -27.20 7.75
N TYR A 1152 -2.67 -26.33 6.72
CA TYR A 1152 -1.43 -25.77 6.16
C TYR A 1152 -0.97 -24.48 6.84
N GLY A 1153 -1.89 -23.73 7.46
CA GLY A 1153 -1.71 -22.32 7.75
C GLY A 1153 -0.51 -22.00 8.63
N ASN A 1154 -0.30 -22.80 9.68
CA ASN A 1154 0.79 -22.62 10.63
C ASN A 1154 2.02 -23.49 10.36
N LEU A 1155 1.98 -24.36 9.35
CA LEU A 1155 3.10 -25.23 9.05
C LEU A 1155 4.27 -24.41 8.48
N PRO A 1156 5.51 -24.66 8.96
CA PRO A 1156 6.70 -24.22 8.26
C PRO A 1156 6.68 -24.73 6.81
N ARG A 1157 7.26 -23.96 5.89
CA ARG A 1157 7.18 -24.23 4.45
C ARG A 1157 7.62 -25.65 4.05
N GLY A 1158 8.69 -26.19 4.64
CA GLY A 1158 9.18 -27.54 4.35
C GLY A 1158 8.16 -28.62 4.73
N ARG A 1159 7.53 -28.47 5.89
CA ARG A 1159 6.45 -29.34 6.36
C ARG A 1159 5.17 -29.18 5.52
N ALA A 1160 4.84 -27.97 5.09
CA ALA A 1160 3.74 -27.73 4.15
C ALA A 1160 3.98 -28.39 2.78
N TYR A 1161 5.24 -28.38 2.29
CA TYR A 1161 5.63 -29.10 1.08
C TYR A 1161 5.44 -30.60 1.23
N LEU A 1162 5.96 -31.20 2.31
CA LEU A 1162 5.79 -32.62 2.63
C LEU A 1162 4.32 -33.00 2.74
N LEU A 1163 3.50 -32.21 3.44
CA LEU A 1163 2.06 -32.48 3.54
C LEU A 1163 1.38 -32.44 2.16
N THR A 1164 1.73 -31.48 1.32
CA THR A 1164 1.23 -31.40 -0.07
C THR A 1164 1.62 -32.63 -0.88
N GLN A 1165 2.85 -33.13 -0.74
CA GLN A 1165 3.32 -34.36 -1.39
C GLN A 1165 2.50 -35.58 -0.97
N LEU A 1166 2.28 -35.74 0.34
CA LEU A 1166 1.55 -36.86 0.90
C LEU A 1166 0.07 -36.86 0.47
N ARG A 1167 -0.58 -35.68 0.50
CA ARG A 1167 -2.01 -35.55 0.18
C ARG A 1167 -2.32 -35.56 -1.32
N THR A 1168 -1.41 -35.07 -2.16
CA THR A 1168 -1.65 -35.03 -3.62
C THR A 1168 -1.17 -36.29 -4.33
N GLY A 1169 -0.30 -37.09 -3.72
CA GLY A 1169 0.34 -38.24 -4.36
C GLY A 1169 1.47 -37.87 -5.32
N HIS A 1170 1.72 -36.57 -5.52
CA HIS A 1170 2.86 -36.07 -6.30
C HIS A 1170 4.06 -35.91 -5.37
N ASN A 1171 4.92 -36.93 -5.31
CA ASN A 1171 6.00 -37.04 -4.34
C ASN A 1171 7.23 -37.75 -4.91
N TRP A 1172 8.30 -37.86 -4.12
CA TRP A 1172 9.56 -38.48 -4.56
C TRP A 1172 9.64 -40.02 -4.42
N LEU A 1173 8.52 -40.71 -4.21
CA LEU A 1173 8.49 -42.19 -4.15
C LEU A 1173 8.61 -42.83 -5.54
N SER A 1174 9.02 -44.10 -5.62
CA SER A 1174 9.23 -44.81 -6.90
C SER A 1174 8.00 -44.81 -7.80
N THR A 1175 6.78 -44.99 -7.27
CA THR A 1175 5.56 -45.01 -8.09
C THR A 1175 5.34 -43.72 -8.86
N PHE A 1176 5.50 -42.55 -8.21
CA PHE A 1176 5.36 -41.28 -8.92
C PHE A 1176 6.54 -41.01 -9.85
N ARG A 1177 7.77 -41.36 -9.44
CA ARG A 1177 8.98 -41.21 -10.27
C ARG A 1177 8.92 -42.04 -11.54
N ASN A 1178 8.39 -43.26 -11.46
CA ASN A 1178 8.14 -44.11 -12.62
C ASN A 1178 7.09 -43.50 -13.55
N ALA A 1179 5.96 -43.04 -12.99
CA ALA A 1179 4.89 -42.41 -13.77
C ALA A 1179 5.34 -41.15 -14.55
N ILE A 1180 6.41 -40.47 -14.11
CA ILE A 1180 6.98 -39.30 -14.81
C ILE A 1180 8.26 -39.63 -15.60
N GLY A 1181 8.66 -40.90 -15.71
CA GLY A 1181 9.84 -41.34 -16.45
C GLY A 1181 11.18 -41.01 -15.79
N PHE A 1182 11.20 -40.73 -14.48
CA PHE A 1182 12.44 -40.49 -13.71
C PHE A 1182 13.10 -41.79 -13.22
N ARG A 1183 12.37 -42.92 -13.23
CA ARG A 1183 12.84 -44.24 -12.80
C ARG A 1183 12.14 -45.34 -13.60
N ASP A 1184 12.82 -46.45 -13.86
CA ASP A 1184 12.28 -47.53 -14.70
C ASP A 1184 11.29 -48.46 -13.97
N ASP A 1185 11.31 -48.46 -12.64
CA ASP A 1185 10.45 -49.29 -11.79
C ASP A 1185 9.78 -48.48 -10.67
N ASP A 1186 8.66 -49.01 -10.13
CA ASP A 1186 7.90 -48.43 -9.03
C ASP A 1186 8.13 -49.13 -7.68
N HIS A 1187 9.16 -49.97 -7.56
CA HIS A 1187 9.39 -50.79 -6.39
C HIS A 1187 10.11 -50.03 -5.26
N CYS A 1188 9.74 -50.40 -4.04
CA CYS A 1188 10.43 -50.06 -2.80
C CYS A 1188 11.60 -51.02 -2.61
N ALA A 1189 12.56 -50.65 -1.75
CA ALA A 1189 13.68 -51.52 -1.35
C ALA A 1189 13.23 -52.81 -0.62
N CYS A 1190 11.96 -52.93 -0.25
CA CYS A 1190 11.38 -54.16 0.30
C CYS A 1190 10.71 -55.06 -0.76
N GLY A 1191 10.71 -54.68 -2.04
CA GLY A 1191 10.10 -55.43 -3.14
C GLY A 1191 8.63 -55.12 -3.41
N ALA A 1192 7.92 -54.40 -2.53
CA ALA A 1192 6.55 -53.95 -2.78
C ALA A 1192 6.50 -52.64 -3.57
N GLN A 1193 5.35 -52.30 -4.15
CA GLN A 1193 5.13 -51.02 -4.83
C GLN A 1193 5.26 -49.82 -3.84
N GLU A 1194 6.13 -48.85 -4.15
CA GLU A 1194 6.45 -47.74 -3.23
C GLU A 1194 5.40 -46.61 -3.28
N THR A 1195 4.24 -46.83 -2.66
CA THR A 1195 3.17 -45.84 -2.52
C THR A 1195 3.21 -45.10 -1.18
N VAL A 1196 2.47 -43.98 -1.05
CA VAL A 1196 2.32 -43.27 0.23
C VAL A 1196 1.75 -44.19 1.31
N THR A 1197 0.71 -44.97 0.97
CA THR A 1197 0.11 -45.95 1.87
C THR A 1197 1.13 -46.98 2.32
N HIS A 1198 1.88 -47.54 1.38
CA HIS A 1198 2.92 -48.53 1.68
C HIS A 1198 3.96 -47.96 2.66
N VAL A 1199 4.48 -46.75 2.39
CA VAL A 1199 5.51 -46.13 3.23
C VAL A 1199 5.00 -45.81 4.63
N LEU A 1200 3.77 -45.31 4.77
CA LEU A 1200 3.19 -44.94 6.07
C LEU A 1200 2.72 -46.15 6.88
N VAL A 1201 2.18 -47.19 6.22
CA VAL A 1201 1.37 -48.22 6.89
C VAL A 1201 1.92 -49.63 6.73
N ASP A 1202 2.69 -49.96 5.67
CA ASP A 1202 3.02 -51.36 5.34
C ASP A 1202 4.52 -51.69 5.36
N CYS A 1203 5.40 -50.73 5.03
CA CYS A 1203 6.81 -50.98 4.69
C CYS A 1203 7.63 -51.62 5.83
N PRO A 1204 8.08 -52.88 5.71
CA PRO A 1204 8.80 -53.58 6.78
C PRO A 1204 10.13 -52.90 7.14
N LYS A 1205 10.78 -52.24 6.16
CA LYS A 1205 12.04 -51.49 6.37
C LYS A 1205 11.87 -50.21 7.22
N LEU A 1206 10.64 -49.78 7.50
CA LEU A 1206 10.32 -48.60 8.32
C LEU A 1206 9.54 -48.96 9.59
N GLN A 1207 9.61 -50.22 10.04
CA GLN A 1207 8.81 -50.73 11.16
C GLN A 1207 9.03 -49.95 12.47
N GLU A 1208 10.27 -49.62 12.83
CA GLU A 1208 10.57 -48.89 14.07
C GLU A 1208 10.00 -47.47 14.06
N LEU A 1209 10.18 -46.73 12.97
CA LEU A 1209 9.55 -45.41 12.80
C LEU A 1209 8.01 -45.49 12.83
N ARG A 1210 7.42 -46.56 12.27
CA ARG A 1210 5.96 -46.77 12.29
C ARG A 1210 5.44 -47.08 13.67
N ARG A 1211 6.19 -47.80 14.52
CA ARG A 1211 5.84 -48.03 15.93
C ARG A 1211 5.72 -46.70 16.67
N GLU A 1212 6.69 -45.81 16.49
CA GLU A 1212 6.65 -44.46 17.08
C GLU A 1212 5.46 -43.64 16.55
N LEU A 1213 5.22 -43.68 15.24
CA LEU A 1213 4.07 -43.01 14.63
C LEU A 1213 2.74 -43.52 15.22
N ARG A 1214 2.58 -44.85 15.33
CA ARG A 1214 1.37 -45.48 15.89
C ARG A 1214 1.13 -45.07 17.34
N MET A 1215 2.17 -44.98 18.17
CA MET A 1215 2.06 -44.47 19.55
C MET A 1215 1.60 -43.00 19.59
N LYS A 1216 2.11 -42.16 18.69
CA LYS A 1216 1.78 -40.72 18.66
C LYS A 1216 0.38 -40.42 18.12
N VAL A 1217 -0.10 -41.20 17.14
CA VAL A 1217 -1.38 -40.93 16.45
C VAL A 1217 -2.56 -41.76 16.97
N GLY A 1218 -2.31 -42.84 17.71
CA GLY A 1218 -3.36 -43.71 18.25
C GLY A 1218 -4.26 -44.30 17.16
N ASP A 1219 -5.57 -44.25 17.37
CA ASP A 1219 -6.59 -44.83 16.47
C ASP A 1219 -6.59 -44.23 15.06
N ALA A 1220 -6.05 -43.03 14.88
CA ALA A 1220 -5.92 -42.41 13.57
C ALA A 1220 -5.02 -43.23 12.61
N PHE A 1221 -4.16 -44.11 13.14
CA PHE A 1221 -3.28 -44.99 12.35
C PHE A 1221 -4.05 -45.93 11.40
N ASN A 1222 -5.29 -46.28 11.75
CA ASN A 1222 -6.11 -47.22 10.98
C ASN A 1222 -6.72 -46.60 9.70
N SER A 1223 -6.47 -45.31 9.44
CA SER A 1223 -6.96 -44.65 8.24
C SER A 1223 -5.95 -43.66 7.66
N ILE A 1224 -5.55 -43.89 6.41
CA ILE A 1224 -4.75 -42.92 5.63
C ILE A 1224 -5.42 -41.55 5.57
N SER A 1225 -6.76 -41.51 5.48
CA SER A 1225 -7.52 -40.26 5.52
C SER A 1225 -7.25 -39.50 6.81
N SER A 1226 -7.41 -40.16 7.97
CA SER A 1226 -7.17 -39.55 9.29
C SER A 1226 -5.70 -39.17 9.50
N LEU A 1227 -4.75 -40.02 9.09
CA LEU A 1227 -3.31 -39.73 9.16
C LEU A 1227 -2.94 -38.45 8.40
N LEU A 1228 -3.54 -38.23 7.23
CA LEU A 1228 -3.26 -37.07 6.39
C LEU A 1228 -4.17 -35.88 6.69
N GLY A 1229 -4.99 -35.95 7.75
CA GLY A 1229 -5.85 -34.86 8.22
C GLY A 1229 -7.19 -34.72 7.50
N GLY A 1230 -7.63 -35.75 6.78
CA GLY A 1230 -8.98 -35.88 6.23
C GLY A 1230 -10.02 -36.31 7.27
N SER A 1231 -11.29 -36.33 6.87
CA SER A 1231 -12.44 -36.69 7.71
C SER A 1231 -13.30 -37.76 7.02
N LYS A 1232 -13.82 -38.74 7.78
CA LYS A 1232 -14.83 -39.70 7.30
C LYS A 1232 -16.26 -39.35 7.75
N GLU A 1233 -16.43 -38.48 8.75
CA GLU A 1233 -17.75 -38.07 9.23
C GLU A 1233 -18.33 -36.98 8.33
N GLY A 1234 -19.41 -37.32 7.63
CA GLY A 1234 -20.22 -36.42 6.80
C GLY A 1234 -21.23 -35.59 7.59
N GLU A 1235 -21.25 -35.65 8.92
CA GLU A 1235 -22.17 -34.88 9.77
C GLU A 1235 -21.46 -33.94 10.74
N ARG A 1236 -22.18 -32.87 11.06
CA ARG A 1236 -21.75 -31.63 11.69
C ARG A 1236 -21.33 -31.79 13.16
N GLY A 1237 -20.20 -32.42 13.42
CA GLY A 1237 -19.36 -32.12 14.60
C GLY A 1237 -18.28 -31.09 14.23
N LYS A 1238 -17.78 -30.28 15.16
CA LYS A 1238 -16.48 -29.60 14.99
C LYS A 1238 -15.41 -30.60 15.47
N PRO A 1239 -14.82 -31.43 14.60
CA PRO A 1239 -13.73 -32.29 15.02
C PRO A 1239 -12.58 -31.42 15.51
N ASP A 1240 -11.95 -31.84 16.61
CA ASP A 1240 -10.90 -31.05 17.25
C ASP A 1240 -9.76 -30.80 16.25
N THR A 1241 -9.63 -29.53 15.84
CA THR A 1241 -8.59 -29.11 14.91
C THR A 1241 -7.20 -29.33 15.52
N VAL A 1242 -7.08 -29.27 16.85
CA VAL A 1242 -5.84 -29.51 17.58
C VAL A 1242 -5.41 -30.97 17.44
N SER A 1243 -6.33 -31.91 17.66
CA SER A 1243 -6.11 -33.34 17.42
C SER A 1243 -5.64 -33.61 15.98
N ARG A 1244 -6.29 -33.03 14.95
CA ARG A 1244 -5.85 -33.17 13.54
C ARG A 1244 -4.45 -32.66 13.28
N THR A 1245 -4.14 -31.47 13.79
CA THR A 1245 -2.80 -30.89 13.64
C THR A 1245 -1.74 -31.74 14.35
N LYS A 1246 -2.04 -32.30 15.52
CA LYS A 1246 -1.15 -33.22 16.23
C LYS A 1246 -0.87 -34.49 15.42
N THR A 1247 -1.92 -35.13 14.89
CA THR A 1247 -1.80 -36.32 14.05
C THR A 1247 -0.96 -36.05 12.80
N VAL A 1248 -1.28 -34.98 12.07
CA VAL A 1248 -0.53 -34.62 10.86
C VAL A 1248 0.91 -34.23 11.20
N ASN A 1249 1.17 -33.58 12.33
CA ASN A 1249 2.53 -33.32 12.76
C ASN A 1249 3.31 -34.61 13.02
N ALA A 1250 2.72 -35.60 13.70
CA ALA A 1250 3.37 -36.89 13.91
C ALA A 1250 3.68 -37.61 12.58
N VAL A 1251 2.77 -37.53 11.60
CA VAL A 1251 3.03 -38.08 10.24
C VAL A 1251 4.14 -37.34 9.52
N LEU A 1252 4.23 -36.02 9.68
CA LEU A 1252 5.31 -35.23 9.09
C LEU A 1252 6.65 -35.53 9.76
N ASP A 1253 6.69 -35.75 11.08
CA ASP A 1253 7.90 -36.19 11.79
C ASP A 1253 8.37 -37.55 11.26
N PHE A 1254 7.44 -38.49 11.07
CA PHE A 1254 7.72 -39.78 10.44
C PHE A 1254 8.26 -39.61 9.01
N ALA A 1255 7.60 -38.78 8.19
CA ALA A 1255 8.01 -38.56 6.81
C ALA A 1255 9.42 -37.95 6.71
N GLU A 1256 9.75 -37.00 7.58
CA GLU A 1256 11.09 -36.41 7.71
C GLU A 1256 12.13 -37.46 8.13
N ALA A 1257 11.84 -38.25 9.17
CA ALA A 1257 12.73 -39.30 9.67
C ALA A 1257 12.95 -40.43 8.66
N SER A 1258 11.93 -40.75 7.85
CA SER A 1258 12.02 -41.80 6.83
C SER A 1258 12.98 -41.47 5.67
N GLN A 1259 13.25 -40.17 5.45
CA GLN A 1259 14.00 -39.64 4.29
C GLN A 1259 13.47 -40.04 2.90
N ARG A 1260 12.32 -40.74 2.81
CA ARG A 1260 11.74 -41.25 1.55
C ARG A 1260 11.14 -40.16 0.65
N PHE A 1261 10.67 -39.06 1.25
CA PHE A 1261 9.95 -37.98 0.57
C PHE A 1261 10.83 -36.75 0.27
N GLN A 1262 12.14 -36.85 0.48
CA GLN A 1262 13.08 -35.77 0.20
C GLN A 1262 13.44 -35.74 -1.30
N SER A 1263 13.59 -34.54 -1.85
CA SER A 1263 14.22 -34.36 -3.16
C SER A 1263 15.68 -34.78 -3.06
N ARG A 1264 16.18 -35.59 -3.99
CA ARG A 1264 17.61 -35.93 -4.08
C ARG A 1264 18.47 -34.82 -4.72
N ALA A 1265 17.91 -33.64 -5.00
CA ALA A 1265 18.67 -32.48 -5.45
C ALA A 1265 19.02 -31.58 -4.25
N PRO A 1266 20.29 -31.15 -4.10
CA PRO A 1266 20.74 -30.31 -2.98
C PRO A 1266 20.05 -28.93 -2.93
#